data_AF-A0A8B7ZLN5-F1
#
_entry.id   AF-A0A8B7ZLN5-F1
#
_cell.length_a   1.000
_cell.length_b   1.000
_cell.length_c   1.000
_cell.angle_alpha   90.00
_cell.angle_beta   90.00
_cell.angle_gamma   90.00
#
_symmetry.space_group_name_H-M   'P 1'
#
loop_
_entity.id
_entity.type
_entity.pdbx_description
1 polymer ?
#
loop_
_entity_poly.entity_id
_entity_poly.type
_entity_poly.pdbx_seq_one_letter_code
_entity_poly.pdbx_strand_id
1 'polypeptide(L)'
;MAFMDMFVTFLLLVFLLRTEESKLCPSGSGNTFPARPSEASTIVSVQRGRRQTLTCHCAPSDAQVSVVYWSVGEGVTADTDIIAARFSDGTFLQVRHGADYSISRNFSLTVNSVSGNNTGRYWCHVFLLNGTRQNCYIEVHVAVGSQTNQALRASATSFYLREGRYQTIPCTTWAPGDEFCLLQWYKVDLSGRRLVLNYSVSTNAVSAVSGFDLSDDYGLSFTSVNFSHAGRYSCHPGYINSSFDDLLDCHVFGEQFPLGSKPSVRGTSVTYEPGKVQILRCPTGLNVTAMSKATLLWSFGARDANSVTVIGRIDIVDGNSTVSELGKICVSISSEGSLHLDDCPQNGDVRYWCHVFANNELWQSYIDVLTQDRAWLTSVIVSAVFVIIAVIAFLIFKYRKHRSNGHQDGYSAIEGTKLKSRGIVEECKEFLRTTLLGLPTIPWLTEDDGCCAWVEDVYSSSELLAIMYVDGRSVKYRIHSTNEIFEDGISMPSSNVLLQGRAGSGKTFILYKMAYDWACEKSESVFQKTKIVFLLPVQVLLETRNVGEAVKKCMLSSKTQFSSENVNEYCVEHLSNVVILVDGCSGKDDVTGAWEVLKEQGLLECQVVMTIRQAQEAEDVCKKYNFRHVLTNGFNLSGHLNRYVEKLLGSKVHDNLLDYLDKDVLPPKLSRLPVVIRVLCLLSSWTNDEAFRDKPTMTDLLTRLVRCLFDSNMEKRKKNFRSMLTKEQLGMVAELGRVIFDKVCEGSGDPFSFSESSFREISRSAQTFIENCLKSGLICRTQEIIRSGETEKIPLAETGSKSHISFRGLVDKPNTETEVSELVPLARTNENVHFIPEILGEFCAGSYLSSAEKGKLLESARKADVDKLANILVFASQRSVACRSEVIEFLVERVSESMNRVQNIASELEVQKVIDLCLQVNFEGKCKCSLNKDLRSMFPEGRLRLFGISRHRLRLLSYLLEHAEGPSTDCNLNLKSIELFRFEQHDWEEIQEYLEEFVPGSIKSTTCKRLHNPKQHLKKEITSRTSKDQMFLHRQSERDSAVLTLESIALEDLRESQSGNCQMSSSSQSFVLSLSHLTLLDSVVLVGSILNPGEICSLANHALRNLPKLKRLDLRLNKEFDDAAFTTVMFSLPQWKSLIDLRLSLFKVTPKGFSEVAVAVKEEGLTLGRLTTFYLLHSQPSDSFAKFLTTSLVYLNNLKSLHISGCVGRDSTMSESALKELEKGMKESQLRGNAEFVVDRMEPLSTRLSSKDKKRRKTEVGQGSFQSA
;
A
#
# COMPACT_ATOMS: atom_id res chain seq x y z
N MET A 1 58.55 16.17 -4.41
CA MET A 1 58.66 17.09 -5.57
C MET A 1 57.92 16.49 -6.77
N ALA A 2 56.64 16.14 -6.60
CA ALA A 2 55.79 15.48 -7.58
C ALA A 2 54.31 15.86 -7.32
N PHE A 3 54.11 17.13 -6.96
CA PHE A 3 52.78 17.73 -6.71
C PHE A 3 52.56 18.98 -7.57
N MET A 4 53.49 19.29 -8.48
CA MET A 4 53.38 20.38 -9.46
C MET A 4 53.15 19.94 -10.91
N ASP A 5 53.40 18.67 -11.27
CA ASP A 5 53.14 18.19 -12.64
C ASP A 5 51.72 17.63 -12.86
N MET A 6 51.01 17.27 -11.79
CA MET A 6 49.61 16.82 -11.90
C MET A 6 48.62 17.99 -12.00
N PHE A 7 49.00 19.17 -11.47
CA PHE A 7 48.18 20.37 -11.55
C PHE A 7 48.27 21.06 -12.93
N VAL A 8 49.42 20.92 -13.61
CA VAL A 8 49.62 21.45 -14.98
C VAL A 8 48.96 20.56 -16.04
N THR A 9 48.84 19.25 -15.81
CA THR A 9 48.17 18.33 -16.75
C THR A 9 46.63 18.37 -16.61
N PHE A 10 46.11 18.57 -15.40
CA PHE A 10 44.68 18.80 -15.17
C PHE A 10 44.22 20.17 -15.69
N LEU A 11 45.09 21.20 -15.59
CA LEU A 11 44.84 22.49 -16.24
C LEU A 11 44.91 22.43 -17.76
N LEU A 12 45.70 21.54 -18.38
CA LEU A 12 45.76 21.36 -19.83
C LEU A 12 44.55 20.62 -20.43
N LEU A 13 43.92 19.69 -19.70
CA LEU A 13 42.65 19.07 -20.14
C LEU A 13 41.46 20.02 -19.93
N VAL A 14 41.51 20.86 -18.88
CA VAL A 14 40.54 21.95 -18.68
C VAL A 14 40.79 23.11 -19.65
N PHE A 15 42.02 23.33 -20.14
CA PHE A 15 42.32 24.30 -21.20
C PHE A 15 41.92 23.82 -22.60
N LEU A 16 41.99 22.51 -22.89
CA LEU A 16 41.59 21.96 -24.19
C LEU A 16 40.07 21.85 -24.39
N LEU A 17 39.28 21.85 -23.30
CA LEU A 17 37.82 22.00 -23.37
C LEU A 17 37.34 23.46 -23.18
N ARG A 18 38.25 24.41 -23.00
CA ARG A 18 37.95 25.86 -22.98
C ARG A 18 38.56 26.67 -24.13
N THR A 19 39.25 26.05 -25.09
CA THR A 19 39.91 26.78 -26.20
C THR A 19 39.31 26.55 -27.59
N GLU A 20 38.14 25.94 -27.71
CA GLU A 20 37.25 26.15 -28.88
C GLU A 20 35.99 26.98 -28.57
N GLU A 21 35.95 27.67 -27.43
CA GLU A 21 35.01 28.80 -27.20
C GLU A 21 35.57 30.16 -27.63
N SER A 22 36.73 30.22 -28.31
CA SER A 22 37.29 31.50 -28.84
C SER A 22 37.56 31.52 -30.34
N LYS A 23 37.03 30.56 -31.11
CA LYS A 23 36.94 30.63 -32.59
C LYS A 23 35.55 30.35 -33.17
N LEU A 24 34.50 30.47 -32.37
CA LEU A 24 33.10 30.55 -32.84
C LEU A 24 32.37 31.82 -32.35
N CYS A 25 33.12 32.86 -31.99
CA CYS A 25 32.64 34.23 -32.08
C CYS A 25 33.76 35.15 -32.59
N PRO A 26 33.96 35.27 -33.92
CA PRO A 26 34.24 36.57 -34.46
C PRO A 26 32.93 37.38 -34.48
N SER A 27 33.02 38.59 -33.94
CA SER A 27 32.17 39.73 -34.26
C SER A 27 31.44 39.61 -35.61
N GLY A 28 30.10 39.65 -35.56
CA GLY A 28 29.23 39.76 -36.72
C GLY A 28 28.88 38.42 -37.38
N SER A 29 27.59 38.08 -37.33
CA SER A 29 26.91 36.98 -38.06
C SER A 29 27.51 35.56 -37.90
N GLY A 30 26.86 34.71 -37.10
CA GLY A 30 27.14 33.26 -37.12
C GLY A 30 26.46 32.44 -36.01
N ASN A 31 25.12 32.42 -35.93
CA ASN A 31 24.38 31.46 -35.07
C ASN A 31 24.08 30.15 -35.81
N THR A 32 24.87 29.87 -36.83
CA THR A 32 24.35 29.29 -38.03
C THR A 32 25.20 28.12 -38.48
N PHE A 33 24.53 27.01 -38.80
CA PHE A 33 25.20 25.76 -39.15
C PHE A 33 25.02 25.47 -40.65
N PRO A 34 26.09 25.24 -41.44
CA PRO A 34 25.96 24.98 -42.86
C PRO A 34 25.43 23.56 -43.11
N ALA A 35 24.15 23.47 -43.45
CA ALA A 35 23.50 22.27 -43.93
C ALA A 35 24.13 21.81 -45.27
N ARG A 36 24.40 20.51 -45.39
CA ARG A 36 24.76 19.86 -46.68
C ARG A 36 23.50 19.20 -47.25
N PRO A 37 23.34 19.11 -48.59
CA PRO A 37 22.22 18.42 -49.21
C PRO A 37 22.03 17.02 -48.61
N SER A 38 20.80 16.72 -48.16
CA SER A 38 20.38 15.43 -47.61
C SER A 38 19.72 14.56 -48.69
N GLU A 39 19.85 13.24 -48.62
CA GLU A 39 19.07 12.28 -49.43
C GLU A 39 17.70 11.92 -48.79
N ALA A 40 17.48 12.27 -47.50
CA ALA A 40 16.25 11.96 -46.76
C ALA A 40 15.56 13.22 -46.21
N SER A 41 14.28 13.39 -46.58
CA SER A 41 13.40 14.47 -46.13
C SER A 41 12.01 13.95 -45.80
N THR A 42 11.40 14.46 -44.73
CA THR A 42 10.04 14.06 -44.31
C THR A 42 9.20 15.31 -44.04
N ILE A 43 7.90 15.26 -44.34
CA ILE A 43 6.97 16.36 -44.07
C ILE A 43 6.04 15.93 -42.93
N VAL A 44 5.86 16.79 -41.92
CA VAL A 44 4.99 16.51 -40.76
C VAL A 44 4.04 17.69 -40.52
N SER A 45 2.75 17.39 -40.43
CA SER A 45 1.75 18.37 -40.01
C SER A 45 1.59 18.35 -38.49
N VAL A 46 2.00 19.42 -37.81
CA VAL A 46 1.98 19.57 -36.35
C VAL A 46 0.75 20.37 -35.93
N GLN A 47 0.05 19.95 -34.87
CA GLN A 47 -1.08 20.71 -34.32
C GLN A 47 -0.58 21.75 -33.31
N ARG A 48 -1.09 22.98 -33.39
CA ARG A 48 -0.69 24.08 -32.49
C ARG A 48 -0.99 23.73 -31.03
N GLY A 49 0.01 23.83 -30.17
CA GLY A 49 -0.12 23.55 -28.73
C GLY A 49 -0.18 22.07 -28.33
N ARG A 50 0.26 21.15 -29.21
CA ARG A 50 0.51 19.73 -28.85
C ARG A 50 1.99 19.41 -28.87
N ARG A 51 2.44 18.63 -27.89
CA ARG A 51 3.81 18.12 -27.81
C ARG A 51 4.02 17.10 -28.92
N GLN A 52 5.02 17.33 -29.77
CA GLN A 52 5.28 16.42 -30.88
C GLN A 52 6.76 16.04 -30.95
N THR A 53 6.99 14.76 -31.23
CA THR A 53 8.33 14.22 -31.40
C THR A 53 8.65 14.15 -32.88
N LEU A 54 9.64 14.93 -33.27
CA LEU A 54 10.28 14.94 -34.58
C LEU A 54 11.40 13.90 -34.58
N THR A 55 11.17 12.77 -35.26
CA THR A 55 12.11 11.65 -35.29
C THR A 55 13.35 11.99 -36.12
N CYS A 56 14.55 11.86 -35.57
CA CYS A 56 15.77 11.98 -36.36
C CYS A 56 15.95 10.73 -37.24
N HIS A 57 15.89 10.87 -38.56
CA HIS A 57 16.01 9.75 -39.50
C HIS A 57 17.46 9.38 -39.84
N CYS A 58 18.43 10.20 -39.40
CA CYS A 58 19.85 10.05 -39.68
C CYS A 58 20.65 9.58 -38.48
N ALA A 59 19.99 9.34 -37.35
CA ALA A 59 20.60 8.72 -36.19
C ALA A 59 20.39 7.20 -36.35
N PRO A 60 21.39 6.44 -36.86
CA PRO A 60 21.26 5.00 -37.00
C PRO A 60 21.12 4.35 -35.62
N SER A 61 20.27 3.33 -35.52
CA SER A 61 19.98 2.60 -34.27
C SER A 61 21.21 1.88 -33.69
N ASP A 62 22.24 1.63 -34.53
CA ASP A 62 23.41 0.79 -34.22
C ASP A 62 24.78 1.53 -34.28
N ALA A 63 24.84 2.84 -34.58
CA ALA A 63 26.14 3.54 -34.64
C ALA A 63 26.42 4.37 -33.38
N GLN A 64 27.69 4.43 -32.99
CA GLN A 64 28.17 5.29 -31.90
C GLN A 64 28.15 6.77 -32.33
N VAL A 65 26.95 7.35 -32.25
CA VAL A 65 26.71 8.79 -32.33
C VAL A 65 27.55 9.45 -31.24
N SER A 66 28.30 10.50 -31.58
CA SER A 66 29.06 11.35 -30.65
C SER A 66 28.18 12.48 -30.13
N VAL A 67 27.52 13.19 -31.05
CA VAL A 67 26.61 14.30 -30.73
C VAL A 67 25.59 14.50 -31.85
N VAL A 68 24.37 14.84 -31.47
CA VAL A 68 23.31 15.26 -32.40
C VAL A 68 22.93 16.70 -32.13
N TYR A 69 22.95 17.53 -33.17
CA TYR A 69 22.46 18.90 -33.13
C TYR A 69 21.16 19.01 -33.90
N TRP A 70 20.17 19.69 -33.31
CA TRP A 70 18.99 20.13 -34.03
C TRP A 70 19.07 21.62 -34.31
N SER A 71 18.71 22.03 -35.52
CA SER A 71 18.63 23.44 -35.95
C SER A 71 17.36 23.71 -36.75
N VAL A 72 16.99 24.97 -36.96
CA VAL A 72 15.82 25.39 -37.74
C VAL A 72 16.19 26.47 -38.75
N GLY A 73 15.66 26.37 -39.98
CA GLY A 73 15.88 27.33 -41.06
C GLY A 73 15.88 26.68 -42.45
N GLU A 74 15.79 27.50 -43.51
CA GLU A 74 15.64 27.05 -44.90
C GLU A 74 16.81 26.17 -45.40
N GLY A 75 18.03 26.42 -44.92
CA GLY A 75 19.11 25.43 -44.82
C GLY A 75 19.54 24.68 -46.09
N VAL A 76 19.80 25.34 -47.22
CA VAL A 76 20.69 24.77 -48.25
C VAL A 76 21.63 25.82 -48.83
N THR A 77 21.19 27.08 -48.90
CA THR A 77 21.98 28.25 -49.34
C THR A 77 22.09 29.34 -48.28
N ALA A 78 21.45 29.13 -47.13
CA ALA A 78 21.41 30.05 -46.01
C ALA A 78 21.61 29.27 -44.70
N ASP A 79 22.07 30.04 -43.73
CA ASP A 79 22.62 29.67 -42.45
C ASP A 79 21.46 29.30 -41.46
N THR A 80 21.51 28.14 -40.77
CA THR A 80 20.39 27.64 -39.90
C THR A 80 20.64 27.84 -38.40
N ASP A 81 19.64 28.26 -37.63
CA ASP A 81 19.77 28.55 -36.19
C ASP A 81 19.74 27.30 -35.31
N ILE A 82 20.70 27.12 -34.40
CA ILE A 82 20.81 25.93 -33.52
C ILE A 82 19.78 25.96 -32.38
N ILE A 83 19.03 24.88 -32.21
CA ILE A 83 18.04 24.66 -31.14
C ILE A 83 18.71 24.06 -29.89
N ALA A 84 19.28 22.86 -30.03
CA ALA A 84 19.88 22.10 -28.93
C ALA A 84 20.81 20.99 -29.44
N ALA A 85 21.68 20.52 -28.56
CA ALA A 85 22.59 19.40 -28.80
C ALA A 85 22.46 18.32 -27.73
N ARG A 86 22.56 17.05 -28.13
CA ARG A 86 22.64 15.91 -27.20
C ARG A 86 23.86 15.06 -27.52
N PHE A 87 24.74 14.92 -26.55
CA PHE A 87 25.95 14.11 -26.60
C PHE A 87 25.66 12.66 -26.19
N SER A 88 26.53 11.76 -26.60
CA SER A 88 26.43 10.32 -26.39
C SER A 88 26.55 9.88 -24.93
N ASP A 89 27.24 10.68 -24.11
CA ASP A 89 27.37 10.51 -22.65
C ASP A 89 26.10 10.95 -21.89
N GLY A 90 25.10 11.44 -22.60
CA GLY A 90 23.85 11.96 -22.04
C GLY A 90 23.88 13.46 -21.73
N THR A 91 25.01 14.14 -21.93
CA THR A 91 25.13 15.60 -21.79
C THR A 91 24.21 16.27 -22.80
N PHE A 92 23.42 17.24 -22.32
CA PHE A 92 22.45 17.97 -23.13
C PHE A 92 22.76 19.47 -23.04
N LEU A 93 22.88 20.12 -24.18
CA LEU A 93 23.27 21.53 -24.28
C LEU A 93 22.19 22.29 -25.04
N GLN A 94 21.53 23.21 -24.35
CA GLN A 94 20.40 23.99 -24.87
C GLN A 94 20.88 25.40 -25.17
N VAL A 95 20.64 25.89 -26.39
CA VAL A 95 21.32 27.11 -26.87
C VAL A 95 20.42 28.35 -26.79
N ARG A 96 19.14 28.28 -27.21
CA ARG A 96 18.34 29.52 -27.35
C ARG A 96 16.84 29.49 -27.07
N HIS A 97 16.24 28.36 -26.72
CA HIS A 97 14.77 28.25 -26.65
C HIS A 97 14.20 27.73 -25.32
N GLY A 98 14.97 27.78 -24.22
CA GLY A 98 14.50 27.32 -22.90
C GLY A 98 13.86 25.94 -22.95
N ALA A 99 12.89 25.63 -22.08
CA ALA A 99 12.28 24.29 -22.05
C ALA A 99 11.51 23.89 -23.33
N ASP A 100 11.25 24.81 -24.27
CA ASP A 100 10.37 24.60 -25.43
C ASP A 100 10.79 23.42 -26.35
N TYR A 101 12.03 22.96 -26.23
CA TYR A 101 12.54 21.81 -26.97
C TYR A 101 13.32 20.86 -26.05
N SER A 102 13.21 19.56 -26.28
CA SER A 102 14.02 18.55 -25.58
C SER A 102 14.41 17.43 -26.54
N ILE A 103 15.66 16.95 -26.48
CA ILE A 103 16.11 15.83 -27.32
C ILE A 103 16.04 14.54 -26.50
N SER A 104 15.25 13.56 -26.93
CA SER A 104 15.11 12.26 -26.26
C SER A 104 16.36 11.38 -26.42
N ARG A 105 16.42 10.27 -25.67
CA ARG A 105 17.57 9.33 -25.72
C ARG A 105 17.82 8.73 -27.09
N ASN A 106 16.79 8.65 -27.94
CA ASN A 106 16.90 8.23 -29.35
C ASN A 106 17.23 9.40 -30.30
N PHE A 107 17.74 10.52 -29.77
CA PHE A 107 18.14 11.72 -30.50
C PHE A 107 17.03 12.43 -31.30
N SER A 108 15.77 12.06 -31.06
CA SER A 108 14.60 12.73 -31.65
C SER A 108 14.31 14.03 -30.91
N LEU A 109 13.94 15.07 -31.64
CA LEU A 109 13.59 16.36 -31.05
C LEU A 109 12.13 16.34 -30.64
N THR A 110 11.86 16.55 -29.37
CA THR A 110 10.51 16.83 -28.88
C THR A 110 10.31 18.33 -28.84
N VAL A 111 9.31 18.82 -29.58
CA VAL A 111 8.85 20.20 -29.54
C VAL A 111 7.75 20.28 -28.50
N ASN A 112 8.02 20.98 -27.40
CA ASN A 112 7.14 21.09 -26.25
C ASN A 112 6.15 22.27 -26.41
N SER A 113 6.58 23.42 -26.96
CA SER A 113 5.69 24.56 -27.24
C SER A 113 5.87 25.09 -28.66
N VAL A 114 4.79 25.13 -29.44
CA VAL A 114 4.80 25.62 -30.84
C VAL A 114 4.21 27.04 -30.87
N SER A 115 5.08 28.06 -30.77
CA SER A 115 4.67 29.46 -30.99
C SER A 115 4.58 29.76 -32.50
N GLY A 116 3.83 30.79 -32.89
CA GLY A 116 3.34 31.01 -34.26
C GLY A 116 4.38 31.21 -35.38
N ASN A 117 5.69 31.12 -35.08
CA ASN A 117 6.79 31.23 -36.04
C ASN A 117 7.47 29.89 -36.37
N ASN A 118 6.99 28.76 -35.84
CA ASN A 118 7.63 27.45 -35.94
C ASN A 118 7.30 26.66 -37.23
N THR A 119 6.64 27.28 -38.21
CA THR A 119 6.54 26.71 -39.56
C THR A 119 7.87 26.90 -40.27
N GLY A 120 8.55 25.80 -40.55
CA GLY A 120 9.88 25.85 -41.14
C GLY A 120 10.54 24.48 -41.18
N ARG A 121 11.76 24.46 -41.71
CA ARG A 121 12.55 23.24 -41.88
C ARG A 121 13.44 23.01 -40.67
N TYR A 122 13.24 21.89 -39.99
CA TYR A 122 14.02 21.44 -38.83
C TYR A 122 15.08 20.43 -39.27
N TRP A 123 16.34 20.71 -39.00
CA TRP A 123 17.47 19.87 -39.39
C TRP A 123 17.97 19.05 -38.21
N CYS A 124 18.22 17.76 -38.44
CA CYS A 124 18.98 16.89 -37.54
C CYS A 124 20.37 16.67 -38.13
N HIS A 125 21.40 17.07 -37.38
CA HIS A 125 22.81 16.90 -37.72
C HIS A 125 23.45 15.88 -36.77
N VAL A 126 23.86 14.73 -37.30
CA VAL A 126 24.43 13.62 -36.52
C VAL A 126 25.93 13.54 -36.77
N PHE A 127 26.71 13.65 -35.71
CA PHE A 127 28.15 13.41 -35.72
C PHE A 127 28.42 12.04 -35.14
N LEU A 128 29.08 11.18 -35.89
CA LEU A 128 29.52 9.86 -35.44
C LEU A 128 30.91 9.98 -34.80
N LEU A 129 31.26 9.10 -33.85
CA LEU A 129 32.58 9.09 -33.19
C LEU A 129 33.76 8.92 -34.17
N ASN A 130 33.50 8.42 -35.38
CA ASN A 130 34.51 8.32 -36.45
C ASN A 130 34.72 9.64 -37.22
N GLY A 131 34.09 10.75 -36.80
CA GLY A 131 34.19 12.06 -37.43
C GLY A 131 33.26 12.28 -38.63
N THR A 132 32.44 11.28 -39.00
CA THR A 132 31.51 11.40 -40.13
C THR A 132 30.26 12.18 -39.74
N ARG A 133 29.85 13.13 -40.59
CA ARG A 133 28.64 13.95 -40.42
C ARG A 133 27.52 13.50 -41.35
N GLN A 134 26.34 13.21 -40.79
CA GLN A 134 25.11 12.92 -41.52
C GLN A 134 24.04 13.97 -41.20
N ASN A 135 23.18 14.32 -42.16
CA ASN A 135 22.14 15.32 -41.99
C ASN A 135 20.82 14.83 -42.60
N CYS A 136 19.69 15.15 -41.97
CA CYS A 136 18.35 15.10 -42.55
C CYS A 136 17.53 16.27 -42.07
N TYR A 137 16.39 16.51 -42.71
CA TYR A 137 15.48 17.55 -42.29
C TYR A 137 14.02 17.10 -42.33
N ILE A 138 13.22 17.79 -41.54
CA ILE A 138 11.77 17.63 -41.46
C ILE A 138 11.12 18.98 -41.72
N GLU A 139 10.18 19.00 -42.65
CA GLU A 139 9.39 20.18 -42.95
C GLU A 139 8.12 20.17 -42.10
N VAL A 140 7.94 21.20 -41.27
CA VAL A 140 6.85 21.27 -40.29
C VAL A 140 5.79 22.28 -40.75
N HIS A 141 4.56 21.79 -40.96
CA HIS A 141 3.39 22.63 -41.23
C HIS A 141 2.45 22.65 -40.03
N VAL A 142 2.05 23.83 -39.56
CA VAL A 142 1.16 23.96 -38.40
C VAL A 142 -0.30 23.91 -38.84
N ALA A 143 -1.03 22.87 -38.43
CA ALA A 143 -2.48 22.76 -38.59
C ALA A 143 -3.20 23.43 -37.40
N VAL A 144 -4.22 24.25 -37.69
CA VAL A 144 -5.08 24.90 -36.68
C VAL A 144 -6.02 23.85 -36.09
N GLY A 145 -5.64 23.26 -34.96
CA GLY A 145 -6.46 22.31 -34.20
C GLY A 145 -7.18 22.99 -33.03
N SER A 146 -8.47 22.69 -32.85
CA SER A 146 -9.30 23.16 -31.74
C SER A 146 -8.87 22.50 -30.41
N GLN A 147 -8.46 23.30 -29.42
CA GLN A 147 -8.13 22.85 -28.06
C GLN A 147 -9.42 22.51 -27.28
N THR A 148 -9.76 21.22 -27.17
CA THR A 148 -11.04 20.77 -26.56
C THR A 148 -10.96 20.28 -25.11
N ASN A 149 -9.76 20.13 -24.52
CA ASN A 149 -9.58 19.45 -23.22
C ASN A 149 -9.07 20.37 -22.08
N GLN A 150 -9.13 21.69 -22.22
CA GLN A 150 -8.78 22.60 -21.11
C GLN A 150 -9.88 22.65 -20.06
N ALA A 151 -9.49 22.77 -18.79
CA ALA A 151 -10.40 23.08 -17.70
C ALA A 151 -11.10 24.43 -17.92
N LEU A 152 -12.31 24.60 -17.41
CA LEU A 152 -13.04 25.87 -17.50
C LEU A 152 -12.39 26.89 -16.56
N ARG A 153 -11.76 27.92 -17.12
CA ARG A 153 -11.06 28.94 -16.35
C ARG A 153 -12.05 29.96 -15.78
N ALA A 154 -12.11 30.07 -14.45
CA ALA A 154 -12.97 31.01 -13.75
C ALA A 154 -12.27 32.33 -13.39
N SER A 155 -10.94 32.29 -13.20
CA SER A 155 -10.06 33.44 -12.98
C SER A 155 -8.61 33.09 -13.34
N ALA A 156 -7.66 33.97 -13.02
CA ALA A 156 -6.24 33.66 -13.17
C ALA A 156 -5.79 32.43 -12.37
N THR A 157 -6.41 32.18 -11.21
CA THR A 157 -6.03 31.16 -10.24
C THR A 157 -7.13 30.13 -9.94
N SER A 158 -8.30 30.21 -10.57
CA SER A 158 -9.43 29.30 -10.29
C SER A 158 -9.92 28.59 -11.55
N PHE A 159 -10.09 27.27 -11.45
CA PHE A 159 -10.46 26.38 -12.55
C PHE A 159 -11.55 25.39 -12.15
N TYR A 160 -12.43 25.07 -13.10
CA TYR A 160 -13.51 24.10 -12.94
C TYR A 160 -13.29 22.90 -13.88
N LEU A 161 -13.16 21.72 -13.26
CA LEU A 161 -12.92 20.44 -13.90
C LEU A 161 -14.21 19.63 -13.92
N ARG A 162 -14.54 19.02 -15.07
CA ARG A 162 -15.69 18.12 -15.19
C ARG A 162 -15.36 16.67 -14.86
N GLU A 163 -16.16 16.03 -14.04
CA GLU A 163 -16.03 14.60 -13.68
C GLU A 163 -16.00 13.67 -14.90
N GLY A 164 -15.20 12.60 -14.82
CA GLY A 164 -15.08 11.54 -15.82
C GLY A 164 -14.33 11.91 -17.09
N ARG A 165 -13.78 13.12 -17.20
CA ARG A 165 -13.08 13.59 -18.41
C ARG A 165 -11.59 13.83 -18.19
N TYR A 166 -10.82 13.62 -19.25
CA TYR A 166 -9.45 14.12 -19.35
C TYR A 166 -9.46 15.63 -19.49
N GLN A 167 -8.81 16.35 -18.57
CA GLN A 167 -8.70 17.81 -18.60
C GLN A 167 -7.33 18.28 -18.12
N THR A 168 -6.93 19.47 -18.52
CA THR A 168 -5.65 20.07 -18.13
C THR A 168 -5.82 21.44 -17.47
N ILE A 169 -4.93 21.76 -16.52
CA ILE A 169 -4.76 23.11 -15.95
C ILE A 169 -3.37 23.64 -16.28
N PRO A 170 -3.19 24.93 -16.58
CA PRO A 170 -1.90 25.48 -16.99
C PRO A 170 -0.95 25.67 -15.80
N CYS A 171 0.36 25.59 -16.06
CA CYS A 171 1.37 26.06 -15.12
C CYS A 171 1.47 27.59 -15.23
N THR A 172 0.95 28.33 -14.25
CA THR A 172 0.94 29.82 -14.29
C THR A 172 2.29 30.45 -13.97
N THR A 173 3.21 29.68 -13.39
CA THR A 173 4.56 30.10 -13.01
C THR A 173 5.60 29.87 -14.13
N TRP A 174 5.15 29.42 -15.30
CA TRP A 174 5.99 29.21 -16.49
C TRP A 174 5.37 29.91 -17.71
N ALA A 175 6.21 30.61 -18.47
CA ALA A 175 5.87 31.18 -19.76
C ALA A 175 6.73 30.56 -20.89
N PRO A 176 6.22 30.48 -22.14
CA PRO A 176 7.01 30.03 -23.27
C PRO A 176 8.32 30.81 -23.40
N GLY A 177 9.44 30.09 -23.53
CA GLY A 177 10.80 30.64 -23.49
C GLY A 177 11.48 30.65 -22.13
N ASP A 178 10.78 30.40 -21.02
CA ASP A 178 11.40 30.29 -19.70
C ASP A 178 12.27 29.03 -19.59
N GLU A 179 13.44 29.19 -18.96
CA GLU A 179 14.40 28.10 -18.76
C GLU A 179 14.15 27.37 -17.43
N PHE A 180 14.05 26.04 -17.48
CA PHE A 180 14.09 25.19 -16.30
C PHE A 180 14.63 23.80 -16.65
N CYS A 181 15.14 23.05 -15.66
CA CYS A 181 15.56 21.65 -15.85
C CYS A 181 14.69 20.64 -15.07
N LEU A 182 13.92 21.11 -14.10
CA LEU A 182 12.97 20.31 -13.34
C LEU A 182 11.63 21.05 -13.22
N LEU A 183 10.52 20.35 -13.35
CA LEU A 183 9.17 20.87 -13.14
C LEU A 183 8.43 19.98 -12.17
N GLN A 184 7.90 20.55 -11.09
CA GLN A 184 7.22 19.81 -10.04
C GLN A 184 5.83 20.39 -9.78
N TRP A 185 4.84 19.51 -9.71
CA TRP A 185 3.49 19.85 -9.30
C TRP A 185 3.19 19.29 -7.93
N TYR A 186 2.61 20.13 -7.07
CA TYR A 186 2.18 19.74 -5.74
C TYR A 186 0.68 19.92 -5.59
N LYS A 187 0.06 19.03 -4.82
CA LYS A 187 -1.26 19.26 -4.22
C LYS A 187 -1.06 19.75 -2.79
N VAL A 188 -1.72 20.85 -2.44
CA VAL A 188 -1.61 21.50 -1.13
C VAL A 188 -2.87 21.23 -0.32
N ASP A 189 -2.70 20.62 0.85
CA ASP A 189 -3.77 20.31 1.79
C ASP A 189 -3.42 20.77 3.22
N LEU A 190 -4.28 20.47 4.19
CA LEU A 190 -4.07 20.86 5.60
C LEU A 190 -2.89 20.14 6.26
N SER A 191 -2.35 19.07 5.64
CA SER A 191 -1.20 18.29 6.12
C SER A 191 0.14 18.66 5.46
N GLY A 192 0.13 19.57 4.48
CA GLY A 192 1.33 20.08 3.82
C GLY A 192 1.26 19.99 2.30
N ARG A 193 2.43 19.85 1.65
CA ARG A 193 2.56 19.75 0.20
C ARG A 193 2.88 18.32 -0.21
N ARG A 194 2.04 17.73 -1.04
CA ARG A 194 2.25 16.39 -1.62
C ARG A 194 2.67 16.52 -3.08
N LEU A 195 3.82 15.97 -3.45
CA LEU A 195 4.26 15.91 -4.85
C LEU A 195 3.33 14.99 -5.64
N VAL A 196 2.76 15.48 -6.75
CA VAL A 196 1.85 14.71 -7.63
C VAL A 196 2.44 14.45 -9.01
N LEU A 197 3.34 15.31 -9.49
CA LEU A 197 4.07 15.10 -10.74
C LEU A 197 5.46 15.73 -10.69
N ASN A 198 6.44 15.05 -11.29
CA ASN A 198 7.82 15.49 -11.43
C ASN A 198 8.30 15.23 -12.87
N TYR A 199 8.80 16.26 -13.53
CA TYR A 199 9.30 16.20 -14.90
C TYR A 199 10.73 16.74 -15.00
N SER A 200 11.62 16.00 -15.66
CA SER A 200 13.02 16.36 -15.89
C SER A 200 13.27 16.62 -17.38
N VAL A 201 13.69 17.85 -17.71
CA VAL A 201 13.92 18.29 -19.10
C VAL A 201 15.09 17.53 -19.76
N SER A 202 16.18 17.33 -19.03
CA SER A 202 17.40 16.67 -19.54
C SER A 202 17.21 15.19 -19.90
N THR A 203 16.38 14.50 -19.14
CA THR A 203 16.08 13.07 -19.33
C THR A 203 14.81 12.82 -20.12
N ASN A 204 13.97 13.84 -20.27
CA ASN A 204 12.60 13.74 -20.75
C ASN A 204 11.73 12.73 -19.96
N ALA A 205 12.05 12.51 -18.68
CA ALA A 205 11.32 11.58 -17.82
C ALA A 205 10.19 12.29 -17.08
N VAL A 206 8.99 11.72 -17.12
CA VAL A 206 7.82 12.13 -16.32
C VAL A 206 7.56 11.05 -15.27
N SER A 207 7.45 11.44 -14.01
CA SER A 207 7.01 10.61 -12.89
C SER A 207 5.78 11.24 -12.27
N ALA A 208 4.64 10.58 -12.36
CA ALA A 208 3.36 11.10 -11.87
C ALA A 208 2.63 10.06 -11.00
N VAL A 209 1.90 10.54 -10.00
CA VAL A 209 0.98 9.71 -9.20
C VAL A 209 -0.18 9.29 -10.09
N SER A 210 -0.68 8.05 -9.93
CA SER A 210 -1.82 7.54 -10.69
C SER A 210 -2.99 8.54 -10.69
N GLY A 211 -3.50 8.87 -11.88
CA GLY A 211 -4.55 9.89 -12.08
C GLY A 211 -4.05 11.23 -12.64
N PHE A 212 -2.72 11.48 -12.61
CA PHE A 212 -2.10 12.70 -13.11
C PHE A 212 -1.14 12.41 -14.27
N ASP A 213 -0.97 13.39 -15.16
CA ASP A 213 0.01 13.35 -16.26
C ASP A 213 0.48 14.77 -16.62
N LEU A 214 1.55 14.91 -17.40
CA LEU A 214 2.08 16.20 -17.84
C LEU A 214 1.37 16.63 -19.13
N SER A 215 0.79 17.84 -19.15
CA SER A 215 0.22 18.37 -20.40
C SER A 215 1.30 18.94 -21.32
N ASP A 216 0.92 19.14 -22.58
CA ASP A 216 1.79 19.63 -23.65
C ASP A 216 2.40 21.01 -23.35
N ASP A 217 1.73 21.83 -22.53
CA ASP A 217 2.13 23.17 -22.11
C ASP A 217 2.68 23.21 -20.67
N TYR A 218 3.26 22.11 -20.17
CA TYR A 218 3.77 21.95 -18.79
C TYR A 218 2.73 22.08 -17.68
N GLY A 219 1.46 22.16 -18.06
CA GLY A 219 0.33 22.06 -17.16
C GLY A 219 0.17 20.66 -16.54
N LEU A 220 -0.74 20.59 -15.58
CA LEU A 220 -1.13 19.34 -14.96
C LEU A 220 -2.35 18.76 -15.68
N SER A 221 -2.21 17.56 -16.22
CA SER A 221 -3.30 16.79 -16.80
C SER A 221 -3.91 15.84 -15.77
N PHE A 222 -5.23 15.72 -15.81
CA PHE A 222 -5.99 14.76 -15.03
C PHE A 222 -6.49 13.67 -15.99
N THR A 223 -6.04 12.42 -15.81
CA THR A 223 -6.33 11.33 -16.76
C THR A 223 -7.80 10.93 -16.77
N SER A 224 -8.45 10.98 -15.60
CA SER A 224 -9.90 10.90 -15.44
C SER A 224 -10.30 11.69 -14.18
N VAL A 225 -10.96 12.83 -14.36
CA VAL A 225 -11.33 13.71 -13.23
C VAL A 225 -12.35 13.03 -12.30
N ASN A 226 -12.09 13.06 -11.00
CA ASN A 226 -13.05 12.67 -9.96
C ASN A 226 -13.03 13.71 -8.82
N PHE A 227 -13.97 13.64 -7.87
CA PHE A 227 -14.08 14.65 -6.81
C PHE A 227 -12.85 14.76 -5.89
N SER A 228 -12.02 13.72 -5.78
CA SER A 228 -10.76 13.80 -5.03
C SER A 228 -9.71 14.71 -5.69
N HIS A 229 -9.90 15.09 -6.95
CA HIS A 229 -9.05 16.06 -7.65
C HIS A 229 -9.41 17.53 -7.34
N ALA A 230 -10.48 17.80 -6.58
CA ALA A 230 -10.72 19.13 -6.06
C ALA A 230 -9.63 19.50 -5.02
N GLY A 231 -9.26 20.79 -4.98
CA GLY A 231 -8.28 21.31 -4.02
C GLY A 231 -7.31 22.30 -4.66
N ARG A 232 -6.26 22.63 -3.90
CA ARG A 232 -5.24 23.60 -4.29
C ARG A 232 -4.02 22.93 -4.89
N TYR A 233 -3.53 23.46 -6.00
CA TYR A 233 -2.37 22.96 -6.73
C TYR A 233 -1.33 24.05 -6.93
N SER A 234 -0.06 23.68 -7.02
CA SER A 234 1.01 24.63 -7.31
C SER A 234 2.07 24.02 -8.23
N CYS A 235 2.49 24.81 -9.22
CA CYS A 235 3.48 24.45 -10.23
C CYS A 235 4.83 25.11 -9.91
N HIS A 236 5.92 24.33 -9.97
CA HIS A 236 7.26 24.79 -9.61
C HIS A 236 8.31 24.38 -10.66
N PRO A 237 8.68 25.30 -11.56
CA PRO A 237 9.87 25.18 -12.41
C PRO A 237 11.14 25.46 -11.58
N GLY A 238 12.04 24.49 -11.48
CA GLY A 238 13.14 24.41 -10.51
C GLY A 238 14.34 25.36 -10.69
N TYR A 239 14.14 26.54 -11.28
CA TYR A 239 15.21 27.53 -11.56
C TYR A 239 14.96 28.91 -10.94
N ILE A 240 13.81 29.10 -10.29
CA ILE A 240 13.42 30.41 -9.75
C ILE A 240 13.20 30.25 -8.24
N ASN A 241 13.65 31.23 -7.46
CA ASN A 241 13.11 31.53 -6.13
C ASN A 241 11.62 31.95 -6.25
N SER A 242 10.78 31.10 -6.87
CA SER A 242 9.36 31.36 -7.03
C SER A 242 8.75 31.31 -5.64
N SER A 243 8.20 32.43 -5.18
CA SER A 243 7.39 32.48 -3.97
C SER A 243 6.35 31.37 -4.05
N PHE A 244 6.22 30.57 -2.99
CA PHE A 244 5.27 29.47 -2.91
C PHE A 244 3.79 29.92 -2.85
N ASP A 245 3.50 31.15 -3.28
CA ASP A 245 2.23 31.85 -3.08
C ASP A 245 1.26 31.69 -4.26
N ASP A 246 1.69 31.15 -5.41
CA ASP A 246 0.86 30.94 -6.60
C ASP A 246 0.08 29.60 -6.52
N LEU A 247 -1.02 29.62 -5.77
CA LEU A 247 -1.95 28.50 -5.63
C LEU A 247 -3.09 28.57 -6.64
N LEU A 248 -3.34 27.46 -7.33
CA LEU A 248 -4.46 27.26 -8.24
C LEU A 248 -5.58 26.50 -7.54
N ASP A 249 -6.75 27.11 -7.39
CA ASP A 249 -7.96 26.50 -6.86
C ASP A 249 -8.70 25.71 -7.95
N CYS A 250 -8.73 24.39 -7.80
CA CYS A 250 -9.44 23.49 -8.71
C CYS A 250 -10.74 22.99 -8.07
N HIS A 251 -11.86 23.28 -8.72
CA HIS A 251 -13.18 22.78 -8.37
C HIS A 251 -13.57 21.64 -9.32
N VAL A 252 -14.24 20.61 -8.81
CA VAL A 252 -14.76 19.51 -9.64
C VAL A 252 -16.28 19.58 -9.66
N PHE A 253 -16.88 19.47 -10.84
CA PHE A 253 -18.33 19.44 -11.01
C PHE A 253 -18.78 18.27 -11.89
N GLY A 254 -19.94 17.71 -11.54
CA GLY A 254 -20.62 16.63 -12.26
C GLY A 254 -22.09 17.00 -12.40
N GLU A 255 -22.98 16.24 -11.75
CA GLU A 255 -24.40 16.61 -11.60
C GLU A 255 -24.61 17.82 -10.67
N GLN A 256 -23.65 18.08 -9.77
CA GLN A 256 -23.63 19.28 -8.93
C GLN A 256 -22.52 20.23 -9.35
N PHE A 257 -22.82 21.53 -9.33
CA PHE A 257 -21.92 22.64 -9.58
C PHE A 257 -21.61 23.38 -8.27
N PRO A 258 -20.33 23.47 -7.86
CA PRO A 258 -19.95 24.17 -6.63
C PRO A 258 -19.98 25.69 -6.84
N LEU A 259 -20.70 26.39 -5.97
CA LEU A 259 -20.76 27.86 -6.01
C LEU A 259 -19.50 28.43 -5.34
N GLY A 260 -18.74 29.24 -6.10
CA GLY A 260 -17.56 29.95 -5.59
C GLY A 260 -17.92 31.25 -4.86
N SER A 261 -16.90 31.95 -4.35
CA SER A 261 -17.03 33.23 -3.64
C SER A 261 -17.27 34.46 -4.53
N LYS A 262 -17.45 34.27 -5.84
CA LYS A 262 -17.64 35.39 -6.78
C LYS A 262 -19.02 36.04 -6.62
N PRO A 263 -19.11 37.38 -6.63
CA PRO A 263 -20.39 38.08 -6.59
C PRO A 263 -21.21 37.76 -7.85
N SER A 264 -22.51 37.50 -7.66
CA SER A 264 -23.42 37.14 -8.74
C SER A 264 -24.40 38.28 -9.06
N VAL A 265 -24.69 38.45 -10.35
CA VAL A 265 -25.64 39.45 -10.83
C VAL A 265 -27.07 38.94 -10.65
N ARG A 266 -27.88 39.67 -9.90
CA ARG A 266 -29.29 39.35 -9.70
C ARG A 266 -30.11 39.78 -10.91
N GLY A 267 -30.75 38.83 -11.58
CA GLY A 267 -31.76 39.08 -12.61
C GLY A 267 -33.11 39.44 -12.02
N THR A 268 -33.99 40.00 -12.85
CA THR A 268 -35.38 40.29 -12.47
C THR A 268 -36.11 38.99 -12.12
N SER A 269 -36.65 38.91 -10.90
CA SER A 269 -37.45 37.76 -10.47
C SER A 269 -38.67 37.57 -11.35
N VAL A 270 -39.06 36.32 -11.56
CA VAL A 270 -40.18 35.94 -12.44
C VAL A 270 -41.19 35.14 -11.62
N THR A 271 -42.49 35.35 -11.84
CA THR A 271 -43.53 34.59 -11.16
C THR A 271 -43.86 33.32 -11.96
N TYR A 272 -43.88 32.16 -11.31
CA TYR A 272 -44.27 30.91 -11.94
C TYR A 272 -45.77 30.91 -12.32
N GLU A 273 -46.06 30.75 -13.60
CA GLU A 273 -47.42 30.58 -14.14
C GLU A 273 -47.59 29.14 -14.66
N PRO A 274 -48.42 28.29 -14.02
CA PRO A 274 -48.67 26.92 -14.46
C PRO A 274 -49.19 26.85 -15.90
N GLY A 275 -48.71 25.87 -16.69
CA GLY A 275 -49.16 25.66 -18.08
C GLY A 275 -48.65 26.67 -19.11
N LYS A 276 -47.71 27.55 -18.75
CA LYS A 276 -47.08 28.51 -19.66
C LYS A 276 -45.57 28.28 -19.71
N VAL A 277 -45.01 28.24 -20.92
CA VAL A 277 -43.56 28.12 -21.12
C VAL A 277 -42.88 29.39 -20.63
N GLN A 278 -42.06 29.27 -19.59
CA GLN A 278 -41.31 30.37 -19.01
C GLN A 278 -39.90 30.39 -19.59
N ILE A 279 -39.52 31.51 -20.21
CA ILE A 279 -38.19 31.70 -20.80
C ILE A 279 -37.34 32.55 -19.86
N LEU A 280 -36.24 31.99 -19.38
CA LEU A 280 -35.25 32.65 -18.53
C LEU A 280 -34.01 33.00 -19.36
N ARG A 281 -33.76 34.30 -19.55
CA ARG A 281 -32.56 34.82 -20.23
C ARG A 281 -31.44 35.03 -19.23
N CYS A 282 -30.20 34.69 -19.59
CA CYS A 282 -29.05 34.85 -18.71
C CYS A 282 -28.79 36.34 -18.38
N PRO A 283 -28.87 36.77 -17.10
CA PRO A 283 -28.72 38.18 -16.73
C PRO A 283 -27.31 38.76 -16.78
N THR A 284 -26.29 38.01 -17.22
CA THR A 284 -24.89 38.47 -17.24
C THR A 284 -24.65 39.67 -18.16
N GLY A 285 -25.58 39.99 -19.06
CA GLY A 285 -25.43 41.07 -20.05
C GLY A 285 -24.46 40.74 -21.19
N LEU A 286 -23.85 39.55 -21.18
CA LEU A 286 -22.94 39.09 -22.22
C LEU A 286 -23.75 38.53 -23.40
N ASN A 287 -23.45 39.01 -24.61
CA ASN A 287 -23.99 38.41 -25.83
C ASN A 287 -23.17 37.16 -26.20
N VAL A 288 -23.48 36.04 -25.54
CA VAL A 288 -22.72 34.78 -25.64
C VAL A 288 -22.69 34.25 -27.09
N THR A 289 -23.75 34.45 -27.87
CA THR A 289 -23.85 34.03 -29.28
C THR A 289 -22.92 34.77 -30.23
N ALA A 290 -22.46 35.98 -29.86
CA ALA A 290 -21.50 36.77 -30.63
C ALA A 290 -20.04 36.46 -30.27
N MET A 291 -19.79 35.60 -29.29
CA MET A 291 -18.45 35.27 -28.82
C MET A 291 -17.82 34.14 -29.64
N SER A 292 -16.52 34.24 -29.89
CA SER A 292 -15.75 33.20 -30.58
C SER A 292 -15.61 31.92 -29.76
N LYS A 293 -15.56 32.02 -28.41
CA LYS A 293 -15.52 30.86 -27.51
C LYS A 293 -16.18 31.19 -26.17
N ALA A 294 -17.21 30.43 -25.80
CA ALA A 294 -17.87 30.56 -24.51
C ALA A 294 -18.56 29.26 -24.07
N THR A 295 -18.64 29.03 -22.76
CA THR A 295 -19.42 27.94 -22.18
C THR A 295 -20.47 28.52 -21.24
N LEU A 296 -21.73 28.25 -21.50
CA LEU A 296 -22.86 28.62 -20.66
C LEU A 296 -23.41 27.38 -19.96
N LEU A 297 -23.63 27.45 -18.65
CA LEU A 297 -24.17 26.36 -17.85
C LEU A 297 -25.33 26.85 -16.97
N TRP A 298 -26.47 26.15 -17.06
CA TRP A 298 -27.62 26.40 -16.21
C TRP A 298 -27.66 25.39 -15.07
N SER A 299 -28.00 25.86 -13.87
CA SER A 299 -28.19 25.03 -12.67
C SER A 299 -29.29 25.60 -11.78
N PHE A 300 -29.79 24.82 -10.82
CA PHE A 300 -30.82 25.28 -9.88
C PHE A 300 -30.58 24.74 -8.46
N GLY A 301 -31.09 25.45 -7.46
CA GLY A 301 -31.01 25.03 -6.05
C GLY A 301 -31.71 26.00 -5.10
N ALA A 302 -31.61 25.73 -3.80
CA ALA A 302 -32.06 26.63 -2.75
C ALA A 302 -31.22 27.92 -2.72
N ARG A 303 -31.76 28.99 -2.11
CA ARG A 303 -31.11 30.33 -2.11
C ARG A 303 -29.76 30.35 -1.39
N ASP A 304 -29.56 29.44 -0.44
CA ASP A 304 -28.44 29.33 0.51
C ASP A 304 -27.57 28.07 0.26
N ALA A 305 -27.78 27.36 -0.85
CA ALA A 305 -27.02 26.14 -1.13
C ALA A 305 -25.56 26.42 -1.50
N ASN A 306 -24.62 25.63 -0.98
CA ASN A 306 -23.19 25.71 -1.33
C ASN A 306 -22.86 25.01 -2.67
N SER A 307 -23.77 24.17 -3.18
CA SER A 307 -23.70 23.54 -4.50
C SER A 307 -25.10 23.50 -5.13
N VAL A 308 -25.17 23.56 -6.45
CA VAL A 308 -26.44 23.62 -7.20
C VAL A 308 -26.49 22.54 -8.28
N THR A 309 -27.68 22.04 -8.60
CA THR A 309 -27.84 20.92 -9.54
C THR A 309 -27.76 21.42 -10.98
N VAL A 310 -26.89 20.82 -11.78
CA VAL A 310 -26.71 21.16 -13.21
C VAL A 310 -27.91 20.69 -14.02
N ILE A 311 -28.44 21.58 -14.86
CA ILE A 311 -29.55 21.31 -15.79
C ILE A 311 -28.99 20.91 -17.16
N GLY A 312 -28.08 21.72 -17.67
CA GLY A 312 -27.53 21.56 -19.01
C GLY A 312 -26.53 22.65 -19.34
N ARG A 313 -25.84 22.46 -20.46
CA ARG A 313 -24.71 23.28 -20.90
C ARG A 313 -24.79 23.55 -22.39
N ILE A 314 -24.30 24.72 -22.78
CA ILE A 314 -24.04 25.10 -24.17
C ILE A 314 -22.58 25.49 -24.31
N ASP A 315 -21.92 24.89 -25.29
CA ASP A 315 -20.57 25.26 -25.73
C ASP A 315 -20.63 25.95 -27.08
N ILE A 316 -20.08 27.16 -27.15
CA ILE A 316 -19.98 27.98 -28.36
C ILE A 316 -18.52 27.99 -28.79
N VAL A 317 -18.28 27.56 -30.03
CA VAL A 317 -16.97 27.59 -30.69
C VAL A 317 -17.17 28.11 -32.10
N ASP A 318 -16.55 29.25 -32.42
CA ASP A 318 -16.57 29.91 -33.73
C ASP A 318 -17.99 30.07 -34.31
N GLY A 319 -18.95 30.45 -33.46
CA GLY A 319 -20.34 30.67 -33.84
C GLY A 319 -21.23 29.42 -33.90
N ASN A 320 -20.67 28.22 -33.66
CA ASN A 320 -21.42 26.97 -33.63
C ASN A 320 -21.69 26.53 -32.18
N SER A 321 -22.97 26.29 -31.84
CA SER A 321 -23.40 25.93 -30.48
C SER A 321 -23.66 24.42 -30.36
N THR A 322 -23.06 23.76 -29.36
CA THR A 322 -23.37 22.38 -29.00
C THR A 322 -24.04 22.33 -27.64
N VAL A 323 -25.24 21.73 -27.58
CA VAL A 323 -26.06 21.65 -26.36
C VAL A 323 -25.91 20.26 -25.73
N SER A 324 -25.70 20.19 -24.41
CA SER A 324 -25.69 18.96 -23.63
C SER A 324 -26.68 19.07 -22.47
N GLU A 325 -27.79 18.34 -22.55
CA GLU A 325 -28.87 18.36 -21.56
C GLU A 325 -28.84 17.10 -20.68
N LEU A 326 -29.03 17.26 -19.37
CA LEU A 326 -29.22 16.15 -18.43
C LEU A 326 -30.72 15.85 -18.28
N GLY A 327 -31.29 15.18 -19.28
CA GLY A 327 -32.51 14.35 -19.21
C GLY A 327 -33.67 14.75 -18.27
N LYS A 328 -34.11 16.02 -18.23
CA LYS A 328 -35.35 16.42 -17.52
C LYS A 328 -36.45 16.78 -18.50
N ILE A 329 -37.62 16.15 -18.34
CA ILE A 329 -38.74 16.18 -19.30
C ILE A 329 -39.31 17.60 -19.53
N CYS A 330 -39.20 18.51 -18.57
CA CYS A 330 -39.84 19.84 -18.59
C CYS A 330 -38.88 21.02 -18.88
N VAL A 331 -37.57 20.76 -19.08
CA VAL A 331 -36.56 21.82 -19.23
C VAL A 331 -35.79 21.66 -20.53
N SER A 332 -35.62 22.75 -21.29
CA SER A 332 -34.74 22.78 -22.47
C SER A 332 -33.90 24.05 -22.52
N ILE A 333 -32.76 24.00 -23.20
CA ILE A 333 -31.92 25.19 -23.43
C ILE A 333 -31.91 25.51 -24.93
N SER A 334 -32.38 26.70 -25.28
CA SER A 334 -32.37 27.19 -26.66
C SER A 334 -30.95 27.40 -27.18
N SER A 335 -30.78 27.38 -28.51
CA SER A 335 -29.48 27.63 -29.17
C SER A 335 -28.90 29.03 -28.87
N GLU A 336 -29.73 29.98 -28.45
CA GLU A 336 -29.32 31.32 -28.01
C GLU A 336 -28.86 31.39 -26.55
N GLY A 337 -28.97 30.31 -25.77
CA GLY A 337 -28.56 30.27 -24.36
C GLY A 337 -29.67 30.49 -23.33
N SER A 338 -30.91 30.75 -23.78
CA SER A 338 -32.08 30.94 -22.91
C SER A 338 -32.59 29.60 -22.38
N LEU A 339 -32.91 29.54 -21.09
CA LEU A 339 -33.48 28.37 -20.42
C LEU A 339 -35.01 28.41 -20.51
N HIS A 340 -35.61 27.36 -21.07
CA HIS A 340 -37.05 27.22 -21.24
C HIS A 340 -37.57 26.22 -20.20
N LEU A 341 -38.52 26.66 -19.39
CA LEU A 341 -39.21 25.84 -18.40
C LEU A 341 -40.64 25.64 -18.88
N ASP A 342 -40.99 24.41 -19.26
CA ASP A 342 -42.31 24.04 -19.77
C ASP A 342 -43.07 23.24 -18.70
N ASP A 343 -43.95 23.92 -17.96
CA ASP A 343 -44.74 23.36 -16.85
C ASP A 343 -43.92 22.54 -15.84
N CYS A 344 -42.73 23.04 -15.48
CA CYS A 344 -41.89 22.37 -14.51
C CYS A 344 -42.46 22.47 -13.09
N PRO A 345 -42.81 21.34 -12.42
CA PRO A 345 -43.31 21.38 -11.06
C PRO A 345 -42.22 21.90 -10.10
N GLN A 346 -42.47 23.05 -9.48
CA GLN A 346 -41.58 23.67 -8.48
C GLN A 346 -42.23 23.66 -7.10
N ASN A 347 -41.47 23.28 -6.09
CA ASN A 347 -41.92 23.20 -4.70
C ASN A 347 -41.39 24.41 -3.92
N GLY A 348 -42.12 25.53 -4.00
CA GLY A 348 -41.69 26.82 -3.45
C GLY A 348 -40.74 27.59 -4.38
N ASP A 349 -40.16 28.67 -3.86
CA ASP A 349 -39.27 29.55 -4.63
C ASP A 349 -37.96 28.82 -5.00
N VAL A 350 -37.65 28.78 -6.30
CA VAL A 350 -36.42 28.13 -6.82
C VAL A 350 -35.51 29.18 -7.44
N ARG A 351 -34.21 29.09 -7.14
CA ARG A 351 -33.18 29.92 -7.77
C ARG A 351 -32.53 29.17 -8.91
N TYR A 352 -32.60 29.75 -10.11
CA TYR A 352 -31.91 29.28 -11.29
C TYR A 352 -30.65 30.12 -11.51
N TRP A 353 -29.51 29.46 -11.66
CA TRP A 353 -28.21 30.07 -11.84
C TRP A 353 -27.74 29.91 -13.29
N CYS A 354 -27.29 31.01 -13.88
CA CYS A 354 -26.57 31.03 -15.15
C CYS A 354 -25.09 31.31 -14.90
N HIS A 355 -24.24 30.36 -15.28
CA HIS A 355 -22.79 30.43 -15.19
C HIS A 355 -22.21 30.55 -16.61
N VAL A 356 -21.57 31.68 -16.92
CA VAL A 356 -20.97 31.92 -18.23
C VAL A 356 -19.45 31.99 -18.07
N PHE A 357 -18.76 31.03 -18.67
CA PHE A 357 -17.31 31.04 -18.83
C PHE A 357 -16.98 31.66 -20.19
N ALA A 358 -16.49 32.89 -20.17
CA ALA A 358 -16.13 33.62 -21.38
C ALA A 358 -14.91 34.50 -21.09
N ASN A 359 -14.06 34.73 -22.09
CA ASN A 359 -12.84 35.55 -21.95
C ASN A 359 -11.96 35.14 -20.76
N ASN A 360 -11.85 33.85 -20.46
CA ASN A 360 -11.10 33.29 -19.32
C ASN A 360 -11.62 33.72 -17.93
N GLU A 361 -12.87 34.15 -17.83
CA GLU A 361 -13.52 34.51 -16.58
C GLU A 361 -14.88 33.84 -16.43
N LEU A 362 -15.24 33.55 -15.17
CA LEU A 362 -16.58 33.13 -14.79
C LEU A 362 -17.45 34.33 -14.41
N TRP A 363 -18.58 34.45 -15.09
CA TRP A 363 -19.68 35.38 -14.83
C TRP A 363 -20.87 34.60 -14.28
N GLN A 364 -21.29 34.93 -13.06
CA GLN A 364 -22.42 34.25 -12.42
C GLN A 364 -23.59 35.20 -12.29
N SER A 365 -24.78 34.69 -12.57
CA SER A 365 -26.02 35.41 -12.38
C SER A 365 -27.11 34.43 -11.95
N TYR A 366 -28.17 34.95 -11.36
CA TYR A 366 -29.30 34.13 -10.96
C TYR A 366 -30.63 34.82 -11.18
N ILE A 367 -31.67 34.02 -11.38
CA ILE A 367 -33.06 34.44 -11.43
C ILE A 367 -33.83 33.64 -10.38
N ASP A 368 -34.51 34.36 -9.50
CA ASP A 368 -35.46 33.74 -8.57
C ASP A 368 -36.80 33.58 -9.30
N VAL A 369 -37.25 32.34 -9.46
CA VAL A 369 -38.60 32.03 -9.89
C VAL A 369 -39.46 31.90 -8.64
N LEU A 370 -40.32 32.90 -8.45
CA LEU A 370 -41.17 33.02 -7.28
C LEU A 370 -42.49 32.31 -7.57
N THR A 371 -42.90 31.45 -6.66
CA THR A 371 -44.26 30.90 -6.74
C THR A 371 -45.24 32.01 -6.39
N GLN A 372 -46.30 32.20 -7.18
CA GLN A 372 -47.27 33.28 -6.89
C GLN A 372 -47.83 33.07 -5.48
N ASP A 373 -47.60 34.05 -4.63
CA ASP A 373 -48.05 34.03 -3.26
C ASP A 373 -49.57 33.82 -3.26
N ARG A 374 -50.02 32.67 -2.72
CA ARG A 374 -51.45 32.34 -2.61
C ARG A 374 -52.13 33.18 -1.51
N ALA A 375 -51.74 34.44 -1.36
CA ALA A 375 -52.33 35.39 -0.42
C ALA A 375 -53.73 35.88 -0.86
N TRP A 376 -54.15 35.65 -2.11
CA TRP A 376 -55.51 35.93 -2.56
C TRP A 376 -56.46 34.72 -2.47
N LEU A 377 -55.91 33.49 -2.43
CA LEU A 377 -56.71 32.27 -2.25
C LEU A 377 -57.14 32.10 -0.79
N THR A 378 -56.35 32.53 0.19
CA THR A 378 -56.76 32.47 1.60
C THR A 378 -57.96 33.36 1.91
N SER A 379 -58.10 34.53 1.27
CA SER A 379 -59.25 35.42 1.49
C SER A 379 -60.55 34.89 0.85
N VAL A 380 -60.46 34.30 -0.35
CA VAL A 380 -61.61 33.68 -1.04
C VAL A 380 -61.99 32.35 -0.40
N ILE A 381 -61.02 31.55 0.05
CA ILE A 381 -61.26 30.28 0.74
C ILE A 381 -61.82 30.52 2.13
N VAL A 382 -61.38 31.53 2.91
CA VAL A 382 -61.98 31.83 4.22
C VAL A 382 -63.44 32.28 4.09
N SER A 383 -63.76 33.03 3.03
CA SER A 383 -65.13 33.47 2.72
C SER A 383 -66.02 32.31 2.26
N ALA A 384 -65.50 31.43 1.39
CA ALA A 384 -66.20 30.24 0.93
C ALA A 384 -66.35 29.18 2.03
N VAL A 385 -65.34 29.02 2.90
CA VAL A 385 -65.35 28.09 4.05
C VAL A 385 -66.36 28.55 5.10
N PHE A 386 -66.57 29.85 5.31
CA PHE A 386 -67.65 30.33 6.20
C PHE A 386 -69.04 30.00 5.67
N VAL A 387 -69.27 30.14 4.36
CA VAL A 387 -70.54 29.79 3.70
C VAL A 387 -70.74 28.27 3.68
N ILE A 388 -69.69 27.51 3.41
CA ILE A 388 -69.71 26.04 3.39
C ILE A 388 -69.89 25.49 4.81
N ILE A 389 -69.30 26.07 5.85
CA ILE A 389 -69.51 25.67 7.25
C ILE A 389 -70.97 25.95 7.68
N ALA A 390 -71.57 27.06 7.26
CA ALA A 390 -72.98 27.35 7.53
C ALA A 390 -73.93 26.35 6.82
N VAL A 391 -73.62 25.98 5.58
CA VAL A 391 -74.38 24.98 4.80
C VAL A 391 -74.15 23.55 5.34
N ILE A 392 -72.92 23.21 5.74
CA ILE A 392 -72.56 21.92 6.36
C ILE A 392 -73.20 21.81 7.75
N ALA A 393 -73.27 22.86 8.56
CA ALA A 393 -73.99 22.84 9.83
C ALA A 393 -75.50 22.60 9.63
N PHE A 394 -76.10 23.21 8.60
CA PHE A 394 -77.49 22.99 8.21
C PHE A 394 -77.75 21.57 7.67
N LEU A 395 -76.79 21.01 6.91
CA LEU A 395 -76.86 19.65 6.38
C LEU A 395 -76.57 18.59 7.44
N ILE A 396 -75.66 18.82 8.40
CA ILE A 396 -75.37 17.93 9.54
C ILE A 396 -76.59 17.86 10.48
N PHE A 397 -77.32 18.95 10.67
CA PHE A 397 -78.59 18.95 11.40
C PHE A 397 -79.66 18.07 10.70
N LYS A 398 -79.66 18.05 9.37
CA LYS A 398 -80.56 17.19 8.57
C LYS A 398 -80.09 15.73 8.47
N TYR A 399 -78.77 15.51 8.48
CA TYR A 399 -78.13 14.20 8.26
C TYR A 399 -78.01 13.36 9.54
N ARG A 400 -77.98 13.98 10.73
CA ARG A 400 -78.06 13.26 12.02
C ARG A 400 -79.38 12.50 12.25
N LYS A 401 -80.40 12.68 11.40
CA LYS A 401 -81.69 11.99 11.49
C LYS A 401 -81.76 10.68 10.69
N HIS A 402 -80.78 10.32 9.87
CA HIS A 402 -80.91 9.14 9.01
C HIS A 402 -79.65 8.27 8.97
N ARG A 403 -79.57 7.36 9.96
CA ARG A 403 -79.38 5.91 9.77
C ARG A 403 -78.15 5.49 8.93
N SER A 404 -77.07 5.07 9.57
CA SER A 404 -76.71 3.66 9.90
C SER A 404 -76.01 2.87 8.78
N ASN A 405 -74.92 2.22 9.22
CA ASN A 405 -74.15 1.12 8.65
C ASN A 405 -73.26 1.36 7.41
N GLY A 406 -71.95 1.15 7.63
CA GLY A 406 -71.16 0.25 6.77
C GLY A 406 -69.88 0.80 6.13
N HIS A 407 -68.74 0.33 6.64
CA HIS A 407 -67.45 0.04 5.97
C HIS A 407 -66.39 1.15 5.71
N GLN A 408 -65.39 1.10 6.60
CA GLN A 408 -63.93 1.32 6.49
C GLN A 408 -63.25 0.24 5.60
N ASP A 409 -61.99 0.24 5.11
CA ASP A 409 -60.71 0.94 5.38
C ASP A 409 -59.75 0.70 4.17
N GLY A 410 -58.64 1.45 4.04
CA GLY A 410 -57.53 1.00 3.18
C GLY A 410 -56.31 1.90 2.94
N TYR A 411 -56.36 3.22 3.17
CA TYR A 411 -55.32 4.14 2.66
C TYR A 411 -54.47 4.88 3.71
N SER A 412 -54.76 4.74 5.01
CA SER A 412 -54.08 5.50 6.09
C SER A 412 -52.93 4.77 6.80
N ALA A 413 -52.72 3.47 6.53
CA ALA A 413 -51.69 2.67 7.22
C ALA A 413 -50.26 2.82 6.62
N ILE A 414 -50.16 3.13 5.32
CA ILE A 414 -48.89 3.10 4.57
C ILE A 414 -48.02 4.35 4.86
N GLU A 415 -48.63 5.48 5.21
CA GLU A 415 -47.91 6.72 5.54
C GLU A 415 -47.32 6.70 6.96
N GLY A 416 -47.98 6.00 7.89
CA GLY A 416 -47.53 5.87 9.28
C GLY A 416 -46.32 4.94 9.47
N THR A 417 -46.20 3.88 8.66
CA THR A 417 -45.07 2.93 8.72
C THR A 417 -43.77 3.55 8.17
N LYS A 418 -43.87 4.36 7.10
CA LYS A 418 -42.73 5.04 6.46
C LYS A 418 -42.11 6.15 7.33
N LEU A 419 -42.90 6.79 8.20
CA LEU A 419 -42.42 7.79 9.16
C LEU A 419 -41.70 7.14 10.37
N LYS A 420 -42.16 5.97 10.80
CA LYS A 420 -41.55 5.21 11.92
C LYS A 420 -40.18 4.62 11.56
N SER A 421 -40.03 4.07 10.35
CA SER A 421 -38.76 3.48 9.89
C SER A 421 -37.61 4.48 9.81
N ARG A 422 -37.88 5.71 9.37
CA ARG A 422 -36.86 6.78 9.30
C ARG A 422 -36.35 7.20 10.68
N GLY A 423 -37.19 7.10 11.71
CA GLY A 423 -36.81 7.45 13.08
C GLY A 423 -35.83 6.45 13.72
N ILE A 424 -36.00 5.14 13.48
CA ILE A 424 -35.09 4.10 13.98
C ILE A 424 -33.69 4.28 13.41
N VAL A 425 -33.58 4.56 12.10
CA VAL A 425 -32.28 4.75 11.42
C VAL A 425 -31.50 5.92 12.03
N GLU A 426 -32.14 7.08 12.23
CA GLU A 426 -31.45 8.25 12.78
C GLU A 426 -31.06 8.07 14.25
N GLU A 427 -31.87 7.38 15.05
CA GLU A 427 -31.50 7.06 16.44
C GLU A 427 -30.28 6.12 16.50
N CYS A 428 -30.22 5.09 15.64
CA CYS A 428 -29.04 4.22 15.53
C CYS A 428 -27.79 4.97 15.05
N LYS A 429 -27.92 5.88 14.07
CA LYS A 429 -26.78 6.70 13.61
C LYS A 429 -26.28 7.59 14.74
N GLU A 430 -27.17 8.25 15.47
CA GLU A 430 -26.79 9.14 16.57
C GLU A 430 -26.11 8.38 17.71
N PHE A 431 -26.63 7.19 18.05
CA PHE A 431 -25.99 6.31 19.01
C PHE A 431 -24.56 5.93 18.60
N LEU A 432 -24.34 5.53 17.34
CA LEU A 432 -23.01 5.17 16.87
C LEU A 432 -22.06 6.38 16.81
N ARG A 433 -22.54 7.54 16.37
CA ARG A 433 -21.75 8.78 16.37
C ARG A 433 -21.29 9.12 17.78
N THR A 434 -22.17 9.05 18.77
CA THR A 434 -21.86 9.43 20.16
C THR A 434 -21.03 8.39 20.89
N THR A 435 -21.34 7.10 20.72
CA THR A 435 -20.66 6.01 21.43
C THR A 435 -19.23 5.78 20.92
N LEU A 436 -18.99 5.99 19.62
CA LEU A 436 -17.67 5.80 19.02
C LEU A 436 -16.75 7.03 19.14
N LEU A 437 -17.22 8.09 19.82
CA LEU A 437 -16.43 9.23 20.29
C LEU A 437 -15.88 8.90 21.71
N GLY A 438 -14.63 8.45 21.77
CA GLY A 438 -13.95 8.11 23.03
C GLY A 438 -14.00 6.62 23.37
N LEU A 439 -13.66 5.77 22.40
CA LEU A 439 -13.51 4.33 22.61
C LEU A 439 -12.32 4.04 23.53
N PRO A 440 -12.49 3.18 24.54
CA PRO A 440 -11.36 2.69 25.32
C PRO A 440 -10.47 1.85 24.40
N THR A 441 -9.30 2.39 24.05
CA THR A 441 -8.27 1.70 23.26
C THR A 441 -7.64 0.53 24.02
N ILE A 442 -7.75 0.55 25.36
CA ILE A 442 -7.50 -0.58 26.27
C ILE A 442 -8.67 -0.65 27.26
N PRO A 443 -9.55 -1.67 27.15
CA PRO A 443 -10.82 -1.75 27.88
C PRO A 443 -10.81 -1.72 29.42
N TRP A 444 -9.68 -1.79 30.12
CA TRP A 444 -9.64 -1.74 31.60
C TRP A 444 -8.92 -0.52 32.19
N LEU A 445 -8.40 0.39 31.35
CA LEU A 445 -7.79 1.64 31.81
C LEU A 445 -8.85 2.74 31.79
N THR A 446 -8.93 3.53 32.85
CA THR A 446 -9.97 4.56 33.02
C THR A 446 -9.69 5.77 32.12
N GLU A 447 -10.65 6.69 32.00
CA GLU A 447 -10.45 7.95 31.25
C GLU A 447 -9.24 8.74 31.76
N ASP A 448 -8.96 8.65 33.06
CA ASP A 448 -7.80 9.28 33.72
C ASP A 448 -6.44 8.80 33.20
N ASP A 449 -6.37 7.60 32.61
CA ASP A 449 -5.14 7.03 32.03
C ASP A 449 -4.89 7.50 30.58
N GLY A 450 -5.74 8.37 30.01
CA GLY A 450 -5.61 8.85 28.61
C GLY A 450 -5.86 7.75 27.58
N CYS A 451 -6.71 6.78 27.95
CA CYS A 451 -6.91 5.54 27.21
C CYS A 451 -8.10 5.56 26.23
N CYS A 452 -8.85 6.65 26.18
CA CYS A 452 -9.94 6.86 25.23
C CYS A 452 -9.46 7.61 23.99
N ALA A 453 -9.90 7.20 22.81
CA ALA A 453 -9.61 7.91 21.56
C ALA A 453 -10.75 7.73 20.56
N TRP A 454 -10.81 8.64 19.58
CA TRP A 454 -11.83 8.60 18.55
C TRP A 454 -11.54 7.45 17.61
N VAL A 455 -12.57 6.74 17.14
CA VAL A 455 -12.37 5.63 16.20
C VAL A 455 -11.57 6.07 14.96
N GLU A 456 -11.71 7.32 14.52
CA GLU A 456 -10.96 7.90 13.39
C GLU A 456 -9.48 8.20 13.68
N ASP A 457 -9.14 8.42 14.95
CA ASP A 457 -7.76 8.63 15.38
C ASP A 457 -7.03 7.31 15.59
N VAL A 458 -7.75 6.29 16.08
CA VAL A 458 -7.21 4.95 16.36
C VAL A 458 -7.22 4.06 15.13
N TYR A 459 -8.22 4.18 14.26
CA TYR A 459 -8.29 3.35 13.08
C TYR A 459 -7.17 3.73 12.09
N SER A 460 -6.37 2.73 11.72
CA SER A 460 -5.41 2.80 10.63
C SER A 460 -5.60 1.57 9.75
N SER A 461 -5.30 1.71 8.45
CA SER A 461 -5.54 0.65 7.46
C SER A 461 -4.97 -0.69 7.92
N SER A 462 -5.86 -1.65 8.15
CA SER A 462 -5.48 -3.04 8.42
C SER A 462 -5.12 -3.76 7.12
N GLU A 463 -4.22 -4.73 7.21
CA GLU A 463 -3.99 -5.70 6.14
C GLU A 463 -5.15 -6.70 6.15
N LEU A 464 -5.85 -6.78 5.02
CA LEU A 464 -6.98 -7.68 4.81
C LEU A 464 -6.63 -8.66 3.70
N LEU A 465 -6.86 -9.94 3.95
CA LEU A 465 -6.64 -11.02 3.01
C LEU A 465 -7.93 -11.81 2.90
N ALA A 466 -8.48 -12.04 1.72
CA ALA A 466 -9.57 -12.99 1.60
C ALA A 466 -9.06 -14.37 1.21
N ILE A 467 -9.76 -15.38 1.72
CA ILE A 467 -9.37 -16.79 1.64
C ILE A 467 -10.38 -17.52 0.77
N MET A 468 -9.88 -18.15 -0.29
CA MET A 468 -10.62 -19.06 -1.15
C MET A 468 -10.23 -20.50 -0.88
N TYR A 469 -11.22 -21.38 -0.92
CA TYR A 469 -11.00 -22.82 -0.80
C TYR A 469 -11.15 -23.49 -2.17
N VAL A 470 -10.05 -23.97 -2.74
CA VAL A 470 -10.01 -24.65 -4.05
C VAL A 470 -9.45 -26.06 -3.84
N ASP A 471 -10.22 -27.10 -4.19
CA ASP A 471 -9.82 -28.51 -4.04
C ASP A 471 -9.29 -28.90 -2.65
N GLY A 472 -9.94 -28.37 -1.60
CA GLY A 472 -9.54 -28.63 -0.21
C GLY A 472 -8.31 -27.85 0.27
N ARG A 473 -7.80 -26.90 -0.53
CA ARG A 473 -6.68 -26.03 -0.21
C ARG A 473 -7.12 -24.57 -0.07
N SER A 474 -6.49 -23.83 0.82
CA SER A 474 -6.72 -22.39 0.97
C SER A 474 -5.75 -21.58 0.09
N VAL A 475 -6.28 -20.56 -0.58
CA VAL A 475 -5.52 -19.56 -1.33
C VAL A 475 -5.86 -18.20 -0.73
N LYS A 476 -4.86 -17.41 -0.38
CA LYS A 476 -5.06 -16.06 0.15
C LYS A 476 -4.90 -15.06 -0.99
N TYR A 477 -5.58 -13.92 -0.89
CA TYR A 477 -5.30 -12.78 -1.75
C TYR A 477 -5.56 -11.50 -1.00
N ARG A 478 -4.77 -10.47 -1.32
CA ARG A 478 -4.84 -9.20 -0.63
C ARG A 478 -6.03 -8.38 -1.10
N ILE A 479 -6.78 -7.88 -0.14
CA ILE A 479 -7.81 -6.86 -0.34
C ILE A 479 -7.16 -5.48 -0.22
N HIS A 480 -7.34 -4.62 -1.22
CA HIS A 480 -6.68 -3.31 -1.27
C HIS A 480 -7.48 -2.20 -0.58
N SER A 481 -8.79 -2.41 -0.40
CA SER A 481 -9.69 -1.48 0.28
C SER A 481 -10.69 -2.22 1.16
N THR A 482 -11.05 -1.66 2.31
CA THR A 482 -12.14 -2.17 3.17
C THR A 482 -13.46 -2.29 2.42
N ASN A 483 -13.66 -1.50 1.34
CA ASN A 483 -14.85 -1.58 0.49
C ASN A 483 -14.93 -2.88 -0.33
N GLU A 484 -13.80 -3.54 -0.59
CA GLU A 484 -13.71 -4.79 -1.37
C GLU A 484 -13.96 -6.05 -0.53
N ILE A 485 -14.21 -5.89 0.79
CA ILE A 485 -14.53 -6.99 1.71
C ILE A 485 -15.76 -7.78 1.25
N PHE A 486 -16.69 -7.14 0.55
CA PHE A 486 -17.89 -7.78 0.01
C PHE A 486 -17.76 -8.14 -1.47
N GLU A 487 -17.07 -7.33 -2.28
CA GLU A 487 -16.86 -7.58 -3.71
C GLU A 487 -15.44 -7.17 -4.11
N ASP A 488 -14.62 -8.13 -4.53
CA ASP A 488 -13.23 -7.95 -5.00
C ASP A 488 -13.07 -8.26 -6.50
N GLY A 489 -14.19 -8.47 -7.20
CA GLY A 489 -14.20 -8.92 -8.60
C GLY A 489 -14.02 -10.42 -8.80
N ILE A 490 -13.80 -11.20 -7.74
CA ILE A 490 -13.87 -12.66 -7.76
C ILE A 490 -15.28 -13.02 -7.32
N SER A 491 -16.10 -13.57 -8.22
CA SER A 491 -17.51 -13.90 -7.95
C SER A 491 -17.63 -14.97 -6.85
N MET A 492 -17.53 -14.57 -5.58
CA MET A 492 -17.85 -15.39 -4.43
C MET A 492 -19.35 -15.30 -4.13
N PRO A 493 -19.98 -16.41 -3.75
CA PRO A 493 -21.44 -16.54 -3.73
C PRO A 493 -22.17 -15.84 -2.56
N SER A 494 -21.47 -15.30 -1.55
CA SER A 494 -22.15 -14.75 -0.35
C SER A 494 -21.77 -13.31 -0.01
N SER A 495 -22.78 -12.54 0.37
CA SER A 495 -22.68 -11.21 0.98
C SER A 495 -22.25 -11.25 2.45
N ASN A 496 -22.20 -12.44 3.06
CA ASN A 496 -21.93 -12.63 4.47
C ASN A 496 -20.45 -12.92 4.71
N VAL A 497 -19.85 -12.18 5.63
CA VAL A 497 -18.40 -12.17 5.86
C VAL A 497 -18.08 -12.70 7.24
N LEU A 498 -17.10 -13.60 7.32
CA LEU A 498 -16.44 -13.97 8.56
C LEU A 498 -15.04 -13.36 8.60
N LEU A 499 -14.87 -12.35 9.46
CA LEU A 499 -13.61 -11.67 9.69
C LEU A 499 -12.80 -12.39 10.77
N GLN A 500 -11.83 -13.20 10.33
CA GLN A 500 -10.87 -13.92 11.15
C GLN A 500 -9.66 -13.04 11.48
N GLY A 501 -9.09 -13.22 12.67
CA GLY A 501 -7.83 -12.61 13.06
C GLY A 501 -7.51 -12.88 14.53
N ARG A 502 -6.24 -12.82 14.92
CA ARG A 502 -5.81 -13.05 16.32
C ARG A 502 -6.38 -12.00 17.27
N ALA A 503 -6.36 -12.22 18.58
CA ALA A 503 -6.73 -11.14 19.50
C ALA A 503 -5.81 -9.93 19.31
N GLY A 504 -6.38 -8.74 19.47
CA GLY A 504 -5.62 -7.50 19.30
C GLY A 504 -5.26 -7.11 17.87
N SER A 505 -5.67 -7.88 16.85
CA SER A 505 -5.47 -7.56 15.41
C SER A 505 -6.35 -6.42 14.88
N GLY A 506 -7.33 -5.95 15.66
CA GLY A 506 -8.18 -4.82 15.27
C GLY A 506 -9.52 -5.19 14.62
N LYS A 507 -9.95 -6.46 14.65
CA LYS A 507 -11.26 -6.91 14.14
C LYS A 507 -12.43 -6.02 14.60
N THR A 508 -12.56 -5.81 15.90
CA THR A 508 -13.58 -4.94 16.51
C THR A 508 -13.49 -3.52 15.96
N PHE A 509 -12.28 -2.95 15.83
CA PHE A 509 -12.08 -1.61 15.27
C PHE A 509 -12.42 -1.52 13.78
N ILE A 510 -12.26 -2.60 13.00
CA ILE A 510 -12.71 -2.67 11.61
C ILE A 510 -14.24 -2.54 11.54
N LEU A 511 -14.97 -3.33 12.35
CA LEU A 511 -16.43 -3.24 12.41
C LEU A 511 -16.90 -1.86 12.89
N TYR A 512 -16.25 -1.32 13.93
CA TYR A 512 -16.61 -0.02 14.49
C TYR A 512 -16.35 1.10 13.48
N LYS A 513 -15.25 1.01 12.72
CA LYS A 513 -14.97 1.97 11.64
C LYS A 513 -16.04 1.90 10.53
N MET A 514 -16.44 0.70 10.11
CA MET A 514 -17.52 0.54 9.13
C MET A 514 -18.84 1.15 9.63
N ALA A 515 -19.21 0.88 10.88
CA ALA A 515 -20.41 1.42 11.51
C ALA A 515 -20.35 2.95 11.66
N TYR A 516 -19.20 3.48 12.09
CA TYR A 516 -18.96 4.92 12.24
C TYR A 516 -19.03 5.66 10.90
N ASP A 517 -18.39 5.14 9.86
CA ASP A 517 -18.37 5.79 8.55
C ASP A 517 -19.77 5.80 7.90
N TRP A 518 -20.55 4.74 8.12
CA TRP A 518 -21.98 4.73 7.79
C TRP A 518 -22.76 5.78 8.59
N ALA A 519 -22.58 5.81 9.91
CA ALA A 519 -23.29 6.75 10.77
C ALA A 519 -22.96 8.21 10.43
N CYS A 520 -21.70 8.52 10.13
CA CYS A 520 -21.24 9.84 9.69
C CYS A 520 -21.52 10.13 8.20
N GLU A 521 -22.12 9.19 7.47
CA GLU A 521 -22.41 9.30 6.03
C GLU A 521 -21.20 9.68 5.17
N LYS A 522 -20.01 9.16 5.51
CA LYS A 522 -18.78 9.44 4.77
C LYS A 522 -18.87 8.84 3.36
N SER A 523 -18.29 9.54 2.38
CA SER A 523 -18.25 9.09 0.97
C SER A 523 -17.51 7.77 0.78
N GLU A 524 -16.61 7.45 1.70
CA GLU A 524 -15.79 6.23 1.72
C GLU A 524 -16.46 5.06 2.49
N SER A 525 -17.67 5.25 3.01
CA SER A 525 -18.39 4.20 3.74
C SER A 525 -18.66 2.99 2.85
N VAL A 526 -18.41 1.79 3.41
CA VAL A 526 -18.71 0.51 2.75
C VAL A 526 -20.22 0.31 2.57
N PHE A 527 -21.04 0.91 3.45
CA PHE A 527 -22.48 0.75 3.45
C PHE A 527 -23.18 1.95 2.86
N GLN A 528 -24.11 1.70 1.93
CA GLN A 528 -24.92 2.73 1.31
C GLN A 528 -25.83 3.43 2.34
N LYS A 529 -26.14 4.71 2.12
CA LYS A 529 -27.01 5.51 3.01
C LYS A 529 -28.42 4.93 3.19
N THR A 530 -28.86 4.09 2.26
CA THR A 530 -30.16 3.40 2.29
C THR A 530 -30.19 2.22 3.25
N LYS A 531 -29.03 1.72 3.71
CA LYS A 531 -28.94 0.62 4.67
C LYS A 531 -29.14 1.11 6.11
N ILE A 532 -29.67 0.25 6.97
CA ILE A 532 -29.51 0.34 8.42
C ILE A 532 -28.37 -0.58 8.87
N VAL A 533 -27.55 -0.14 9.82
CA VAL A 533 -26.45 -0.94 10.35
C VAL A 533 -26.64 -1.15 11.84
N PHE A 534 -26.72 -2.41 12.25
CA PHE A 534 -26.72 -2.80 13.66
C PHE A 534 -25.36 -3.34 14.07
N LEU A 535 -24.80 -2.82 15.16
CA LEU A 535 -23.56 -3.28 15.77
C LEU A 535 -23.89 -3.98 17.09
N LEU A 536 -23.80 -5.30 17.11
CA LEU A 536 -24.26 -6.12 18.22
C LEU A 536 -23.12 -6.98 18.79
N PRO A 537 -22.89 -6.97 20.11
CA PRO A 537 -22.05 -7.97 20.76
C PRO A 537 -22.69 -9.35 20.62
N VAL A 538 -21.89 -10.38 20.29
CA VAL A 538 -22.41 -11.74 20.12
C VAL A 538 -23.12 -12.26 21.36
N GLN A 539 -22.61 -11.96 22.55
CA GLN A 539 -23.16 -12.45 23.81
C GLN A 539 -24.57 -11.89 24.05
N VAL A 540 -24.79 -10.60 23.79
CA VAL A 540 -26.14 -10.00 23.88
C VAL A 540 -27.10 -10.66 22.90
N LEU A 541 -26.66 -10.91 21.68
CA LEU A 541 -27.48 -11.56 20.66
C LEU A 541 -27.85 -13.00 21.06
N LEU A 542 -26.92 -13.76 21.64
CA LEU A 542 -27.15 -15.11 22.13
C LEU A 542 -28.04 -15.15 23.38
N GLU A 543 -27.87 -14.20 24.30
CA GLU A 543 -28.67 -14.08 25.53
C GLU A 543 -30.13 -13.73 25.22
N THR A 544 -30.34 -12.71 24.40
CA THR A 544 -31.70 -12.24 24.05
C THR A 544 -32.39 -13.19 23.08
N ARG A 545 -31.62 -13.94 22.27
CA ARG A 545 -32.11 -14.69 21.11
C ARG A 545 -33.05 -13.87 20.21
N ASN A 546 -32.91 -12.54 20.23
CA ASN A 546 -33.80 -11.63 19.54
C ASN A 546 -33.07 -10.37 19.08
N VAL A 547 -33.03 -10.12 17.76
CA VAL A 547 -32.28 -8.98 17.21
C VAL A 547 -32.86 -7.65 17.68
N GLY A 548 -34.18 -7.48 17.67
CA GLY A 548 -34.83 -6.26 18.13
C GLY A 548 -34.59 -5.96 19.61
N GLU A 549 -34.59 -6.97 20.47
CA GLU A 549 -34.22 -6.80 21.89
C GLU A 549 -32.73 -6.48 22.05
N ALA A 550 -31.84 -7.13 21.29
CA ALA A 550 -30.41 -6.84 21.29
C ALA A 550 -30.14 -5.40 20.83
N VAL A 551 -30.76 -4.94 19.74
CA VAL A 551 -30.67 -3.55 19.25
C VAL A 551 -31.19 -2.58 20.30
N LYS A 552 -32.32 -2.88 20.94
CA LYS A 552 -32.87 -2.02 22.00
C LYS A 552 -31.95 -1.93 23.22
N LYS A 553 -31.33 -3.05 23.63
CA LYS A 553 -30.38 -3.12 24.75
C LYS A 553 -29.06 -2.41 24.44
N CYS A 554 -28.58 -2.49 23.20
CA CYS A 554 -27.24 -2.05 22.83
C CYS A 554 -27.17 -0.70 22.11
N MET A 555 -28.21 -0.29 21.39
CA MET A 555 -28.12 0.82 20.42
C MET A 555 -29.23 1.87 20.52
N LEU A 556 -30.34 1.59 21.19
CA LEU A 556 -31.44 2.55 21.35
C LEU A 556 -31.41 3.19 22.73
N SER A 557 -31.91 4.42 22.83
CA SER A 557 -32.02 5.10 24.12
C SER A 557 -33.00 4.36 25.03
N SER A 558 -32.77 4.36 26.35
CA SER A 558 -33.78 3.91 27.32
C SER A 558 -35.09 4.71 27.25
N LYS A 559 -35.03 5.93 26.67
CA LYS A 559 -36.17 6.83 26.44
C LYS A 559 -36.77 6.67 25.03
N THR A 560 -36.32 5.70 24.25
CA THR A 560 -36.81 5.46 22.89
C THR A 560 -38.31 5.13 22.89
N GLN A 561 -39.01 5.61 21.87
CA GLN A 561 -40.41 5.27 21.61
C GLN A 561 -40.57 3.96 20.81
N PHE A 562 -39.48 3.38 20.31
CA PHE A 562 -39.50 2.18 19.49
C PHE A 562 -39.43 0.91 20.35
N SER A 563 -40.32 -0.05 20.09
CA SER A 563 -40.27 -1.36 20.74
C SER A 563 -39.32 -2.32 19.99
N SER A 564 -38.92 -3.40 20.65
CA SER A 564 -38.17 -4.51 20.03
C SER A 564 -38.91 -5.09 18.82
N GLU A 565 -40.24 -5.14 18.89
CA GLU A 565 -41.11 -5.61 17.81
C GLU A 565 -41.06 -4.66 16.61
N ASN A 566 -41.01 -3.34 16.83
CA ASN A 566 -40.87 -2.37 15.74
C ASN A 566 -39.55 -2.55 14.98
N VAL A 567 -38.46 -2.88 15.69
CA VAL A 567 -37.16 -3.16 15.05
C VAL A 567 -37.23 -4.46 14.26
N ASN A 568 -37.79 -5.53 14.84
CA ASN A 568 -37.93 -6.83 14.17
C ASN A 568 -38.80 -6.74 12.92
N GLU A 569 -39.94 -6.06 13.00
CA GLU A 569 -40.85 -5.82 11.87
C GLU A 569 -40.12 -5.06 10.75
N TYR A 570 -39.37 -4.01 11.09
CA TYR A 570 -38.56 -3.28 10.12
C TYR A 570 -37.52 -4.19 9.45
N CYS A 571 -36.84 -5.06 10.21
CA CYS A 571 -35.84 -5.96 9.67
C CYS A 571 -36.41 -6.93 8.64
N VAL A 572 -37.55 -7.55 8.95
CA VAL A 572 -38.22 -8.53 8.06
C VAL A 572 -38.79 -7.86 6.81
N GLU A 573 -39.29 -6.63 6.92
CA GLU A 573 -39.80 -5.87 5.77
C GLU A 573 -38.68 -5.37 4.83
N HIS A 574 -37.44 -5.25 5.32
CA HIS A 574 -36.34 -4.60 4.63
C HIS A 574 -35.05 -5.43 4.61
N LEU A 575 -35.15 -6.75 4.46
CA LEU A 575 -34.01 -7.70 4.52
C LEU A 575 -32.77 -7.24 3.75
N SER A 576 -32.94 -6.81 2.49
CA SER A 576 -31.82 -6.35 1.67
C SER A 576 -31.16 -5.07 2.19
N ASN A 577 -31.85 -4.26 3.00
CA ASN A 577 -31.38 -2.97 3.51
C ASN A 577 -30.85 -3.06 4.95
N VAL A 578 -30.78 -4.24 5.55
CA VAL A 578 -30.28 -4.43 6.91
C VAL A 578 -28.89 -5.03 6.87
N VAL A 579 -27.98 -4.42 7.62
CA VAL A 579 -26.62 -4.91 7.87
C VAL A 579 -26.48 -5.23 9.35
N ILE A 580 -26.00 -6.43 9.67
CA ILE A 580 -25.79 -6.89 11.05
C ILE A 580 -24.30 -7.18 11.25
N LEU A 581 -23.65 -6.37 12.08
CA LEU A 581 -22.27 -6.53 12.50
C LEU A 581 -22.25 -7.21 13.87
N VAL A 582 -21.79 -8.47 13.92
CA VAL A 582 -21.69 -9.26 15.15
C VAL A 582 -20.25 -9.29 15.63
N ASP A 583 -19.97 -8.59 16.72
CA ASP A 583 -18.62 -8.47 17.28
C ASP A 583 -18.41 -9.46 18.44
N GLY A 584 -17.20 -10.01 18.52
CA GLY A 584 -16.72 -10.73 19.70
C GLY A 584 -16.91 -12.26 19.71
N CYS A 585 -17.17 -12.93 18.58
CA CYS A 585 -17.22 -14.40 18.57
C CYS A 585 -15.86 -14.99 18.97
N SER A 586 -15.85 -15.77 20.04
CA SER A 586 -14.67 -16.45 20.56
C SER A 586 -14.30 -17.67 19.72
N GLY A 587 -15.30 -18.36 19.18
CA GLY A 587 -15.14 -19.56 18.37
C GLY A 587 -16.36 -19.92 17.53
N LYS A 588 -16.37 -21.14 16.98
CA LYS A 588 -17.39 -21.70 16.08
C LYS A 588 -18.77 -21.78 16.70
N ASP A 589 -18.87 -22.05 18.00
CA ASP A 589 -20.14 -22.17 18.70
C ASP A 589 -20.86 -20.83 18.76
N ASP A 590 -20.14 -19.74 19.06
CA ASP A 590 -20.69 -18.37 19.04
C ASP A 590 -21.20 -17.98 17.65
N VAL A 591 -20.44 -18.28 16.59
CA VAL A 591 -20.84 -17.98 15.22
C VAL A 591 -22.06 -18.81 14.80
N THR A 592 -22.07 -20.09 15.15
CA THR A 592 -23.20 -20.98 14.87
C THR A 592 -24.46 -20.53 15.60
N GLY A 593 -24.35 -20.22 16.89
CA GLY A 593 -25.49 -19.74 17.69
C GLY A 593 -26.03 -18.41 17.17
N ALA A 594 -25.16 -17.46 16.81
CA ALA A 594 -25.59 -16.19 16.22
C ALA A 594 -26.30 -16.41 14.88
N TRP A 595 -25.75 -17.29 14.03
CA TRP A 595 -26.36 -17.64 12.76
C TRP A 595 -27.72 -18.35 12.91
N GLU A 596 -27.87 -19.19 13.92
CA GLU A 596 -29.14 -19.85 14.28
C GLU A 596 -30.19 -18.83 14.74
N VAL A 597 -29.83 -17.86 15.59
CA VAL A 597 -30.73 -16.77 15.99
C VAL A 597 -31.21 -15.99 14.76
N LEU A 598 -30.30 -15.60 13.87
CA LEU A 598 -30.68 -14.89 12.63
C LEU A 598 -31.59 -15.75 11.73
N LYS A 599 -31.35 -17.06 11.67
CA LYS A 599 -32.20 -18.00 10.92
C LYS A 599 -33.61 -18.11 11.51
N GLU A 600 -33.71 -18.26 12.83
CA GLU A 600 -35.00 -18.34 13.55
C GLU A 600 -35.84 -17.08 13.35
N GLN A 601 -35.19 -15.92 13.17
CA GLN A 601 -35.86 -14.64 12.91
C GLN A 601 -36.11 -14.33 11.43
N GLY A 602 -35.74 -15.22 10.50
CA GLY A 602 -35.92 -15.00 9.07
C GLY A 602 -34.98 -13.95 8.46
N LEU A 603 -33.82 -13.69 9.09
CA LEU A 603 -32.89 -12.60 8.73
C LEU A 603 -31.66 -13.07 7.94
N LEU A 604 -31.69 -14.27 7.34
CA LEU A 604 -30.54 -14.82 6.58
C LEU A 604 -30.24 -14.09 5.26
N GLU A 605 -31.22 -13.34 4.73
CA GLU A 605 -31.06 -12.51 3.54
C GLU A 605 -30.42 -11.14 3.85
N CYS A 606 -30.30 -10.79 5.14
CA CYS A 606 -29.57 -9.60 5.56
C CYS A 606 -28.06 -9.76 5.29
N GLN A 607 -27.35 -8.64 5.15
CA GLN A 607 -25.90 -8.65 5.04
C GLN A 607 -25.28 -8.78 6.43
N VAL A 608 -24.47 -9.82 6.68
CA VAL A 608 -23.91 -10.11 8.00
C VAL A 608 -22.39 -10.08 7.97
N VAL A 609 -21.78 -9.42 8.95
CA VAL A 609 -20.33 -9.50 9.19
C VAL A 609 -20.12 -9.98 10.62
N MET A 610 -19.42 -11.10 10.79
CA MET A 610 -19.07 -11.61 12.12
C MET A 610 -17.57 -11.62 12.31
N THR A 611 -17.09 -11.35 13.53
CA THR A 611 -15.66 -11.51 13.85
C THR A 611 -15.40 -12.85 14.53
N ILE A 612 -14.30 -13.53 14.21
CA ILE A 612 -13.88 -14.75 14.92
C ILE A 612 -12.38 -14.70 15.28
N ARG A 613 -12.03 -15.25 16.45
CA ARG A 613 -10.63 -15.33 16.91
C ARG A 613 -9.90 -16.57 16.38
N GLN A 614 -10.54 -17.73 16.43
CA GLN A 614 -9.90 -19.03 16.18
C GLN A 614 -9.81 -19.39 14.69
N ALA A 615 -8.59 -19.69 14.22
CA ALA A 615 -8.30 -19.91 12.80
C ALA A 615 -8.88 -21.20 12.23
N GLN A 616 -8.66 -22.34 12.91
CA GLN A 616 -9.12 -23.65 12.44
C GLN A 616 -10.65 -23.72 12.37
N GLU A 617 -11.29 -23.12 13.36
CA GLU A 617 -12.75 -23.06 13.46
C GLU A 617 -13.38 -22.16 12.39
N ALA A 618 -12.71 -21.08 11.99
CA ALA A 618 -13.20 -20.17 10.97
C ALA A 618 -13.36 -20.85 9.60
N GLU A 619 -12.41 -21.71 9.22
CA GLU A 619 -12.49 -22.47 7.97
C GLU A 619 -13.70 -23.37 7.91
N ASP A 620 -13.94 -24.15 8.97
CA ASP A 620 -15.08 -25.05 9.08
C ASP A 620 -16.40 -24.29 8.96
N VAL A 621 -16.51 -23.16 9.66
CA VAL A 621 -17.70 -22.32 9.68
C VAL A 621 -17.95 -21.69 8.31
N CYS A 622 -16.91 -21.15 7.67
CA CYS A 622 -17.01 -20.57 6.34
C CYS A 622 -17.48 -21.60 5.31
N LYS A 623 -16.94 -22.83 5.35
CA LYS A 623 -17.38 -23.92 4.46
C LYS A 623 -18.81 -24.35 4.75
N LYS A 624 -19.21 -24.46 6.03
CA LYS A 624 -20.55 -24.91 6.44
C LYS A 624 -21.66 -23.93 6.06
N TYR A 625 -21.44 -22.62 6.27
CA TYR A 625 -22.45 -21.58 6.04
C TYR A 625 -22.20 -20.76 4.79
N ASN A 626 -21.20 -21.14 3.98
CA ASN A 626 -20.81 -20.45 2.76
C ASN A 626 -20.47 -18.97 3.01
N PHE A 627 -19.78 -18.64 4.10
CA PHE A 627 -19.32 -17.27 4.37
C PHE A 627 -18.08 -16.93 3.56
N ARG A 628 -17.99 -15.66 3.14
CA ARG A 628 -16.75 -15.12 2.63
C ARG A 628 -15.75 -15.01 3.77
N HIS A 629 -14.64 -15.71 3.63
CA HIS A 629 -13.60 -15.77 4.66
C HIS A 629 -12.59 -14.64 4.44
N VAL A 630 -12.47 -13.74 5.43
CA VAL A 630 -11.52 -12.62 5.41
C VAL A 630 -10.63 -12.71 6.65
N LEU A 631 -9.32 -12.68 6.46
CA LEU A 631 -8.29 -12.67 7.49
C LEU A 631 -7.69 -11.26 7.66
N THR A 632 -7.49 -10.84 8.90
CA THR A 632 -6.68 -9.66 9.25
C THR A 632 -5.47 -10.04 10.11
N ASN A 633 -4.31 -9.52 9.73
CA ASN A 633 -3.05 -9.66 10.47
C ASN A 633 -2.71 -8.41 11.30
N GLY A 634 -3.59 -7.39 11.34
CA GLY A 634 -3.32 -6.10 11.97
C GLY A 634 -2.85 -5.04 10.97
N PHE A 635 -1.95 -4.15 11.39
CA PHE A 635 -1.48 -3.04 10.58
C PHE A 635 -0.74 -3.48 9.30
N ASN A 636 -1.01 -2.74 8.23
CA ASN A 636 -0.18 -2.72 7.05
C ASN A 636 1.12 -1.93 7.34
N LEU A 637 2.29 -2.58 7.29
CA LEU A 637 3.60 -2.03 7.67
C LEU A 637 4.12 -0.89 6.77
N SER A 638 3.34 -0.41 5.80
CA SER A 638 3.71 0.66 4.85
C SER A 638 3.53 2.06 5.45
N GLY A 639 4.45 2.53 6.29
CA GLY A 639 4.54 3.93 6.74
C GLY A 639 3.40 4.46 7.63
N HIS A 640 2.32 3.70 7.81
CA HIS A 640 1.17 4.08 8.64
C HIS A 640 1.42 3.94 10.15
N LEU A 641 2.43 3.16 10.56
CA LEU A 641 2.75 2.93 11.98
C LEU A 641 3.16 4.22 12.70
N ASN A 642 4.06 5.02 12.11
CA ASN A 642 4.49 6.27 12.71
C ASN A 642 3.32 7.24 12.86
N ARG A 643 2.47 7.35 11.84
CA ARG A 643 1.25 8.17 11.89
C ARG A 643 0.29 7.70 12.99
N TYR A 644 0.14 6.39 13.19
CA TYR A 644 -0.68 5.83 14.26
C TYR A 644 -0.11 6.21 15.65
N VAL A 645 1.20 6.07 15.84
CA VAL A 645 1.89 6.46 17.08
C VAL A 645 1.76 7.98 17.32
N GLU A 646 1.99 8.80 16.31
CA GLU A 646 1.85 10.26 16.36
C GLU A 646 0.43 10.70 16.73
N LYS A 647 -0.60 10.09 16.11
CA LYS A 647 -2.00 10.37 16.45
C LYS A 647 -2.32 10.05 17.91
N LEU A 648 -1.79 8.93 18.43
CA LEU A 648 -2.08 8.48 19.80
C LEU A 648 -1.33 9.27 20.89
N LEU A 649 -0.14 9.78 20.57
CA LEU A 649 0.74 10.44 21.54
C LEU A 649 0.73 11.98 21.40
N GLY A 650 0.19 12.51 20.30
CA GLY A 650 0.15 13.94 20.01
C GLY A 650 1.51 14.50 19.57
N SER A 651 1.66 15.83 19.62
CA SER A 651 2.85 16.54 19.09
C SER A 651 4.13 16.39 19.93
N LYS A 652 4.13 15.54 20.96
CA LYS A 652 5.35 15.28 21.74
C LYS A 652 6.26 14.33 20.97
N VAL A 653 7.55 14.60 21.03
CA VAL A 653 8.56 13.79 20.37
C VAL A 653 8.84 12.54 21.24
N HIS A 654 8.48 11.36 20.73
CA HIS A 654 8.67 10.04 21.37
C HIS A 654 9.73 9.23 20.60
N ASP A 655 10.92 9.81 20.45
CA ASP A 655 11.98 9.29 19.58
C ASP A 655 12.45 7.89 19.97
N ASN A 656 12.49 7.54 21.27
CA ASN A 656 12.99 6.22 21.68
C ASN A 656 11.98 5.12 21.36
N LEU A 657 10.68 5.37 21.50
CA LEU A 657 9.65 4.45 21.05
C LEU A 657 9.73 4.24 19.53
N LEU A 658 9.82 5.33 18.76
CA LEU A 658 9.92 5.24 17.30
C LEU A 658 11.19 4.50 16.86
N ASP A 659 12.33 4.80 17.48
CA ASP A 659 13.60 4.08 17.29
C ASP A 659 13.48 2.60 17.68
N TYR A 660 12.78 2.27 18.76
CA TYR A 660 12.52 0.88 19.15
C TYR A 660 11.69 0.14 18.10
N LEU A 661 10.63 0.77 17.58
CA LEU A 661 9.76 0.20 16.55
C LEU A 661 10.48 0.04 15.21
N ASP A 662 11.38 0.96 14.86
CA ASP A 662 12.19 0.88 13.64
C ASP A 662 13.32 -0.17 13.72
N LYS A 663 13.75 -0.52 14.94
CA LYS A 663 14.80 -1.54 15.18
C LYS A 663 14.34 -2.99 15.01
N ASP A 664 13.08 -3.23 14.64
CA ASP A 664 12.48 -4.56 14.40
C ASP A 664 12.73 -5.55 15.57
N VAL A 665 12.74 -5.06 16.82
CA VAL A 665 12.93 -5.90 18.02
C VAL A 665 11.74 -6.85 18.19
N LEU A 666 10.54 -6.37 17.90
CA LEU A 666 9.32 -7.17 17.97
C LEU A 666 9.22 -8.10 16.76
N PRO A 667 8.88 -9.39 16.96
CA PRO A 667 8.53 -10.29 15.87
C PRO A 667 7.38 -9.72 15.01
N PRO A 668 7.34 -9.99 13.69
CA PRO A 668 6.30 -9.49 12.79
C PRO A 668 4.87 -9.83 13.23
N LYS A 669 4.68 -10.99 13.88
CA LYS A 669 3.39 -11.43 14.44
C LYS A 669 2.87 -10.50 15.56
N LEU A 670 3.75 -9.72 16.19
CA LEU A 670 3.41 -8.78 17.28
C LEU A 670 3.49 -7.32 16.84
N SER A 671 4.47 -6.94 16.02
CA SER A 671 4.62 -5.55 15.55
C SER A 671 3.49 -5.09 14.64
N ARG A 672 2.72 -6.02 14.06
CA ARG A 672 1.51 -5.72 13.30
C ARG A 672 0.27 -5.52 14.19
N LEU A 673 0.26 -5.97 15.44
CA LEU A 673 -0.95 -5.94 16.27
C LEU A 673 -1.20 -4.54 16.84
N PRO A 674 -2.33 -3.88 16.50
CA PRO A 674 -2.68 -2.58 17.07
C PRO A 674 -2.63 -2.51 18.60
N VAL A 675 -3.04 -3.58 19.29
CA VAL A 675 -3.01 -3.63 20.76
C VAL A 675 -1.59 -3.57 21.31
N VAL A 676 -0.62 -4.24 20.67
CA VAL A 676 0.77 -4.26 21.14
C VAL A 676 1.37 -2.87 20.99
N ILE A 677 1.17 -2.23 19.83
CA ILE A 677 1.64 -0.86 19.59
C ILE A 677 0.98 0.11 20.57
N ARG A 678 -0.31 -0.04 20.85
CA ARG A 678 -1.02 0.81 21.83
C ARG A 678 -0.45 0.67 23.23
N VAL A 679 -0.20 -0.55 23.68
CA VAL A 679 0.43 -0.83 24.98
C VAL A 679 1.81 -0.19 25.08
N LEU A 680 2.60 -0.21 24.01
CA LEU A 680 3.91 0.45 23.98
C LEU A 680 3.79 1.98 23.99
N CYS A 681 2.79 2.56 23.31
CA CYS A 681 2.48 3.98 23.38
C CYS A 681 2.13 4.41 24.82
N LEU A 682 1.34 3.60 25.53
CA LEU A 682 1.02 3.85 26.94
C LEU A 682 2.24 3.75 27.83
N LEU A 683 3.07 2.73 27.64
CA LEU A 683 4.32 2.60 28.39
C LEU A 683 5.23 3.81 28.16
N SER A 684 5.32 4.31 26.93
CA SER A 684 6.08 5.54 26.61
C SER A 684 5.46 6.74 27.32
N SER A 685 4.13 6.85 27.33
CA SER A 685 3.41 7.93 28.03
C SER A 685 3.62 7.90 29.55
N TRP A 686 3.52 6.72 30.17
CA TRP A 686 3.67 6.52 31.62
C TRP A 686 5.09 6.73 32.11
N THR A 687 6.08 6.46 31.27
CA THR A 687 7.50 6.53 31.64
C THR A 687 8.23 7.73 31.03
N ASN A 688 7.50 8.60 30.31
CA ASN A 688 8.08 9.71 29.55
C ASN A 688 9.19 9.23 28.59
N ASP A 689 8.89 8.16 27.85
CA ASP A 689 9.72 7.50 26.84
C ASP A 689 10.99 6.78 27.37
N GLU A 690 11.33 6.93 28.65
CA GLU A 690 12.51 6.32 29.28
C GLU A 690 12.45 4.79 29.36
N ALA A 691 11.26 4.17 29.24
CA ALA A 691 11.12 2.72 29.11
C ALA A 691 11.70 2.16 27.81
N PHE A 692 11.95 2.98 26.80
CA PHE A 692 12.54 2.55 25.53
C PHE A 692 14.04 2.83 25.48
N ARG A 693 14.57 3.55 26.48
CA ARG A 693 15.99 3.78 26.64
C ARG A 693 16.72 2.47 26.94
N ASP A 694 17.98 2.42 26.51
CA ASP A 694 18.95 1.34 26.75
C ASP A 694 18.71 0.04 25.94
N LYS A 695 18.12 0.16 24.74
CA LYS A 695 17.90 -0.97 23.80
C LYS A 695 17.23 -2.19 24.48
N PRO A 696 16.05 -2.01 25.11
CA PRO A 696 15.37 -3.09 25.82
C PRO A 696 14.96 -4.22 24.86
N THR A 697 14.88 -5.44 25.39
CA THR A 697 14.26 -6.58 24.70
C THR A 697 12.73 -6.53 24.84
N MET A 698 12.01 -7.40 24.13
CA MET A 698 10.55 -7.49 24.30
C MET A 698 10.18 -7.87 25.74
N THR A 699 10.89 -8.83 26.32
CA THR A 699 10.63 -9.28 27.69
C THR A 699 10.96 -8.20 28.73
N ASP A 700 11.99 -7.38 28.49
CA ASP A 700 12.30 -6.21 29.33
C ASP A 700 11.13 -5.21 29.34
N LEU A 701 10.54 -4.92 28.18
CA LEU A 701 9.41 -3.99 28.05
C LEU A 701 8.13 -4.54 28.69
N LEU A 702 7.83 -5.82 28.51
CA LEU A 702 6.68 -6.45 29.17
C LEU A 702 6.85 -6.46 30.70
N THR A 703 8.07 -6.69 31.19
CA THR A 703 8.38 -6.58 32.62
C THR A 703 8.14 -5.15 33.13
N ARG A 704 8.60 -4.13 32.39
CA ARG A 704 8.36 -2.70 32.70
C ARG A 704 6.87 -2.36 32.67
N LEU A 705 6.12 -2.89 31.71
CA LEU A 705 4.67 -2.70 31.61
C LEU A 705 3.94 -3.33 32.80
N VAL A 706 4.18 -4.61 33.07
CA VAL A 706 3.56 -5.32 34.22
C VAL A 706 3.89 -4.60 35.53
N ARG A 707 5.12 -4.11 35.67
CA ARG A 707 5.49 -3.24 36.78
C ARG A 707 4.62 -1.97 36.85
N CYS A 708 4.44 -1.26 35.74
CA CYS A 708 3.60 -0.06 35.70
C CYS A 708 2.12 -0.35 35.98
N LEU A 709 1.61 -1.52 35.58
CA LEU A 709 0.23 -1.96 35.86
C LEU A 709 -0.02 -2.11 37.36
N PHE A 710 0.93 -2.69 38.10
CA PHE A 710 0.85 -2.78 39.56
C PHE A 710 0.98 -1.43 40.29
N ASP A 711 1.51 -0.40 39.64
CA ASP A 711 1.62 0.94 40.20
C ASP A 711 0.38 1.78 39.84
N SER A 712 -0.50 1.99 40.81
CA SER A 712 -1.72 2.81 40.63
C SER A 712 -1.47 4.32 40.55
N ASN A 713 -0.25 4.78 40.80
CA ASN A 713 0.11 6.20 40.83
C ASN A 713 1.06 6.54 39.67
N MET A 714 0.68 7.52 38.84
CA MET A 714 1.44 7.96 37.67
C MET A 714 2.87 8.45 38.00
N GLU A 715 3.08 9.12 39.13
CA GLU A 715 4.42 9.54 39.57
C GLU A 715 5.28 8.36 40.03
N LYS A 716 4.67 7.30 40.56
CA LYS A 716 5.38 6.04 40.85
C LYS A 716 5.76 5.34 39.56
N ARG A 717 4.87 5.27 38.56
CA ARG A 717 5.15 4.67 37.24
C ARG A 717 6.41 5.28 36.60
N LYS A 718 6.54 6.62 36.62
CA LYS A 718 7.72 7.33 36.08
C LYS A 718 9.04 6.96 36.77
N LYS A 719 9.02 6.64 38.06
CA LYS A 719 10.23 6.39 38.86
C LYS A 719 10.57 4.90 38.99
N ASN A 720 9.55 4.04 39.09
CA ASN A 720 9.70 2.66 39.51
C ASN A 720 9.67 1.64 38.36
N PHE A 721 9.40 2.04 37.11
CA PHE A 721 9.24 1.11 35.99
C PHE A 721 10.44 0.17 35.78
N ARG A 722 11.66 0.54 36.19
CA ARG A 722 12.88 -0.30 36.11
C ARG A 722 13.08 -1.25 37.31
N SER A 723 12.27 -1.14 38.36
CA SER A 723 12.47 -1.94 39.58
C SER A 723 11.95 -3.39 39.42
N MET A 724 12.49 -4.33 40.22
CA MET A 724 12.10 -5.76 40.19
C MET A 724 10.79 -6.08 40.90
N LEU A 725 9.85 -6.74 40.23
CA LEU A 725 8.54 -7.12 40.80
C LEU A 725 8.70 -7.76 42.19
N THR A 726 7.79 -7.43 43.12
CA THR A 726 7.82 -8.01 44.46
C THR A 726 7.52 -9.51 44.42
N LYS A 727 7.89 -10.26 45.47
CA LYS A 727 7.60 -11.70 45.56
C LYS A 727 6.10 -11.99 45.42
N GLU A 728 5.26 -11.13 45.98
CA GLU A 728 3.79 -11.23 45.88
C GLU A 728 3.29 -10.99 44.44
N GLN A 729 3.81 -9.94 43.78
CA GLN A 729 3.49 -9.64 42.37
C GLN A 729 3.91 -10.78 41.45
N LEU A 730 5.11 -11.34 41.66
CA LEU A 730 5.60 -12.50 40.92
C LEU A 730 4.73 -13.74 41.17
N GLY A 731 4.29 -13.96 42.41
CA GLY A 731 3.34 -15.03 42.75
C GLY A 731 2.02 -14.90 41.98
N MET A 732 1.43 -13.70 41.95
CA MET A 732 0.20 -13.44 41.18
C MET A 732 0.38 -13.70 39.68
N VAL A 733 1.48 -13.20 39.10
CA VAL A 733 1.82 -13.40 37.69
C VAL A 733 2.02 -14.89 37.37
N ALA A 734 2.67 -15.65 38.25
CA ALA A 734 2.91 -17.08 38.07
C ALA A 734 1.63 -17.92 38.22
N GLU A 735 0.73 -17.58 39.15
CA GLU A 735 -0.56 -18.28 39.30
C GLU A 735 -1.47 -18.10 38.08
N LEU A 736 -1.53 -16.88 37.51
CA LEU A 736 -2.18 -16.64 36.22
C LEU A 736 -1.53 -17.45 35.10
N GLY A 737 -0.19 -17.45 35.09
CA GLY A 737 0.61 -18.14 34.07
C GLY A 737 0.43 -19.65 34.06
N ARG A 738 0.25 -20.26 35.24
CA ARG A 738 0.01 -21.70 35.37
C ARG A 738 -1.24 -22.14 34.63
N VAL A 739 -2.37 -21.46 34.86
CA VAL A 739 -3.65 -21.79 34.19
C VAL A 739 -3.50 -21.75 32.68
N ILE A 740 -2.82 -20.73 32.17
CA ILE A 740 -2.59 -20.57 30.73
C ILE A 740 -1.70 -21.69 30.20
N PHE A 741 -0.59 -21.98 30.88
CA PHE A 741 0.34 -23.03 30.48
C PHE A 741 -0.34 -24.40 30.41
N ASP A 742 -1.14 -24.74 31.43
CA ASP A 742 -1.88 -26.00 31.50
C ASP A 742 -2.88 -26.11 30.34
N LYS A 743 -3.69 -25.07 30.09
CA LYS A 743 -4.63 -25.03 28.94
C LYS A 743 -3.95 -25.15 27.57
N VAL A 744 -2.82 -24.47 27.39
CA VAL A 744 -2.03 -24.54 26.15
C VAL A 744 -1.49 -25.97 25.94
N CYS A 745 -1.03 -26.63 27.00
CA CYS A 745 -0.53 -28.01 26.94
C CYS A 745 -1.65 -29.04 26.70
N GLU A 746 -2.83 -28.81 27.26
CA GLU A 746 -4.01 -29.67 27.07
C GLU A 746 -4.69 -29.47 25.71
N GLY A 747 -4.46 -28.33 25.05
CA GLY A 747 -5.13 -27.97 23.81
C GLY A 747 -6.62 -27.65 23.98
N SER A 748 -7.03 -27.20 25.17
CA SER A 748 -8.43 -27.01 25.55
C SER A 748 -8.89 -25.54 25.46
N GLY A 749 -9.87 -25.25 24.60
CA GLY A 749 -10.55 -23.95 24.50
C GLY A 749 -9.63 -22.74 24.22
N ASP A 750 -10.10 -21.55 24.58
CA ASP A 750 -9.30 -20.31 24.59
C ASP A 750 -8.43 -20.27 25.87
N PRO A 751 -7.08 -20.38 25.77
CA PRO A 751 -6.21 -20.40 26.94
C PRO A 751 -6.15 -19.05 27.66
N PHE A 752 -6.57 -17.96 27.01
CA PHE A 752 -6.51 -16.60 27.55
C PHE A 752 -7.83 -16.13 28.17
N SER A 753 -8.85 -16.99 28.19
CA SER A 753 -10.14 -16.77 28.85
C SER A 753 -10.33 -17.78 29.98
N PHE A 754 -10.78 -17.31 31.15
CA PHE A 754 -10.93 -18.16 32.32
C PHE A 754 -12.06 -17.67 33.22
N SER A 755 -12.79 -18.63 33.79
CA SER A 755 -13.80 -18.43 34.83
C SER A 755 -13.19 -18.65 36.22
N GLU A 756 -13.95 -18.35 37.27
CA GLU A 756 -13.55 -18.63 38.65
C GLU A 756 -13.19 -20.12 38.87
N SER A 757 -13.87 -21.05 38.18
CA SER A 757 -13.57 -22.48 38.28
C SER A 757 -12.16 -22.84 37.82
N SER A 758 -11.56 -22.04 36.92
CA SER A 758 -10.19 -22.26 36.42
C SER A 758 -9.12 -22.09 37.52
N PHE A 759 -9.45 -21.44 38.64
CA PHE A 759 -8.52 -21.17 39.74
C PHE A 759 -8.80 -21.97 41.02
N ARG A 760 -9.87 -22.77 41.05
CA ARG A 760 -10.31 -23.49 42.27
C ARG A 760 -9.25 -24.45 42.82
N GLU A 761 -8.44 -25.06 41.96
CA GLU A 761 -7.36 -25.98 42.36
C GLU A 761 -6.05 -25.27 42.72
N ILE A 762 -5.93 -23.98 42.37
CA ILE A 762 -4.67 -23.23 42.42
C ILE A 762 -4.70 -22.21 43.57
N SER A 763 -5.85 -21.59 43.84
CA SER A 763 -6.02 -20.60 44.90
C SER A 763 -7.15 -20.96 45.85
N ARG A 764 -6.85 -20.96 47.17
CA ARG A 764 -7.85 -21.19 48.22
C ARG A 764 -8.95 -20.12 48.25
N SER A 765 -8.70 -18.95 47.63
CA SER A 765 -9.67 -17.86 47.47
C SER A 765 -9.61 -17.32 46.04
N ALA A 766 -10.02 -18.16 45.09
CA ALA A 766 -10.06 -17.86 43.65
C ALA A 766 -10.71 -16.50 43.33
N GLN A 767 -11.83 -16.19 43.99
CA GLN A 767 -12.53 -14.92 43.79
C GLN A 767 -11.69 -13.70 44.23
N THR A 768 -11.08 -13.74 45.42
CA THR A 768 -10.21 -12.66 45.91
C THR A 768 -8.98 -12.50 45.03
N PHE A 769 -8.42 -13.62 44.55
CA PHE A 769 -7.29 -13.62 43.63
C PHE A 769 -7.64 -12.92 42.30
N ILE A 770 -8.77 -13.27 41.70
CA ILE A 770 -9.27 -12.64 40.46
C ILE A 770 -9.50 -11.14 40.68
N GLU A 771 -10.13 -10.75 41.80
CA GLU A 771 -10.35 -9.34 42.12
C GLU A 771 -9.04 -8.56 42.28
N ASN A 772 -8.01 -9.15 42.87
CA ASN A 772 -6.70 -8.51 42.98
C ASN A 772 -6.03 -8.37 41.59
N CYS A 773 -6.16 -9.38 40.73
CA CYS A 773 -5.65 -9.32 39.37
C CYS A 773 -6.39 -8.27 38.52
N LEU A 774 -7.72 -8.14 38.69
CA LEU A 774 -8.53 -7.10 38.07
C LEU A 774 -8.10 -5.70 38.54
N LYS A 775 -7.93 -5.50 39.85
CA LYS A 775 -7.44 -4.23 40.43
C LYS A 775 -6.04 -3.85 39.94
N SER A 776 -5.20 -4.83 39.62
CA SER A 776 -3.88 -4.59 39.06
C SER A 776 -3.88 -4.23 37.56
N GLY A 777 -5.01 -4.41 36.86
CA GLY A 777 -5.09 -4.17 35.41
C GLY A 777 -4.36 -5.23 34.56
N LEU A 778 -4.05 -6.41 35.12
CA LEU A 778 -3.45 -7.53 34.36
C LEU A 778 -4.49 -8.27 33.50
N ILE A 779 -5.70 -8.41 34.05
CA ILE A 779 -6.85 -9.07 33.42
C ILE A 779 -8.06 -8.13 33.47
N CYS A 780 -9.06 -8.41 32.65
CA CYS A 780 -10.32 -7.67 32.68
C CYS A 780 -11.51 -8.61 32.58
N ARG A 781 -12.67 -8.13 33.06
CA ARG A 781 -13.96 -8.73 32.74
C ARG A 781 -14.32 -8.37 31.30
N THR A 782 -15.09 -9.23 30.65
CA THR A 782 -15.79 -8.87 29.41
C THR A 782 -16.82 -7.80 29.76
N GLN A 783 -16.42 -6.53 29.70
CA GLN A 783 -17.36 -5.43 29.73
C GLN A 783 -17.94 -5.28 28.32
N GLU A 784 -19.25 -5.46 28.21
CA GLU A 784 -19.98 -4.97 27.05
C GLU A 784 -19.80 -3.45 27.05
N ILE A 785 -19.28 -2.89 25.95
CA ILE A 785 -19.24 -1.44 25.76
C ILE A 785 -20.70 -0.98 25.57
N ILE A 786 -21.43 -0.85 26.66
CA ILE A 786 -22.76 -0.24 26.71
C ILE A 786 -22.58 1.00 27.58
N ARG A 787 -22.37 2.16 26.93
CA ARG A 787 -22.63 3.43 27.59
C ARG A 787 -24.15 3.47 27.83
N SER A 788 -24.59 3.44 29.08
CA SER A 788 -25.98 3.75 29.41
C SER A 788 -26.26 5.17 28.89
N GLY A 789 -27.32 5.33 28.11
CA GLY A 789 -27.66 6.57 27.38
C GLY A 789 -28.13 7.73 28.26
N GLU A 790 -27.38 8.08 29.31
CA GLU A 790 -27.55 9.33 30.06
C GLU A 790 -26.42 10.30 29.70
N THR A 791 -26.44 10.83 28.48
CA THR A 791 -25.70 12.05 28.17
C THR A 791 -26.53 13.25 28.61
N GLU A 792 -26.16 13.87 29.73
CA GLU A 792 -26.45 15.29 29.91
C GLU A 792 -25.84 16.04 28.72
N LYS A 793 -26.64 16.90 28.09
CA LYS A 793 -26.25 17.68 26.91
C LYS A 793 -25.04 18.54 27.25
N ILE A 794 -23.87 18.17 26.76
CA ILE A 794 -22.72 19.09 26.73
C ILE A 794 -23.11 20.22 25.76
N PRO A 795 -23.09 21.51 26.18
CA PRO A 795 -23.49 22.60 25.31
C PRO A 795 -22.45 22.76 24.20
N LEU A 796 -22.85 22.52 22.95
CA LEU A 796 -22.10 22.95 21.78
C LEU A 796 -22.18 24.47 21.70
N ALA A 797 -21.16 25.16 22.21
CA ALA A 797 -21.01 26.59 22.02
C ALA A 797 -20.62 26.88 20.56
N GLU A 798 -21.50 27.58 19.86
CA GLU A 798 -21.21 28.23 18.58
C GLU A 798 -20.09 29.28 18.78
N THR A 799 -18.84 28.93 18.46
CA THR A 799 -17.83 29.93 18.12
C THR A 799 -16.90 29.40 17.03
N GLY A 800 -16.84 30.15 15.94
CA GLY A 800 -15.91 29.89 14.85
C GLY A 800 -14.48 30.17 15.28
N SER A 801 -13.71 29.11 15.55
CA SER A 801 -12.27 29.05 15.32
C SER A 801 -11.79 27.59 15.44
N LYS A 802 -11.27 27.02 14.35
CA LYS A 802 -10.63 25.70 14.37
C LYS A 802 -9.24 25.83 15.00
N SER A 803 -9.17 25.85 16.33
CA SER A 803 -7.94 25.55 17.06
C SER A 803 -8.09 24.20 17.77
N HIS A 804 -7.13 23.30 17.53
CA HIS A 804 -6.98 22.01 18.22
C HIS A 804 -7.25 22.16 19.73
N ILE A 805 -8.36 21.61 20.20
CA ILE A 805 -8.58 21.42 21.64
C ILE A 805 -7.73 20.23 22.05
N SER A 806 -6.60 20.52 22.67
CA SER A 806 -5.86 19.55 23.46
C SER A 806 -6.72 19.15 24.65
N PHE A 807 -7.02 17.85 24.80
CA PHE A 807 -7.70 17.29 25.98
C PHE A 807 -6.91 17.43 27.30
N ARG A 808 -5.81 18.19 27.30
CA ARG A 808 -4.96 18.45 28.48
C ARG A 808 -5.31 19.74 29.23
N GLY A 809 -6.32 20.48 28.77
CA GLY A 809 -6.63 21.84 29.25
C GLY A 809 -7.79 21.99 30.25
N LEU A 810 -8.47 20.93 30.67
CA LEU A 810 -9.57 21.00 31.63
C LEU A 810 -9.19 20.34 32.97
N VAL A 811 -8.23 20.94 33.68
CA VAL A 811 -8.04 20.72 35.12
C VAL A 811 -7.78 22.08 35.76
N ASP A 812 -8.83 22.88 35.88
CA ASP A 812 -8.93 23.85 36.97
C ASP A 812 -10.09 23.41 37.86
N LYS A 813 -9.77 23.14 39.12
CA LYS A 813 -10.72 22.72 40.16
C LYS A 813 -11.87 23.72 40.28
N PRO A 814 -13.13 23.27 40.28
CA PRO A 814 -14.16 23.92 41.08
C PRO A 814 -14.27 23.14 42.41
N ASN A 815 -14.00 23.84 43.51
CA ASN A 815 -14.50 23.41 44.81
C ASN A 815 -16.03 23.49 44.76
N THR A 816 -16.72 22.36 44.68
CA THR A 816 -18.11 22.23 45.12
C THR A 816 -18.44 20.74 45.22
N GLU A 817 -18.65 20.29 46.44
CA GLU A 817 -19.24 18.99 46.76
C GLU A 817 -20.58 18.89 46.01
N THR A 818 -20.60 18.14 44.91
CA THR A 818 -21.83 17.73 44.25
C THR A 818 -21.72 16.23 44.08
N GLU A 819 -22.64 15.51 44.70
CA GLU A 819 -22.71 14.04 44.69
C GLU A 819 -22.63 13.52 43.25
N VAL A 820 -21.54 12.82 42.95
CA VAL A 820 -21.37 12.07 41.70
C VAL A 820 -22.37 10.94 41.74
N SER A 821 -23.37 10.98 40.85
CA SER A 821 -24.27 9.87 40.59
C SER A 821 -23.45 8.63 40.23
N GLU A 822 -23.59 7.59 41.04
CA GLU A 822 -22.99 6.28 40.82
C GLU A 822 -23.31 5.78 39.41
N LEU A 823 -22.27 5.49 38.62
CA LEU A 823 -22.34 4.59 37.48
C LEU A 823 -22.93 3.27 37.95
N VAL A 824 -24.24 3.06 37.76
CA VAL A 824 -24.88 1.78 38.05
C VAL A 824 -24.31 0.75 37.07
N PRO A 825 -23.54 -0.25 37.54
CA PRO A 825 -23.13 -1.35 36.68
C PRO A 825 -24.39 -2.16 36.37
N LEU A 826 -24.82 -2.19 35.11
CA LEU A 826 -25.80 -3.20 34.70
C LEU A 826 -25.21 -4.57 35.03
N ALA A 827 -25.92 -5.28 35.88
CA ALA A 827 -25.47 -6.47 36.56
C ALA A 827 -25.17 -7.63 35.58
N ARG A 828 -23.97 -8.20 35.78
CA ARG A 828 -23.56 -9.61 35.67
C ARG A 828 -24.37 -10.56 34.77
N THR A 829 -23.68 -11.10 33.76
CA THR A 829 -23.84 -12.51 33.34
C THR A 829 -22.51 -13.21 33.02
N ASN A 830 -21.46 -12.51 32.58
CA ASN A 830 -20.18 -13.18 32.29
C ASN A 830 -19.21 -13.17 33.49
N GLU A 831 -19.07 -14.33 34.15
CA GLU A 831 -18.01 -14.61 35.16
C GLU A 831 -16.60 -14.71 34.55
N ASN A 832 -16.51 -14.72 33.22
CA ASN A 832 -15.26 -14.89 32.49
C ASN A 832 -14.41 -13.63 32.51
N VAL A 833 -13.14 -13.81 32.87
CA VAL A 833 -12.07 -12.81 32.80
C VAL A 833 -11.05 -13.24 31.75
N HIS A 834 -10.36 -12.27 31.14
CA HIS A 834 -9.42 -12.53 30.05
C HIS A 834 -8.27 -11.53 30.00
N PHE A 835 -7.22 -11.88 29.26
CA PHE A 835 -6.16 -10.95 28.85
C PHE A 835 -6.55 -10.27 27.53
N ILE A 836 -6.29 -8.96 27.38
CA ILE A 836 -6.56 -8.26 26.10
C ILE A 836 -5.35 -8.30 25.16
N PRO A 837 -4.12 -7.99 25.57
CA PRO A 837 -2.96 -8.41 24.83
C PRO A 837 -2.59 -9.83 25.34
N GLU A 838 -2.92 -10.86 24.54
CA GLU A 838 -2.58 -12.28 24.81
C GLU A 838 -1.10 -12.46 25.19
N ILE A 839 -0.20 -11.62 24.65
CA ILE A 839 1.23 -11.59 24.96
C ILE A 839 1.52 -11.39 26.46
N LEU A 840 0.64 -10.73 27.22
CA LEU A 840 0.76 -10.64 28.68
C LEU A 840 0.43 -11.95 29.37
N GLY A 841 -0.55 -12.70 28.86
CA GLY A 841 -0.82 -14.05 29.33
C GLY A 841 0.35 -14.98 29.04
N GLU A 842 0.92 -14.92 27.82
CA GLU A 842 2.12 -15.68 27.46
C GLU A 842 3.32 -15.31 28.36
N PHE A 843 3.47 -14.02 28.72
CA PHE A 843 4.47 -13.55 29.68
C PHE A 843 4.24 -14.09 31.10
N CYS A 844 2.99 -14.14 31.57
CA CYS A 844 2.62 -14.79 32.83
C CYS A 844 3.00 -16.28 32.80
N ALA A 845 2.65 -17.00 31.72
CA ALA A 845 2.97 -18.42 31.56
C ALA A 845 4.48 -18.66 31.52
N GLY A 846 5.24 -17.81 30.82
CA GLY A 846 6.70 -17.89 30.82
C GLY A 846 7.30 -17.61 32.21
N SER A 847 6.71 -16.67 32.95
CA SER A 847 7.10 -16.41 34.35
C SER A 847 6.85 -17.63 35.24
N TYR A 848 5.72 -18.30 35.09
CA TYR A 848 5.42 -19.56 35.79
C TYR A 848 6.46 -20.63 35.45
N LEU A 849 6.70 -20.89 34.15
CA LEU A 849 7.65 -21.89 33.68
C LEU A 849 9.08 -21.62 34.20
N SER A 850 9.49 -20.35 34.25
CA SER A 850 10.81 -19.97 34.78
C SER A 850 11.01 -20.25 36.28
N SER A 851 9.90 -20.33 37.03
CA SER A 851 9.89 -20.54 38.48
C SER A 851 9.68 -22.00 38.90
N ALA A 852 9.42 -22.89 37.94
CA ALA A 852 9.07 -24.26 38.19
C ALA A 852 10.28 -25.16 38.49
N GLU A 853 10.02 -26.31 39.11
CA GLU A 853 11.03 -27.34 39.33
C GLU A 853 11.50 -27.92 37.98
N LYS A 854 12.82 -28.11 37.86
CA LYS A 854 13.52 -28.57 36.66
C LYS A 854 12.89 -29.85 36.08
N GLY A 855 12.74 -29.95 34.76
CA GLY A 855 12.31 -31.17 34.05
C GLY A 855 10.79 -31.38 33.93
N LYS A 856 10.01 -31.09 34.97
CA LYS A 856 8.62 -31.56 35.05
C LYS A 856 7.67 -30.86 34.06
N LEU A 857 7.81 -29.55 33.90
CA LEU A 857 6.92 -28.77 33.03
C LEU A 857 7.29 -28.88 31.54
N LEU A 858 8.57 -29.04 31.24
CA LEU A 858 9.02 -29.18 29.85
C LEU A 858 8.55 -30.50 29.22
N GLU A 859 8.37 -31.57 30.01
CA GLU A 859 7.68 -32.79 29.55
C GLU A 859 6.22 -32.56 29.14
N SER A 860 5.52 -31.64 29.82
CA SER A 860 4.15 -31.27 29.43
C SER A 860 4.18 -30.44 28.14
N ALA A 861 5.13 -29.51 28.04
CA ALA A 861 5.37 -28.71 26.84
C ALA A 861 5.75 -29.57 25.62
N ARG A 862 6.45 -30.70 25.80
CA ARG A 862 6.83 -31.62 24.70
C ARG A 862 5.64 -32.13 23.90
N LYS A 863 4.45 -32.22 24.49
CA LYS A 863 3.22 -32.69 23.83
C LYS A 863 2.47 -31.58 23.08
N ALA A 864 2.75 -30.32 23.40
CA ALA A 864 2.12 -29.18 22.77
C ALA A 864 2.83 -28.76 21.48
N ASP A 865 2.06 -28.07 20.64
CA ASP A 865 2.57 -27.42 19.44
C ASP A 865 3.54 -26.29 19.84
N VAL A 866 4.75 -26.34 19.28
CA VAL A 866 5.82 -25.37 19.54
C VAL A 866 5.39 -23.96 19.14
N ASP A 867 4.58 -23.81 18.09
CA ASP A 867 4.06 -22.50 17.66
C ASP A 867 3.17 -21.84 18.73
N LYS A 868 2.44 -22.63 19.52
CA LYS A 868 1.63 -22.14 20.66
C LYS A 868 2.47 -21.82 21.90
N LEU A 869 3.65 -22.42 22.01
CA LEU A 869 4.56 -22.24 23.15
C LEU A 869 5.62 -21.16 22.92
N ALA A 870 5.82 -20.72 21.68
CA ALA A 870 6.97 -19.90 21.27
C ALA A 870 7.25 -18.70 22.21
N ASN A 871 6.26 -17.83 22.44
CA ASN A 871 6.45 -16.66 23.31
C ASN A 871 6.64 -17.06 24.79
N ILE A 872 5.93 -18.10 25.27
CA ILE A 872 6.07 -18.63 26.63
C ILE A 872 7.51 -19.07 26.90
N LEU A 873 8.10 -19.83 25.97
CA LEU A 873 9.47 -20.33 26.06
C LEU A 873 10.51 -19.19 26.02
N VAL A 874 10.28 -18.19 25.17
CA VAL A 874 11.11 -16.97 25.11
C VAL A 874 11.12 -16.24 26.46
N PHE A 875 9.94 -15.99 27.04
CA PHE A 875 9.81 -15.28 28.30
C PHE A 875 10.37 -16.06 29.49
N ALA A 876 10.17 -17.37 29.51
CA ALA A 876 10.73 -18.25 30.54
C ALA A 876 12.27 -18.20 30.56
N SER A 877 12.87 -18.16 29.37
CA SER A 877 14.32 -18.19 29.17
C SER A 877 15.03 -16.92 29.63
N GLN A 878 14.34 -15.78 29.70
CA GLN A 878 15.01 -14.54 30.09
C GLN A 878 15.40 -14.52 31.57
N ARG A 879 14.55 -15.07 32.44
CA ARG A 879 14.65 -14.93 33.90
C ARG A 879 15.53 -15.96 34.60
N SER A 880 15.66 -17.15 34.02
CA SER A 880 16.39 -18.26 34.64
C SER A 880 17.37 -18.88 33.65
N VAL A 881 18.67 -18.84 34.00
CA VAL A 881 19.74 -19.45 33.19
C VAL A 881 19.54 -20.96 33.09
N ALA A 882 19.11 -21.60 34.19
CA ALA A 882 18.84 -23.04 34.20
C ALA A 882 17.67 -23.40 33.27
N CYS A 883 16.56 -22.67 33.36
CA CYS A 883 15.39 -22.88 32.48
C CYS A 883 15.77 -22.62 31.01
N ARG A 884 16.55 -21.58 30.73
CA ARG A 884 17.04 -21.26 29.39
C ARG A 884 17.82 -22.40 28.75
N SER A 885 18.78 -22.98 29.48
CA SER A 885 19.55 -24.12 28.98
C SER A 885 18.65 -25.31 28.66
N GLU A 886 17.66 -25.58 29.50
CA GLU A 886 16.69 -26.66 29.30
C GLU A 886 15.77 -26.42 28.09
N VAL A 887 15.30 -25.17 27.91
CA VAL A 887 14.52 -24.76 26.73
C VAL A 887 15.35 -24.92 25.46
N ILE A 888 16.61 -24.49 25.47
CA ILE A 888 17.49 -24.64 24.30
C ILE A 888 17.74 -26.11 23.98
N GLU A 889 18.01 -26.95 24.98
CA GLU A 889 18.15 -28.40 24.79
C GLU A 889 16.89 -29.01 24.15
N PHE A 890 15.71 -28.66 24.66
CA PHE A 890 14.42 -29.08 24.09
C PHE A 890 14.23 -28.64 22.64
N LEU A 891 14.54 -27.39 22.30
CA LEU A 891 14.37 -26.87 20.94
C LEU A 891 15.40 -27.47 19.97
N VAL A 892 16.64 -27.63 20.41
CA VAL A 892 17.72 -28.26 19.65
C VAL A 892 17.40 -29.73 19.32
N GLU A 893 16.87 -30.47 20.30
CA GLU A 893 16.39 -31.84 20.11
C GLU A 893 15.32 -31.88 19.01
N ARG A 894 14.36 -30.95 19.03
CA ARG A 894 13.30 -30.84 18.01
C ARG A 894 13.84 -30.50 16.62
N VAL A 895 14.82 -29.60 16.52
CA VAL A 895 15.51 -29.32 15.25
C VAL A 895 16.18 -30.59 14.74
N SER A 896 16.92 -31.30 15.59
CA SER A 896 17.64 -32.51 15.23
C SER A 896 16.71 -33.65 14.77
N GLU A 897 15.59 -33.86 15.47
CA GLU A 897 14.57 -34.84 15.12
C GLU A 897 13.90 -34.53 13.76
N SER A 898 13.66 -33.24 13.50
CA SER A 898 12.89 -32.78 12.34
C SER A 898 13.77 -32.65 11.09
N MET A 899 15.05 -32.28 11.24
CA MET A 899 16.02 -32.20 10.14
C MET A 899 16.14 -33.52 9.36
N ASN A 900 16.09 -34.66 10.06
CA ASN A 900 16.14 -35.98 9.42
C ASN A 900 14.88 -36.33 8.60
N ARG A 901 13.81 -35.53 8.72
CA ARG A 901 12.52 -35.76 8.06
C ARG A 901 12.21 -34.74 6.96
N VAL A 902 13.13 -33.80 6.69
CA VAL A 902 12.95 -32.80 5.64
C VAL A 902 12.91 -33.48 4.27
N GLN A 903 11.82 -33.27 3.55
CA GLN A 903 11.56 -33.86 2.23
C GLN A 903 11.14 -32.82 1.18
N ASN A 904 10.79 -31.61 1.60
CA ASN A 904 10.35 -30.52 0.74
C ASN A 904 10.48 -29.17 1.47
N ILE A 905 10.20 -28.08 0.74
CA ILE A 905 10.29 -26.72 1.28
C ILE A 905 9.37 -26.49 2.49
N ALA A 906 8.18 -27.10 2.54
CA ALA A 906 7.27 -26.92 3.68
C ALA A 906 7.87 -27.53 4.96
N SER A 907 8.41 -28.76 4.89
CA SER A 907 9.07 -29.39 6.04
C SER A 907 10.33 -28.63 6.49
N GLU A 908 11.06 -27.99 5.58
CA GLU A 908 12.20 -27.12 5.89
C GLU A 908 11.75 -25.85 6.64
N LEU A 909 10.64 -25.24 6.23
CA LEU A 909 10.08 -24.06 6.90
C LEU A 909 9.58 -24.40 8.32
N GLU A 910 9.07 -25.60 8.56
CA GLU A 910 8.70 -26.06 9.91
C GLU A 910 9.93 -26.19 10.82
N VAL A 911 11.04 -26.75 10.33
CA VAL A 911 12.32 -26.79 11.08
C VAL A 911 12.80 -25.37 11.36
N GLN A 912 12.71 -24.49 10.36
CA GLN A 912 13.14 -23.11 10.48
C GLN A 912 12.38 -22.34 11.56
N LYS A 913 11.09 -22.60 11.79
CA LYS A 913 10.34 -21.97 12.89
C LYS A 913 10.99 -22.24 14.25
N VAL A 914 11.50 -23.46 14.47
CA VAL A 914 12.20 -23.84 15.70
C VAL A 914 13.58 -23.18 15.77
N ILE A 915 14.28 -23.07 14.63
CA ILE A 915 15.54 -22.32 14.54
C ILE A 915 15.33 -20.84 14.89
N ASP A 916 14.31 -20.20 14.31
CA ASP A 916 13.93 -18.81 14.60
C ASP A 916 13.65 -18.62 16.10
N LEU A 917 13.01 -19.61 16.75
CA LEU A 917 12.76 -19.58 18.19
C LEU A 917 14.05 -19.70 19.02
N CYS A 918 14.99 -20.57 18.65
CA CYS A 918 16.32 -20.62 19.28
C CYS A 918 17.06 -19.28 19.16
N LEU A 919 17.02 -18.65 17.98
CA LEU A 919 17.63 -17.33 17.75
C LEU A 919 16.97 -16.26 18.62
N GLN A 920 15.63 -16.29 18.75
CA GLN A 920 14.88 -15.38 19.61
C GLN A 920 15.24 -15.56 21.09
N VAL A 921 15.31 -16.81 21.59
CA VAL A 921 15.73 -17.12 22.97
C VAL A 921 17.14 -16.61 23.24
N ASN A 922 18.07 -16.83 22.29
CA ASN A 922 19.44 -16.35 22.40
C ASN A 922 19.51 -14.82 22.53
N PHE A 923 18.75 -14.11 21.68
CA PHE A 923 18.67 -12.65 21.66
C PHE A 923 18.01 -12.07 22.91
N GLU A 924 16.81 -12.55 23.27
CA GLU A 924 16.04 -12.06 24.43
C GLU A 924 16.77 -12.32 25.75
N GLY A 925 17.41 -13.48 25.88
CA GLY A 925 18.24 -13.82 27.03
C GLY A 925 19.57 -13.06 27.12
N LYS A 926 19.92 -12.27 26.08
CA LYS A 926 21.21 -11.58 25.93
C LYS A 926 22.40 -12.52 26.19
N CYS A 927 22.30 -13.73 25.64
CA CYS A 927 23.17 -14.85 26.03
C CYS A 927 24.60 -14.71 25.53
N LYS A 928 24.84 -13.85 24.54
CA LYS A 928 26.14 -13.74 23.84
C LYS A 928 26.57 -15.13 23.36
N CYS A 929 27.80 -15.56 23.68
CA CYS A 929 28.33 -16.86 23.30
C CYS A 929 27.93 -18.02 24.24
N SER A 930 27.14 -17.77 25.30
CA SER A 930 26.93 -18.78 26.36
C SER A 930 26.18 -20.03 25.89
N LEU A 931 25.35 -19.90 24.85
CA LEU A 931 24.55 -20.98 24.27
C LEU A 931 25.21 -21.61 23.04
N ASN A 932 26.35 -21.10 22.57
CA ASN A 932 26.95 -21.53 21.32
C ASN A 932 27.25 -23.04 21.31
N LYS A 933 27.67 -23.61 22.45
CA LYS A 933 27.93 -25.04 22.58
C LYS A 933 26.69 -25.88 22.23
N ASP A 934 25.53 -25.47 22.70
CA ASP A 934 24.27 -26.17 22.51
C ASP A 934 23.74 -25.91 21.08
N LEU A 935 23.81 -24.66 20.61
CA LEU A 935 23.33 -24.24 19.29
C LEU A 935 24.12 -24.84 18.11
N ARG A 936 25.39 -25.25 18.29
CA ARG A 936 26.22 -25.90 17.25
C ARG A 936 25.53 -27.06 16.54
N SER A 937 24.76 -27.84 17.29
CA SER A 937 24.04 -29.01 16.80
C SER A 937 22.94 -28.67 15.79
N MET A 938 22.42 -27.45 15.82
CA MET A 938 21.43 -26.95 14.84
C MET A 938 22.04 -26.66 13.46
N PHE A 939 23.38 -26.64 13.35
CA PHE A 939 24.10 -26.35 12.12
C PHE A 939 24.88 -27.59 11.67
N PRO A 940 24.21 -28.62 11.12
CA PRO A 940 24.90 -29.80 10.62
C PRO A 940 25.95 -29.39 9.58
N GLU A 941 27.15 -29.97 9.69
CA GLU A 941 28.33 -29.63 8.89
C GLU A 941 28.82 -28.17 8.98
N GLY A 942 28.21 -27.35 9.86
CA GLY A 942 28.46 -25.93 9.95
C GLY A 942 27.64 -25.08 8.97
N ARG A 943 26.54 -25.59 8.44
CA ARG A 943 25.68 -24.86 7.49
C ARG A 943 24.47 -24.26 8.22
N LEU A 944 24.26 -22.96 8.06
CA LEU A 944 23.05 -22.26 8.46
C LEU A 944 22.32 -21.77 7.22
N ARG A 945 21.09 -22.26 7.03
CA ARG A 945 20.22 -21.86 5.94
C ARG A 945 18.93 -21.26 6.47
N LEU A 946 18.54 -20.11 5.92
CA LEU A 946 17.30 -19.42 6.28
C LEU A 946 16.61 -18.88 5.04
N PHE A 947 15.33 -19.20 4.92
CA PHE A 947 14.41 -18.77 3.89
C PHE A 947 13.52 -17.63 4.37
N GLY A 948 13.13 -16.74 3.46
CA GLY A 948 12.19 -15.68 3.72
C GLY A 948 12.73 -14.59 4.65
N ILE A 949 13.98 -14.19 4.47
CA ILE A 949 14.68 -13.24 5.35
C ILE A 949 13.87 -11.95 5.56
N SER A 950 13.52 -11.67 6.81
CA SER A 950 12.91 -10.41 7.27
C SER A 950 13.93 -9.57 8.03
N ARG A 951 13.61 -8.27 8.27
CA ARG A 951 14.46 -7.40 9.09
C ARG A 951 14.70 -7.98 10.50
N HIS A 952 13.63 -8.50 11.10
CA HIS A 952 13.68 -9.14 12.41
C HIS A 952 14.60 -10.38 12.43
N ARG A 953 14.46 -11.31 11.46
CA ARG A 953 15.33 -12.50 11.39
C ARG A 953 16.80 -12.11 11.20
N LEU A 954 17.06 -11.12 10.35
CA LEU A 954 18.41 -10.62 10.11
C LEU A 954 19.03 -10.01 11.38
N ARG A 955 18.23 -9.34 12.21
CA ARG A 955 18.65 -8.84 13.53
C ARG A 955 19.05 -9.97 14.48
N LEU A 956 18.19 -10.98 14.64
CA LEU A 956 18.46 -12.11 15.54
C LEU A 956 19.73 -12.86 15.10
N LEU A 957 19.86 -13.07 13.79
CA LEU A 957 21.05 -13.66 13.20
C LEU A 957 22.29 -12.79 13.47
N SER A 958 22.21 -11.47 13.24
CA SER A 958 23.34 -10.55 13.48
C SER A 958 23.84 -10.62 14.91
N TYR A 959 22.94 -10.73 15.90
CA TYR A 959 23.29 -10.89 17.31
C TYR A 959 24.00 -12.22 17.59
N LEU A 960 23.52 -13.33 17.00
CA LEU A 960 24.20 -14.62 17.09
C LEU A 960 25.62 -14.53 16.50
N LEU A 961 25.75 -13.93 15.32
CA LEU A 961 27.02 -13.83 14.60
C LEU A 961 28.02 -12.89 15.29
N GLU A 962 27.55 -11.78 15.87
CA GLU A 962 28.38 -10.86 16.68
C GLU A 962 29.04 -11.58 17.87
N HIS A 963 28.41 -12.64 18.36
CA HIS A 963 28.87 -13.45 19.48
C HIS A 963 29.20 -14.90 19.09
N ALA A 964 29.51 -15.14 17.81
CA ALA A 964 29.83 -16.46 17.32
C ALA A 964 31.16 -16.99 17.88
N GLU A 965 32.11 -16.11 18.21
CA GLU A 965 33.37 -16.46 18.86
C GLU A 965 33.31 -16.09 20.34
N GLY A 966 33.75 -17.01 21.20
CA GLY A 966 33.79 -16.83 22.65
C GLY A 966 35.22 -16.71 23.19
N PRO A 967 35.37 -16.51 24.52
CA PRO A 967 36.68 -16.43 25.16
C PRO A 967 37.46 -17.76 25.13
N SER A 968 36.80 -18.88 24.82
CA SER A 968 37.41 -20.19 24.58
C SER A 968 36.88 -20.79 23.28
N THR A 969 37.71 -21.60 22.61
CA THR A 969 37.35 -22.28 21.36
C THR A 969 36.14 -23.20 21.50
N ASP A 970 35.90 -23.74 22.69
CA ASP A 970 34.72 -24.54 23.03
C ASP A 970 33.40 -23.75 23.01
N CYS A 971 33.47 -22.42 23.02
CA CYS A 971 32.32 -21.52 22.89
C CYS A 971 32.13 -20.98 21.47
N ASN A 972 32.95 -21.36 20.49
CA ASN A 972 32.83 -20.83 19.12
C ASN A 972 31.75 -21.57 18.31
N LEU A 973 30.96 -20.90 17.49
CA LEU A 973 30.08 -21.59 16.55
C LEU A 973 30.91 -22.33 15.48
N ASN A 974 30.35 -23.44 14.98
CA ASN A 974 30.96 -24.27 13.93
C ASN A 974 30.57 -23.82 12.51
N LEU A 975 30.15 -22.56 12.33
CA LEU A 975 29.63 -22.06 11.06
C LEU A 975 30.72 -21.99 9.97
N LYS A 976 30.47 -22.68 8.87
CA LYS A 976 31.25 -22.68 7.61
C LYS A 976 30.48 -22.06 6.45
N SER A 977 29.16 -22.18 6.46
CA SER A 977 28.31 -21.65 5.39
C SER A 977 27.09 -20.94 5.94
N ILE A 978 26.82 -19.74 5.41
CA ILE A 978 25.61 -18.96 5.67
C ILE A 978 24.85 -18.80 4.35
N GLU A 979 23.60 -19.25 4.32
CA GLU A 979 22.74 -19.24 3.15
C GLU A 979 21.41 -18.56 3.45
N LEU A 980 21.22 -17.36 2.94
CA LEU A 980 20.08 -16.50 3.20
C LEU A 980 19.30 -16.26 1.91
N PHE A 981 18.00 -16.56 1.92
CA PHE A 981 17.14 -16.46 0.75
C PHE A 981 15.97 -15.52 0.98
N ARG A 982 15.82 -14.53 0.08
CA ARG A 982 14.68 -13.62 0.01
C ARG A 982 14.03 -13.72 -1.38
N PHE A 983 12.72 -13.92 -1.43
CA PHE A 983 11.91 -14.26 -2.61
C PHE A 983 11.01 -13.08 -3.00
N GLU A 984 11.08 -12.62 -4.26
CA GLU A 984 10.09 -11.74 -4.85
C GLU A 984 9.20 -12.49 -5.87
N GLN A 985 8.01 -11.94 -6.16
CA GLN A 985 6.92 -12.61 -6.91
C GLN A 985 7.33 -13.12 -8.32
N HIS A 986 8.39 -12.59 -8.90
CA HIS A 986 8.82 -12.89 -10.27
C HIS A 986 10.09 -13.74 -10.36
N ASP A 987 10.68 -14.13 -9.22
CA ASP A 987 12.02 -14.74 -9.19
C ASP A 987 11.96 -16.28 -9.03
N TRP A 988 10.76 -16.87 -9.14
CA TRP A 988 10.52 -18.28 -8.81
C TRP A 988 11.24 -19.26 -9.74
N GLU A 989 11.27 -18.96 -11.04
CA GLU A 989 11.91 -19.84 -12.02
C GLU A 989 13.44 -19.91 -11.81
N GLU A 990 14.07 -18.80 -11.40
CA GLU A 990 15.50 -18.71 -11.07
C GLU A 990 15.84 -19.38 -9.73
N ILE A 991 14.89 -19.39 -8.81
CA ILE A 991 15.01 -19.99 -7.48
C ILE A 991 14.82 -21.51 -7.52
N GLN A 992 14.01 -21.99 -8.46
CA GLN A 992 13.77 -23.41 -8.66
C GLN A 992 15.08 -24.20 -8.83
N GLU A 993 16.07 -23.65 -9.52
CA GLU A 993 17.41 -24.24 -9.68
C GLU A 993 18.06 -24.59 -8.33
N TYR A 994 17.97 -23.68 -7.33
CA TYR A 994 18.50 -23.95 -5.98
C TYR A 994 17.71 -25.00 -5.22
N LEU A 995 16.38 -24.98 -5.37
CA LEU A 995 15.51 -25.92 -4.67
C LEU A 995 15.68 -27.33 -5.21
N GLU A 996 15.92 -27.47 -6.52
CA GLU A 996 16.21 -28.75 -7.19
C GLU A 996 17.59 -29.31 -6.81
N GLU A 997 18.62 -28.45 -6.66
CA GLU A 997 19.94 -28.85 -6.14
C GLU A 997 19.83 -29.43 -4.71
N PHE A 998 18.90 -28.91 -3.92
CA PHE A 998 18.77 -29.28 -2.50
C PHE A 998 17.84 -30.48 -2.26
N VAL A 999 16.70 -30.54 -2.92
CA VAL A 999 15.74 -31.65 -2.78
C VAL A 999 15.41 -32.21 -4.16
N PRO A 1000 16.24 -33.15 -4.67
CA PRO A 1000 16.03 -33.74 -5.98
C PRO A 1000 14.65 -34.41 -6.07
N GLY A 1001 13.81 -33.96 -7.00
CA GLY A 1001 12.46 -34.50 -7.19
C GLY A 1001 11.37 -33.98 -6.24
N SER A 1002 11.67 -32.98 -5.39
CA SER A 1002 10.65 -32.25 -4.62
C SER A 1002 9.59 -31.63 -5.52
N ILE A 1003 10.04 -31.04 -6.62
CA ILE A 1003 9.20 -30.49 -7.67
C ILE A 1003 9.13 -31.56 -8.74
N LYS A 1004 8.07 -32.39 -8.72
CA LYS A 1004 7.73 -33.13 -9.95
C LYS A 1004 7.53 -32.08 -11.02
N SER A 1005 8.19 -32.21 -12.16
CA SER A 1005 7.97 -31.41 -13.36
C SER A 1005 6.51 -31.53 -13.84
N THR A 1006 5.56 -30.99 -13.09
CA THR A 1006 4.56 -30.12 -13.69
C THR A 1006 5.36 -28.92 -14.12
N THR A 1007 5.78 -28.98 -15.38
CA THR A 1007 5.98 -27.79 -16.17
C THR A 1007 4.93 -26.80 -15.69
N CYS A 1008 5.34 -25.67 -15.13
CA CYS A 1008 4.50 -24.49 -15.18
C CYS A 1008 4.39 -24.19 -16.69
N LYS A 1009 3.62 -25.03 -17.40
CA LYS A 1009 3.13 -24.70 -18.72
C LYS A 1009 2.44 -23.40 -18.40
N ARG A 1010 2.99 -22.29 -18.90
CA ARG A 1010 2.13 -21.21 -19.37
C ARG A 1010 1.05 -21.94 -20.13
N LEU A 1011 -0.10 -22.14 -19.49
CA LEU A 1011 -1.29 -22.64 -20.15
C LEU A 1011 -1.54 -21.56 -21.19
N HIS A 1012 -1.02 -21.80 -22.39
CA HIS A 1012 -1.36 -21.00 -23.54
C HIS A 1012 -2.83 -21.31 -23.74
N ASN A 1013 -3.66 -20.43 -23.19
CA ASN A 1013 -5.11 -20.54 -23.14
C ASN A 1013 -5.66 -21.60 -22.14
N PRO A 1014 -5.79 -21.25 -20.83
CA PRO A 1014 -6.59 -22.03 -19.87
C PRO A 1014 -8.02 -22.27 -20.37
N LYS A 1015 -8.50 -21.38 -21.25
CA LYS A 1015 -9.83 -21.39 -21.88
C LYS A 1015 -10.14 -22.65 -22.72
N GLN A 1016 -9.15 -23.35 -23.29
CA GLN A 1016 -9.39 -24.53 -24.15
C GLN A 1016 -9.41 -25.85 -23.37
N HIS A 1017 -8.61 -25.97 -22.31
CA HIS A 1017 -8.59 -27.18 -21.47
C HIS A 1017 -9.80 -27.23 -20.53
N LEU A 1018 -10.18 -26.09 -19.93
CA LEU A 1018 -11.39 -26.00 -19.10
C LEU A 1018 -12.66 -26.27 -19.93
N LYS A 1019 -12.71 -25.82 -21.20
CA LYS A 1019 -13.84 -26.11 -22.11
C LYS A 1019 -14.03 -27.59 -22.40
N LYS A 1020 -12.96 -28.38 -22.46
CA LYS A 1020 -13.02 -29.82 -22.73
C LYS A 1020 -13.40 -30.64 -21.50
N GLU A 1021 -12.99 -30.23 -20.30
CA GLU A 1021 -13.39 -30.87 -19.04
C GLU A 1021 -14.80 -30.47 -18.56
N ILE A 1022 -15.26 -29.24 -18.86
CA ILE A 1022 -16.62 -28.79 -18.55
C ILE A 1022 -17.68 -29.52 -19.39
N THR A 1023 -17.34 -29.94 -20.62
CA THR A 1023 -18.26 -30.72 -21.47
C THR A 1023 -18.50 -32.16 -21.00
N SER A 1024 -17.79 -32.67 -19.99
CA SER A 1024 -17.91 -34.07 -19.55
C SER A 1024 -18.60 -34.28 -18.20
N ARG A 1025 -19.13 -33.22 -17.56
CA ARG A 1025 -19.86 -33.34 -16.27
C ARG A 1025 -21.30 -32.85 -16.38
N THR A 1026 -22.19 -33.63 -15.78
CA THR A 1026 -23.65 -33.63 -15.94
C THR A 1026 -24.39 -32.38 -15.42
N SER A 1027 -25.61 -32.19 -15.94
CA SER A 1027 -26.33 -30.91 -16.10
C SER A 1027 -27.09 -30.36 -14.87
N LYS A 1028 -26.43 -30.15 -13.72
CA LYS A 1028 -27.10 -29.44 -12.59
C LYS A 1028 -26.40 -28.20 -12.03
N ASP A 1029 -25.15 -27.94 -12.39
CA ASP A 1029 -24.40 -26.75 -11.90
C ASP A 1029 -24.28 -25.61 -12.93
N GLN A 1030 -25.14 -25.60 -13.96
CA GLN A 1030 -24.91 -24.82 -15.19
C GLN A 1030 -25.29 -23.32 -15.17
N MET A 1031 -25.55 -22.69 -14.02
CA MET A 1031 -26.06 -21.30 -13.99
C MET A 1031 -25.10 -20.20 -13.54
N PHE A 1032 -23.83 -20.50 -13.23
CA PHE A 1032 -22.87 -19.47 -12.83
C PHE A 1032 -21.54 -19.69 -13.52
N LEU A 1033 -21.34 -19.10 -14.71
CA LEU A 1033 -20.02 -18.75 -15.28
C LEU A 1033 -20.22 -18.19 -16.71
N HIS A 1034 -20.96 -17.09 -16.82
CA HIS A 1034 -21.03 -16.35 -18.08
C HIS A 1034 -20.92 -14.85 -17.86
N ARG A 1035 -19.74 -14.41 -17.38
CA ARG A 1035 -19.14 -13.09 -17.63
C ARG A 1035 -17.88 -12.91 -16.80
N GLN A 1036 -16.73 -13.43 -17.25
CA GLN A 1036 -15.44 -12.86 -16.83
C GLN A 1036 -14.44 -12.95 -17.99
N SER A 1037 -14.07 -11.77 -18.49
CA SER A 1037 -12.93 -11.53 -19.35
C SER A 1037 -11.88 -10.85 -18.47
N GLU A 1038 -10.66 -11.39 -18.48
CA GLU A 1038 -9.41 -10.68 -18.19
C GLU A 1038 -9.23 -10.16 -16.76
N ARG A 1039 -8.74 -11.04 -15.87
CA ARG A 1039 -7.64 -10.75 -14.92
C ARG A 1039 -7.10 -12.05 -14.35
N ASP A 1040 -5.79 -12.08 -14.16
CA ASP A 1040 -4.97 -13.24 -13.83
C ASP A 1040 -5.42 -13.98 -12.55
N SER A 1041 -5.75 -15.26 -12.66
CA SER A 1041 -5.75 -16.16 -11.49
C SER A 1041 -5.25 -17.55 -11.88
N ALA A 1042 -4.04 -17.86 -11.44
CA ALA A 1042 -3.47 -19.20 -11.50
C ALA A 1042 -4.08 -20.05 -10.38
N VAL A 1043 -4.54 -21.25 -10.73
CA VAL A 1043 -4.95 -22.28 -9.76
C VAL A 1043 -3.69 -22.87 -9.11
N LEU A 1044 -3.66 -22.93 -7.77
CA LEU A 1044 -2.45 -23.10 -6.96
C LEU A 1044 -2.30 -24.52 -6.35
N THR A 1045 -1.07 -25.07 -6.39
CA THR A 1045 -0.64 -26.33 -5.76
C THR A 1045 -0.25 -26.18 -4.27
N LEU A 1046 0.04 -27.26 -3.53
CA LEU A 1046 0.53 -27.19 -2.13
C LEU A 1046 1.83 -26.37 -2.01
N GLU A 1047 2.69 -26.42 -3.02
CA GLU A 1047 3.93 -25.63 -3.07
C GLU A 1047 3.66 -24.13 -3.08
N SER A 1048 2.62 -23.67 -3.76
CA SER A 1048 2.30 -22.23 -3.78
C SER A 1048 1.75 -21.68 -2.46
N ILE A 1049 1.20 -22.53 -1.59
CA ILE A 1049 0.75 -22.10 -0.25
C ILE A 1049 1.97 -21.86 0.65
N ALA A 1050 2.93 -22.79 0.65
CA ALA A 1050 4.19 -22.60 1.36
C ALA A 1050 4.95 -21.37 0.87
N LEU A 1051 4.85 -21.05 -0.43
CA LEU A 1051 5.46 -19.85 -1.02
C LEU A 1051 4.72 -18.56 -0.68
N GLU A 1052 3.41 -18.61 -0.53
CA GLU A 1052 2.63 -17.49 -0.06
C GLU A 1052 2.93 -17.19 1.41
N ASP A 1053 2.96 -18.20 2.27
CA ASP A 1053 3.37 -18.04 3.68
C ASP A 1053 4.82 -17.54 3.79
N LEU A 1054 5.72 -18.03 2.92
CA LEU A 1054 7.09 -17.55 2.82
C LEU A 1054 7.17 -16.09 2.38
N ARG A 1055 6.34 -15.67 1.41
CA ARG A 1055 6.21 -14.28 0.96
C ARG A 1055 5.69 -13.38 2.08
N GLU A 1056 4.69 -13.84 2.84
CA GLU A 1056 4.12 -13.11 3.98
C GLU A 1056 5.13 -12.97 5.14
N SER A 1057 6.02 -13.95 5.31
CA SER A 1057 7.04 -13.95 6.37
C SER A 1057 8.16 -12.91 6.17
N GLN A 1058 8.33 -12.39 4.96
CA GLN A 1058 9.43 -11.49 4.55
C GLN A 1058 9.19 -10.01 4.86
N SER A 1059 8.69 -9.72 6.05
CA SER A 1059 8.30 -8.36 6.42
C SER A 1059 9.45 -7.35 6.41
N GLY A 1060 9.14 -6.13 5.95
CA GLY A 1060 10.07 -4.99 5.93
C GLY A 1060 11.05 -5.03 4.76
N ASN A 1061 11.57 -3.86 4.37
CA ASN A 1061 12.64 -3.77 3.37
C ASN A 1061 14.00 -3.90 4.07
N CYS A 1062 14.69 -5.03 3.90
CA CYS A 1062 16.00 -5.28 4.53
C CYS A 1062 17.03 -4.21 4.17
N GLN A 1063 16.98 -3.68 2.94
CA GLN A 1063 17.96 -2.76 2.37
C GLN A 1063 18.00 -1.36 3.02
N MET A 1064 17.01 -1.03 3.84
CA MET A 1064 16.91 0.27 4.52
C MET A 1064 17.04 0.16 6.04
N SER A 1065 17.37 -1.02 6.58
CA SER A 1065 17.40 -1.23 8.03
C SER A 1065 18.83 -1.19 8.58
N SER A 1066 18.95 -0.86 9.87
CA SER A 1066 20.23 -1.01 10.58
C SER A 1066 20.68 -2.48 10.73
N SER A 1067 19.76 -3.44 10.51
CA SER A 1067 20.03 -4.87 10.73
C SER A 1067 20.91 -5.48 9.64
N SER A 1068 20.80 -5.04 8.39
CA SER A 1068 21.67 -5.47 7.29
C SER A 1068 23.11 -4.96 7.48
N GLN A 1069 23.27 -3.73 7.98
CA GLN A 1069 24.60 -3.21 8.34
C GLN A 1069 25.24 -4.00 9.47
N SER A 1070 24.49 -4.26 10.56
CA SER A 1070 24.98 -5.11 11.67
C SER A 1070 25.34 -6.51 11.19
N PHE A 1071 24.53 -7.12 10.32
CA PHE A 1071 24.83 -8.41 9.72
C PHE A 1071 26.17 -8.41 8.98
N VAL A 1072 26.40 -7.45 8.09
CA VAL A 1072 27.65 -7.34 7.33
C VAL A 1072 28.85 -7.19 8.26
N LEU A 1073 28.74 -6.35 9.30
CA LEU A 1073 29.82 -6.17 10.28
C LEU A 1073 30.14 -7.46 11.05
N SER A 1074 29.10 -8.19 11.48
CA SER A 1074 29.26 -9.45 12.24
C SER A 1074 29.95 -10.56 11.44
N LEU A 1075 29.90 -10.54 10.10
CA LEU A 1075 30.59 -11.54 9.28
C LEU A 1075 32.12 -11.44 9.34
N SER A 1076 32.66 -10.25 9.61
CA SER A 1076 34.10 -9.95 9.46
C SER A 1076 35.04 -10.76 10.37
N HIS A 1077 34.51 -11.36 11.44
CA HIS A 1077 35.28 -12.13 12.41
C HIS A 1077 35.15 -13.65 12.23
N LEU A 1078 34.29 -14.13 11.33
CA LEU A 1078 33.95 -15.55 11.20
C LEU A 1078 34.94 -16.32 10.32
N THR A 1079 36.17 -16.51 10.82
CA THR A 1079 37.30 -17.05 10.05
C THR A 1079 37.12 -18.48 9.49
N LEU A 1080 36.12 -19.22 9.98
CA LEU A 1080 35.76 -20.56 9.49
C LEU A 1080 34.86 -20.54 8.26
N LEU A 1081 34.24 -19.39 7.92
CA LEU A 1081 33.36 -19.30 6.76
C LEU A 1081 34.11 -19.56 5.45
N ASP A 1082 33.60 -20.51 4.68
CA ASP A 1082 34.02 -20.80 3.32
C ASP A 1082 32.93 -20.54 2.27
N SER A 1083 31.69 -20.30 2.68
CA SER A 1083 30.57 -20.04 1.76
C SER A 1083 29.62 -18.97 2.30
N VAL A 1084 29.39 -17.91 1.51
CA VAL A 1084 28.41 -16.85 1.80
C VAL A 1084 27.44 -16.75 0.64
N VAL A 1085 26.18 -17.10 0.89
CA VAL A 1085 25.10 -17.11 -0.11
C VAL A 1085 24.00 -16.16 0.35
N LEU A 1086 23.82 -15.06 -0.36
CA LEU A 1086 22.84 -14.00 -0.08
C LEU A 1086 21.99 -13.79 -1.33
N VAL A 1087 20.91 -14.55 -1.43
CA VAL A 1087 20.03 -14.56 -2.60
C VAL A 1087 18.83 -13.64 -2.36
N GLY A 1088 18.59 -12.73 -3.31
CA GLY A 1088 17.51 -11.74 -3.25
C GLY A 1088 17.96 -10.37 -2.73
N SER A 1089 17.02 -9.42 -2.70
CA SER A 1089 17.21 -8.02 -2.28
C SER A 1089 17.40 -7.89 -0.74
N ILE A 1090 18.46 -8.48 -0.20
CA ILE A 1090 18.80 -8.47 1.24
C ILE A 1090 19.65 -7.23 1.59
N LEU A 1091 20.66 -6.94 0.78
CA LEU A 1091 21.61 -5.84 0.98
C LEU A 1091 21.41 -4.74 -0.07
N ASN A 1092 21.66 -3.49 0.31
CA ASN A 1092 21.76 -2.36 -0.62
C ASN A 1092 23.18 -2.24 -1.22
N PRO A 1093 23.40 -1.37 -2.24
CA PRO A 1093 24.71 -1.23 -2.88
C PRO A 1093 25.85 -0.87 -1.92
N GLY A 1094 25.61 0.08 -1.00
CA GLY A 1094 26.62 0.50 -0.03
C GLY A 1094 27.01 -0.62 0.93
N GLU A 1095 26.06 -1.45 1.33
CA GLU A 1095 26.28 -2.64 2.16
C GLU A 1095 27.03 -3.74 1.41
N ILE A 1096 26.78 -3.93 0.11
CA ILE A 1096 27.56 -4.84 -0.73
C ILE A 1096 29.01 -4.36 -0.84
N CYS A 1097 29.22 -3.05 -1.02
CA CYS A 1097 30.55 -2.47 -1.02
C CYS A 1097 31.26 -2.70 0.33
N SER A 1098 30.54 -2.52 1.44
CA SER A 1098 31.08 -2.77 2.79
C SER A 1098 31.38 -4.26 3.03
N LEU A 1099 30.49 -5.14 2.59
CA LEU A 1099 30.67 -6.59 2.63
C LEU A 1099 31.97 -6.97 1.89
N ALA A 1100 32.16 -6.46 0.68
CA ALA A 1100 33.33 -6.77 -0.12
C ALA A 1100 34.64 -6.20 0.47
N ASN A 1101 34.66 -4.91 0.82
CA ASN A 1101 35.88 -4.22 1.25
C ASN A 1101 36.29 -4.50 2.69
N HIS A 1102 35.34 -4.83 3.58
CA HIS A 1102 35.59 -4.97 5.01
C HIS A 1102 35.36 -6.39 5.50
N ALA A 1103 34.17 -6.95 5.29
CA ALA A 1103 33.81 -8.22 5.92
C ALA A 1103 34.52 -9.40 5.25
N LEU A 1104 34.37 -9.57 3.93
CA LEU A 1104 34.93 -10.71 3.20
C LEU A 1104 36.45 -10.67 3.10
N ARG A 1105 37.07 -9.49 3.19
CA ARG A 1105 38.53 -9.32 3.22
C ARG A 1105 39.19 -10.13 4.34
N ASN A 1106 38.50 -10.30 5.47
CA ASN A 1106 39.02 -10.99 6.64
C ASN A 1106 38.68 -12.51 6.67
N LEU A 1107 38.12 -13.06 5.57
CA LEU A 1107 37.71 -14.46 5.50
C LEU A 1107 38.69 -15.28 4.65
N PRO A 1108 39.75 -15.87 5.24
CA PRO A 1108 40.81 -16.54 4.49
C PRO A 1108 40.35 -17.82 3.79
N LYS A 1109 39.24 -18.42 4.26
CA LYS A 1109 38.71 -19.70 3.75
C LYS A 1109 37.59 -19.52 2.74
N LEU A 1110 37.17 -18.29 2.42
CA LEU A 1110 36.06 -18.02 1.51
C LEU A 1110 36.30 -18.64 0.12
N LYS A 1111 35.49 -19.64 -0.24
CA LYS A 1111 35.50 -20.37 -1.51
C LYS A 1111 34.31 -20.02 -2.40
N ARG A 1112 33.15 -19.72 -1.82
CA ARG A 1112 31.91 -19.41 -2.53
C ARG A 1112 31.33 -18.07 -2.08
N LEU A 1113 31.01 -17.21 -3.04
CA LEU A 1113 30.26 -15.97 -2.85
C LEU A 1113 29.12 -15.91 -3.87
N ASP A 1114 27.90 -15.76 -3.38
CA ASP A 1114 26.70 -15.79 -4.20
C ASP A 1114 25.78 -14.63 -3.82
N LEU A 1115 25.64 -13.65 -4.71
CA LEU A 1115 24.87 -12.41 -4.53
C LEU A 1115 23.76 -12.30 -5.58
N ARG A 1116 23.24 -13.45 -6.05
CA ARG A 1116 22.21 -13.50 -7.09
C ARG A 1116 20.87 -12.94 -6.59
N LEU A 1117 20.03 -12.57 -7.55
CA LEU A 1117 18.69 -12.01 -7.38
C LEU A 1117 18.61 -10.69 -6.60
N ASN A 1118 19.73 -10.03 -6.36
CA ASN A 1118 19.73 -8.70 -5.76
C ASN A 1118 19.42 -7.63 -6.82
N LYS A 1119 18.19 -7.08 -6.77
CA LYS A 1119 17.69 -6.07 -7.74
C LYS A 1119 18.33 -4.71 -7.60
N GLU A 1120 19.03 -4.46 -6.49
CA GLU A 1120 19.73 -3.20 -6.27
C GLU A 1120 21.20 -3.24 -6.71
N PHE A 1121 21.72 -4.38 -7.18
CA PHE A 1121 23.14 -4.52 -7.57
C PHE A 1121 23.53 -3.62 -8.75
N ASP A 1122 24.24 -2.52 -8.45
CA ASP A 1122 24.59 -1.42 -9.36
C ASP A 1122 26.09 -1.40 -9.75
N ASP A 1123 26.51 -0.36 -10.49
CA ASP A 1123 27.90 -0.19 -10.94
C ASP A 1123 28.91 -0.14 -9.77
N ALA A 1124 28.55 0.51 -8.65
CA ALA A 1124 29.44 0.64 -7.51
C ALA A 1124 29.63 -0.70 -6.80
N ALA A 1125 28.54 -1.45 -6.60
CA ALA A 1125 28.59 -2.81 -6.05
C ALA A 1125 29.39 -3.74 -6.96
N PHE A 1126 29.14 -3.70 -8.27
CA PHE A 1126 29.82 -4.53 -9.26
C PHE A 1126 31.33 -4.28 -9.29
N THR A 1127 31.75 -3.03 -9.48
CA THR A 1127 33.16 -2.64 -9.52
C THR A 1127 33.87 -3.01 -8.21
N THR A 1128 33.27 -2.72 -7.06
CA THR A 1128 33.86 -3.03 -5.74
C THR A 1128 34.06 -4.52 -5.55
N VAL A 1129 33.07 -5.36 -5.88
CA VAL A 1129 33.19 -6.82 -5.79
C VAL A 1129 34.31 -7.32 -6.71
N MET A 1130 34.33 -6.87 -7.96
CA MET A 1130 35.33 -7.32 -8.95
C MET A 1130 36.75 -6.88 -8.58
N PHE A 1131 36.93 -5.65 -8.09
CA PHE A 1131 38.23 -5.12 -7.65
C PHE A 1131 38.72 -5.73 -6.33
N SER A 1132 37.83 -6.34 -5.54
CA SER A 1132 38.17 -7.04 -4.31
C SER A 1132 38.65 -8.48 -4.54
N LEU A 1133 38.43 -9.07 -5.73
CA LEU A 1133 38.81 -10.45 -6.04
C LEU A 1133 40.28 -10.82 -5.76
N PRO A 1134 41.28 -9.95 -5.99
CA PRO A 1134 42.67 -10.25 -5.62
C PRO A 1134 42.85 -10.55 -4.12
N GLN A 1135 42.02 -9.96 -3.26
CA GLN A 1135 42.09 -10.13 -1.81
C GLN A 1135 41.53 -11.49 -1.37
N TRP A 1136 40.55 -12.04 -2.10
CA TRP A 1136 39.90 -13.32 -1.77
C TRP A 1136 40.64 -14.50 -2.39
N LYS A 1137 41.76 -14.88 -1.76
CA LYS A 1137 42.72 -15.87 -2.30
C LYS A 1137 42.16 -17.26 -2.54
N SER A 1138 41.12 -17.64 -1.80
CA SER A 1138 40.52 -18.99 -1.82
C SER A 1138 39.24 -19.06 -2.67
N LEU A 1139 38.77 -17.93 -3.22
CA LEU A 1139 37.48 -17.87 -3.92
C LEU A 1139 37.54 -18.59 -5.27
N ILE A 1140 36.63 -19.55 -5.46
CA ILE A 1140 36.52 -20.39 -6.67
C ILE A 1140 35.13 -20.37 -7.30
N ASP A 1141 34.08 -20.04 -6.53
CA ASP A 1141 32.69 -19.93 -7.03
C ASP A 1141 32.18 -18.50 -6.77
N LEU A 1142 31.91 -17.77 -7.86
CA LEU A 1142 31.39 -16.40 -7.82
C LEU A 1142 30.10 -16.31 -8.63
N ARG A 1143 29.02 -15.87 -7.98
CA ARG A 1143 27.71 -15.72 -8.63
C ARG A 1143 27.12 -14.35 -8.36
N LEU A 1144 26.77 -13.62 -9.42
CA LEU A 1144 26.36 -12.21 -9.34
C LEU A 1144 25.09 -11.93 -10.14
N SER A 1145 24.33 -10.93 -9.70
CA SER A 1145 23.28 -10.30 -10.49
C SER A 1145 23.73 -8.96 -11.03
N LEU A 1146 23.36 -8.67 -12.27
CA LEU A 1146 23.80 -7.50 -13.00
C LEU A 1146 22.59 -6.62 -13.38
N PHE A 1147 21.56 -6.57 -12.54
CA PHE A 1147 20.28 -5.94 -12.90
C PHE A 1147 20.36 -4.41 -13.08
N LYS A 1148 21.19 -3.73 -12.30
CA LYS A 1148 21.41 -2.27 -12.39
C LYS A 1148 22.82 -1.90 -12.86
N VAL A 1149 23.60 -2.87 -13.33
CA VAL A 1149 24.93 -2.62 -13.89
C VAL A 1149 24.78 -2.04 -15.29
N THR A 1150 25.38 -0.88 -15.51
CA THR A 1150 25.33 -0.12 -16.74
C THR A 1150 26.56 -0.41 -17.62
N PRO A 1151 26.57 0.02 -18.89
CA PRO A 1151 27.75 -0.03 -19.76
C PRO A 1151 29.02 0.54 -19.14
N LYS A 1152 28.89 1.54 -18.24
CA LYS A 1152 30.02 2.15 -17.53
C LYS A 1152 30.70 1.13 -16.62
N GLY A 1153 29.96 0.48 -15.72
CA GLY A 1153 30.50 -0.54 -14.81
C GLY A 1153 31.15 -1.70 -15.55
N PHE A 1154 30.54 -2.19 -16.64
CA PHE A 1154 31.14 -3.22 -17.48
C PHE A 1154 32.47 -2.78 -18.11
N SER A 1155 32.53 -1.55 -18.62
CA SER A 1155 33.73 -1.03 -19.26
C SER A 1155 34.87 -0.83 -18.25
N GLU A 1156 34.57 -0.28 -17.08
CA GLU A 1156 35.55 -0.08 -16.00
C GLU A 1156 36.16 -1.42 -15.54
N VAL A 1157 35.33 -2.43 -15.29
CA VAL A 1157 35.83 -3.75 -14.92
C VAL A 1157 36.60 -4.40 -16.07
N ALA A 1158 36.16 -4.28 -17.32
CA ALA A 1158 36.88 -4.83 -18.47
C ALA A 1158 38.28 -4.23 -18.63
N VAL A 1159 38.42 -2.91 -18.41
CA VAL A 1159 39.72 -2.23 -18.41
C VAL A 1159 40.60 -2.77 -17.29
N ALA A 1160 40.10 -2.84 -16.06
CA ALA A 1160 40.86 -3.36 -14.93
C ALA A 1160 41.29 -4.83 -15.12
N VAL A 1161 40.43 -5.68 -15.68
CA VAL A 1161 40.78 -7.07 -16.04
C VAL A 1161 41.98 -7.10 -16.99
N LYS A 1162 41.97 -6.24 -18.01
CA LYS A 1162 42.99 -6.22 -19.07
C LYS A 1162 44.31 -5.60 -18.60
N GLU A 1163 44.25 -4.48 -17.90
CA GLU A 1163 45.39 -3.64 -17.55
C GLU A 1163 46.00 -4.02 -16.19
N GLU A 1164 45.16 -4.34 -15.22
CA GLU A 1164 45.58 -4.63 -13.83
C GLU A 1164 45.63 -6.14 -13.54
N GLY A 1165 45.10 -6.97 -14.44
CA GLY A 1165 45.17 -8.42 -14.33
C GLY A 1165 44.42 -8.97 -13.11
N LEU A 1166 43.13 -8.62 -12.97
CA LEU A 1166 42.26 -9.19 -11.93
C LEU A 1166 42.46 -10.72 -11.89
N THR A 1167 42.68 -11.29 -10.70
CA THR A 1167 43.04 -12.71 -10.51
C THR A 1167 41.84 -13.65 -10.73
N LEU A 1168 41.20 -13.55 -11.89
CA LEU A 1168 40.05 -14.34 -12.32
C LEU A 1168 40.40 -15.82 -12.52
N GLY A 1169 41.67 -16.14 -12.81
CA GLY A 1169 42.11 -17.48 -13.15
C GLY A 1169 41.85 -18.56 -12.09
N ARG A 1170 41.51 -18.19 -10.84
CA ARG A 1170 41.14 -19.17 -9.78
C ARG A 1170 39.69 -19.64 -9.87
N LEU A 1171 38.81 -18.85 -10.49
CA LEU A 1171 37.38 -19.16 -10.53
C LEU A 1171 37.14 -20.42 -11.35
N THR A 1172 36.48 -21.40 -10.73
CA THR A 1172 35.97 -22.62 -11.38
C THR A 1172 34.52 -22.46 -11.80
N THR A 1173 33.76 -21.65 -11.07
CA THR A 1173 32.36 -21.37 -11.36
C THR A 1173 32.17 -19.86 -11.43
N PHE A 1174 31.56 -19.40 -12.52
CA PHE A 1174 31.18 -18.01 -12.69
C PHE A 1174 29.75 -17.94 -13.18
N TYR A 1175 28.85 -17.32 -12.41
CA TYR A 1175 27.44 -17.22 -12.76
C TYR A 1175 27.04 -15.74 -12.86
N LEU A 1176 26.51 -15.34 -14.01
CA LEU A 1176 26.04 -13.98 -14.26
C LEU A 1176 24.56 -13.99 -14.64
N LEU A 1177 23.73 -13.46 -13.75
CA LEU A 1177 22.30 -13.23 -14.00
C LEU A 1177 22.09 -11.79 -14.46
N HIS A 1178 21.55 -11.59 -15.66
CA HIS A 1178 21.41 -10.27 -16.25
C HIS A 1178 20.06 -10.09 -16.95
N SER A 1179 19.45 -8.92 -16.82
CA SER A 1179 18.12 -8.67 -17.40
C SER A 1179 18.17 -8.28 -18.87
N GLN A 1180 19.20 -7.54 -19.32
CA GLN A 1180 19.36 -7.04 -20.70
C GLN A 1180 20.84 -6.98 -21.11
N PRO A 1181 21.40 -8.10 -21.62
CA PRO A 1181 22.76 -8.14 -22.14
C PRO A 1181 23.00 -7.10 -23.24
N SER A 1182 24.07 -6.32 -23.09
CA SER A 1182 24.49 -5.25 -24.02
C SER A 1182 25.85 -5.56 -24.67
N ASP A 1183 26.24 -4.80 -25.69
CA ASP A 1183 27.59 -4.91 -26.28
C ASP A 1183 28.71 -4.71 -25.26
N SER A 1184 28.51 -3.82 -24.28
CA SER A 1184 29.46 -3.62 -23.18
C SER A 1184 29.56 -4.84 -22.27
N PHE A 1185 28.44 -5.51 -22.00
CA PHE A 1185 28.44 -6.79 -21.27
C PHE A 1185 29.21 -7.87 -22.05
N ALA A 1186 28.97 -7.97 -23.36
CA ALA A 1186 29.65 -8.93 -24.23
C ALA A 1186 31.16 -8.70 -24.27
N LYS A 1187 31.57 -7.43 -24.38
CA LYS A 1187 32.98 -7.03 -24.37
C LYS A 1187 33.63 -7.32 -23.03
N PHE A 1188 32.97 -6.98 -21.93
CA PHE A 1188 33.42 -7.33 -20.59
C PHE A 1188 33.67 -8.83 -20.47
N LEU A 1189 32.66 -9.64 -20.78
CA LEU A 1189 32.74 -11.09 -20.61
C LEU A 1189 33.80 -11.71 -21.53
N THR A 1190 33.89 -11.28 -22.78
CA THR A 1190 34.94 -11.73 -23.73
C THR A 1190 36.33 -11.38 -23.19
N THR A 1191 36.51 -10.18 -22.64
CA THR A 1191 37.77 -9.76 -22.02
C THR A 1191 38.09 -10.62 -20.80
N SER A 1192 37.11 -10.89 -19.93
CA SER A 1192 37.28 -11.74 -18.75
C SER A 1192 37.60 -13.21 -19.05
N LEU A 1193 36.99 -13.79 -20.10
CA LEU A 1193 37.19 -15.18 -20.49
C LEU A 1193 38.65 -15.54 -20.80
N VAL A 1194 39.45 -14.58 -21.27
CA VAL A 1194 40.89 -14.77 -21.53
C VAL A 1194 41.67 -15.10 -20.25
N TYR A 1195 41.20 -14.62 -19.10
CA TYR A 1195 41.88 -14.75 -17.81
C TYR A 1195 41.25 -15.82 -16.90
N LEU A 1196 40.13 -16.44 -17.30
CA LEU A 1196 39.41 -17.48 -16.56
C LEU A 1196 39.96 -18.89 -16.87
N ASN A 1197 41.24 -19.13 -16.56
CA ASN A 1197 41.96 -20.35 -16.99
C ASN A 1197 41.46 -21.67 -16.36
N ASN A 1198 40.88 -21.63 -15.16
CA ASN A 1198 40.40 -22.83 -14.44
C ASN A 1198 38.87 -22.99 -14.46
N LEU A 1199 38.19 -22.25 -15.33
CA LEU A 1199 36.73 -22.24 -15.41
C LEU A 1199 36.23 -23.63 -15.82
N LYS A 1200 35.34 -24.19 -15.01
CA LYS A 1200 34.63 -25.45 -15.27
C LYS A 1200 33.18 -25.21 -15.67
N SER A 1201 32.56 -24.17 -15.12
CA SER A 1201 31.18 -23.81 -15.39
C SER A 1201 31.04 -22.30 -15.54
N LEU A 1202 30.48 -21.87 -16.68
CA LEU A 1202 29.99 -20.52 -16.90
C LEU A 1202 28.48 -20.57 -17.12
N HIS A 1203 27.74 -19.87 -16.26
CA HIS A 1203 26.31 -19.72 -16.42
C HIS A 1203 25.97 -18.27 -16.75
N ILE A 1204 25.18 -18.07 -17.80
CA ILE A 1204 24.67 -16.77 -18.18
C ILE A 1204 23.17 -16.88 -18.41
N SER A 1205 22.40 -16.16 -17.62
CA SER A 1205 20.94 -16.20 -17.71
C SER A 1205 20.36 -14.81 -17.98
N GLY A 1206 19.48 -14.75 -18.98
CA GLY A 1206 18.66 -13.57 -19.33
C GLY A 1206 17.31 -13.53 -18.59
N CYS A 1207 16.77 -12.35 -18.26
CA CYS A 1207 15.36 -12.25 -17.84
C CYS A 1207 14.42 -12.31 -19.06
N VAL A 1208 13.31 -13.05 -18.93
CA VAL A 1208 12.29 -13.19 -19.99
C VAL A 1208 11.56 -11.86 -20.20
N GLY A 1209 11.65 -11.25 -21.39
CA GLY A 1209 10.67 -10.23 -21.81
C GLY A 1209 11.14 -9.04 -22.65
N ARG A 1210 12.40 -8.89 -23.02
CA ARG A 1210 12.85 -7.86 -23.99
C ARG A 1210 13.94 -8.41 -24.89
N ASP A 1211 13.87 -8.13 -26.19
CA ASP A 1211 14.86 -8.55 -27.17
C ASP A 1211 16.26 -8.10 -26.74
N SER A 1212 17.24 -9.00 -26.81
CA SER A 1212 18.65 -8.69 -26.51
C SER A 1212 19.13 -7.56 -27.43
N THR A 1213 19.68 -6.48 -26.86
CA THR A 1213 20.19 -5.30 -27.60
C THR A 1213 21.60 -5.50 -28.13
N MET A 1214 22.12 -6.73 -28.14
CA MET A 1214 23.48 -7.03 -28.59
C MET A 1214 23.58 -7.02 -30.12
N SER A 1215 24.58 -6.32 -30.63
CA SER A 1215 24.92 -6.32 -32.05
C SER A 1215 25.40 -7.70 -32.50
N GLU A 1216 25.15 -8.03 -33.77
CA GLU A 1216 25.63 -9.28 -34.39
C GLU A 1216 27.16 -9.42 -34.30
N SER A 1217 27.89 -8.30 -34.31
CA SER A 1217 29.34 -8.26 -34.08
C SER A 1217 29.71 -8.69 -32.66
N ALA A 1218 29.06 -8.13 -31.64
CA ALA A 1218 29.33 -8.47 -30.25
C ALA A 1218 28.95 -9.92 -29.93
N LEU A 1219 27.86 -10.42 -30.50
CA LEU A 1219 27.46 -11.83 -30.39
C LEU A 1219 28.51 -12.77 -30.99
N LYS A 1220 29.04 -12.46 -32.18
CA LYS A 1220 30.11 -13.26 -32.81
C LYS A 1220 31.41 -13.24 -32.03
N GLU A 1221 31.78 -12.08 -31.49
CA GLU A 1221 33.00 -11.94 -30.69
C GLU A 1221 32.90 -12.73 -29.38
N LEU A 1222 31.75 -12.63 -28.69
CA LEU A 1222 31.46 -13.42 -27.50
C LEU A 1222 31.43 -14.92 -27.80
N GLU A 1223 30.75 -15.34 -28.88
CA GLU A 1223 30.73 -16.74 -29.32
C GLU A 1223 32.14 -17.28 -29.58
N LYS A 1224 33.00 -16.47 -30.22
CA LYS A 1224 34.39 -16.81 -30.47
C LYS A 1224 35.17 -16.94 -29.16
N GLY A 1225 35.06 -15.96 -28.27
CA GLY A 1225 35.73 -15.97 -26.96
C GLY A 1225 35.31 -17.16 -26.09
N MET A 1226 34.02 -17.49 -26.06
CA MET A 1226 33.50 -18.66 -25.35
C MET A 1226 34.09 -19.96 -25.91
N LYS A 1227 34.12 -20.14 -27.24
CA LYS A 1227 34.72 -21.34 -27.87
C LYS A 1227 36.22 -21.46 -27.62
N GLU A 1228 36.95 -20.35 -27.71
CA GLU A 1228 38.39 -20.34 -27.40
C GLU A 1228 38.67 -20.67 -25.93
N SER A 1229 37.78 -20.30 -25.01
CA SER A 1229 37.85 -20.69 -23.60
C SER A 1229 37.48 -22.18 -23.40
N GLN A 1230 36.43 -22.65 -24.07
CA GLN A 1230 35.96 -24.05 -24.06
C GLN A 1230 37.06 -25.03 -24.53
N LEU A 1231 37.83 -24.63 -25.55
CA LEU A 1231 38.99 -25.37 -26.07
C LEU A 1231 40.19 -25.39 -25.12
N ARG A 1232 40.29 -24.45 -24.16
CA ARG A 1232 41.38 -24.41 -23.17
C ARG A 1232 41.12 -25.25 -21.92
N GLY A 1233 39.87 -25.56 -21.58
CA GLY A 1233 39.54 -26.07 -20.23
C GLY A 1233 38.39 -27.07 -20.07
N ASN A 1234 37.74 -27.57 -21.13
CA ASN A 1234 36.54 -28.44 -21.02
C ASN A 1234 35.43 -27.82 -20.14
N ALA A 1235 35.24 -26.50 -20.19
CA ALA A 1235 34.21 -25.80 -19.42
C ALA A 1235 32.80 -26.06 -19.99
N GLU A 1236 31.84 -26.32 -19.11
CA GLU A 1236 30.42 -26.34 -19.43
C GLU A 1236 29.87 -24.91 -19.48
N PHE A 1237 29.18 -24.59 -20.56
CA PHE A 1237 28.57 -23.28 -20.77
C PHE A 1237 27.06 -23.45 -20.81
N VAL A 1238 26.38 -22.87 -19.83
CA VAL A 1238 24.92 -22.86 -19.75
C VAL A 1238 24.45 -21.44 -20.07
N VAL A 1239 23.68 -21.31 -21.14
CA VAL A 1239 23.15 -20.03 -21.62
C VAL A 1239 21.64 -20.13 -21.69
N ASP A 1240 20.98 -19.57 -20.70
CA ASP A 1240 19.53 -19.62 -20.55
C ASP A 1240 18.90 -18.29 -20.95
N ARG A 1241 17.79 -18.36 -21.68
CA ARG A 1241 16.97 -17.19 -22.07
C ARG A 1241 17.72 -16.07 -22.82
N MET A 1242 18.81 -16.43 -23.50
CA MET A 1242 19.48 -15.62 -24.53
C MET A 1242 19.44 -16.39 -25.87
N GLU A 1243 18.27 -16.45 -26.50
CA GLU A 1243 18.02 -17.28 -27.69
C GLU A 1243 19.04 -17.10 -28.84
N PRO A 1244 19.49 -15.88 -29.19
CA PRO A 1244 20.47 -15.71 -30.26
C PRO A 1244 21.82 -16.37 -29.98
N LEU A 1245 22.26 -16.42 -28.71
CA LEU A 1245 23.53 -17.02 -28.31
C LEU A 1245 23.36 -18.53 -28.06
N SER A 1246 22.28 -18.96 -27.40
CA SER A 1246 22.01 -20.37 -27.10
C SER A 1246 21.79 -21.20 -28.38
N THR A 1247 21.11 -20.64 -29.39
CA THR A 1247 20.94 -21.28 -30.71
C THR A 1247 22.26 -21.43 -31.45
N ARG A 1248 23.16 -20.44 -31.37
CA ARG A 1248 24.49 -20.49 -32.02
C ARG A 1248 25.42 -21.53 -31.40
N LEU A 1249 25.42 -21.62 -30.08
CA LEU A 1249 26.19 -22.65 -29.35
C LEU A 1249 25.64 -24.06 -29.63
N SER A 1250 24.32 -24.25 -29.61
CA SER A 1250 23.68 -25.56 -29.85
C SER A 1250 23.69 -26.04 -31.31
N SER A 1251 23.62 -25.13 -32.29
CA SER A 1251 23.56 -25.47 -33.72
C SER A 1251 24.82 -26.16 -34.26
N LYS A 1252 25.98 -26.01 -33.59
CA LYS A 1252 27.25 -26.64 -34.01
C LYS A 1252 27.64 -27.88 -33.21
N ASP A 1253 27.12 -28.09 -31.99
CA ASP A 1253 27.31 -29.37 -31.28
C ASP A 1253 26.57 -30.54 -31.97
N LYS A 1254 25.45 -30.27 -32.64
CA LYS A 1254 24.81 -31.23 -33.56
C LYS A 1254 25.66 -31.54 -34.80
N LYS A 1255 26.52 -30.62 -35.24
CA LYS A 1255 27.51 -30.89 -36.31
C LYS A 1255 28.69 -31.70 -35.76
N ARG A 1256 29.17 -31.39 -34.55
CA ARG A 1256 30.31 -32.07 -33.91
C ARG A 1256 30.01 -33.54 -33.58
N ARG A 1257 28.84 -33.84 -33.00
CA ARG A 1257 28.34 -35.22 -32.79
C ARG A 1257 28.06 -35.97 -34.10
N LYS A 1258 27.70 -35.30 -35.20
CA LYS A 1258 27.57 -35.95 -36.52
C LYS A 1258 28.92 -36.24 -37.19
N THR A 1259 29.95 -35.47 -36.90
CA THR A 1259 31.33 -35.74 -37.38
C THR A 1259 32.06 -36.80 -36.55
N GLU A 1260 31.76 -36.97 -35.26
CA GLU A 1260 32.36 -38.04 -34.44
C GLU A 1260 31.68 -39.41 -34.63
N VAL A 1261 30.42 -39.46 -35.10
CA VAL A 1261 29.74 -40.71 -35.48
C VAL A 1261 30.03 -41.10 -36.95
N GLY A 1262 30.83 -40.30 -37.68
CA GLY A 1262 31.13 -40.49 -39.10
C GLY A 1262 32.39 -41.30 -39.43
N GLN A 1263 33.17 -41.77 -38.44
CA GLN A 1263 34.33 -42.63 -38.67
C GLN A 1263 34.39 -43.74 -37.63
N GLY A 1264 33.76 -44.87 -37.96
CA GLY A 1264 33.76 -46.07 -37.14
C GLY A 1264 32.76 -47.11 -37.64
N SER A 1265 32.98 -47.62 -38.86
CA SER A 1265 32.42 -48.92 -39.24
C SER A 1265 33.04 -50.03 -38.38
N PHE A 1266 32.26 -51.09 -38.14
CA PHE A 1266 32.52 -52.37 -37.44
C PHE A 1266 31.91 -52.42 -36.03
N GLN A 1267 31.22 -53.46 -35.57
CA GLN A 1267 30.56 -54.66 -36.15
C GLN A 1267 29.77 -55.30 -34.98
N SER A 1268 28.61 -55.91 -35.23
CA SER A 1268 27.91 -56.93 -34.41
C SER A 1268 28.54 -57.41 -33.08
N ALA A 1269 27.80 -57.25 -31.97
CA ALA A 1269 27.35 -58.30 -31.04
C ALA A 1269 26.47 -57.68 -29.93
#